data_AF-A0A934SIR8-F1
#
_entry.id   AF-A0A934SIR8-F1
#
_cell.length_a   1.000
_cell.length_b   1.000
_cell.length_c   1.000
_cell.angle_alpha   90.00
_cell.angle_beta   90.00
_cell.angle_gamma   90.00
#
_symmetry.space_group_name_H-M   'P 1'
#
loop_
_entity.id
_entity.type
_entity.pdbx_description
1 polymer ?
#
loop_
_entity_poly.entity_id
_entity_poly.type
_entity_poly.pdbx_seq_one_letter_code
_entity_poly.pdbx_strand_id
1 'polypeptide(L)'
;MAEEPTDFRRYAGRVLFPRGPDDLTATNRCPACQTELTQPVCRSCGLDLRHPAAAELLAASLDSAAALERRLEVIGRIRYDTEQAAAARTAERARAFVDDAIAEPVAEPARLQAEALRQAAALRQAQGPIPPAAEEHRRSGIQVLLVVVGISLLSIAAIFFLVYAFITWGLLARSIIIGAITVAAIVGAGTLRRRRLPATAEGVAIFAIVLLYLDAFAIRGNDLLGAAATDARAYWGWTLIITAIGFVAWSRFSRLRAPGIVGFATFAPGVGLLAASLTSGPLATGLRATAPTTVFVFAAATSAAAGVHRLAARTIGRPAAAERTVAVIVAAVAIVVAGIAAFGIGLVDTGLVDAKWGTTIALTVVAAIAAKQLALLDLRGTATRIDRGLGMVFAVVGAGSLTAALPIGVWSIGNATTFIVFPLLLGAVVTLVIEALWRLARGTGAATHLFGATIASTVTTALLGLPAVGTLLVSALSLPILALARPWTLSPTDPLGFALPVSNGAALATVAGAGLLAAGAWWFGGVIRRRLPVLVWAGCAILVLAVSTLPALWAILTGWEALAFAAVVAVTVTDVRGRLAAGVRAALLSTAFAASALAYGTSWASMDTWQLVTLAVVLVLLASRLFFSAAVKSMLLGIAVALLVVMGAAGARDLALPLHPTGNADLVNVFRATGFVGILLLGLMALLRVPALRALDRRVVFWISAVVIAGSTVTSQTALLLSAPLDLAGRLLPEHATSTAVSVFLIAALLCWAMARAPRRFALERLLSVGALPIALLWFVDSLVRALAADVSLVALAPATAAVIGAAASLALVGTRLARVLARTALDVGVIAVGVIALLVPLVLDAESEWVALLISAVTVLLLSISDDAVFAAVSRRRHLGWLALAFATAGLWLGLAQNDVRTIEPYVLPVAGALILIAALSTLFSPAFDSLRDPAILFGGLLLAVVPEAIAGASGTITRPIVVGVLSAILLVGASFVRLPPHGQRYLDGAAIAGALGVVLASTPHAVSVLMETTHADARLEAWLAPGVAAIVIATVGQARARAHSSPARGIVAEAVLAVSLLGAVLFELPAVYPDGGGFARAAVLTILLCAAFIIAMAVPRPPLSVSVGWLALVLAAVVGLTALARGAFGEWELATVPLAGAMIAAGGIRLHRSSSARTWSTLAPGVALLLVPSLVVTAVDAPLWRLVGLGAVSIAVLVVSLTLRLQAPLLLSAAVLLIHAIATFAPEIVAVYRAVEWWLWLAIGGVIVLAISIRFESSRRGVKAIIGRIAALR
;
A
#
# COMPACT_ATOMS: atom_id res chain seq x y z
N MET A 1 -33.78 -29.12 -18.46
CA MET A 1 -32.84 -29.52 -17.40
C MET A 1 -31.62 -28.64 -17.55
N ALA A 2 -31.32 -27.77 -16.57
CA ALA A 2 -30.13 -26.95 -16.61
C ALA A 2 -28.92 -27.88 -16.42
N GLU A 3 -28.02 -27.94 -17.40
CA GLU A 3 -26.75 -28.66 -17.26
C GLU A 3 -26.00 -28.08 -16.06
N GLU A 4 -25.71 -28.92 -15.07
CA GLU A 4 -24.82 -28.56 -13.96
C GLU A 4 -23.49 -28.08 -14.53
N PRO A 5 -22.94 -26.93 -14.06
CA PRO A 5 -21.66 -26.43 -14.51
C PRO A 5 -20.58 -27.49 -14.22
N THR A 6 -19.98 -28.01 -15.28
CA THR A 6 -18.98 -29.08 -15.17
C THR A 6 -17.74 -28.53 -14.47
N ASP A 7 -17.44 -29.04 -13.27
CA ASP A 7 -16.24 -28.64 -12.54
C ASP A 7 -14.99 -29.24 -13.19
N PHE A 8 -14.34 -28.43 -14.03
CA PHE A 8 -13.17 -28.86 -14.78
C PHE A 8 -11.96 -29.18 -13.91
N ARG A 9 -11.90 -28.69 -12.66
CA ARG A 9 -10.72 -28.87 -11.78
C ARG A 9 -10.38 -30.33 -11.52
N ARG A 10 -11.38 -31.22 -11.53
CA ARG A 10 -11.21 -32.67 -11.33
C ARG A 10 -10.32 -33.32 -12.39
N TYR A 11 -10.24 -32.73 -13.58
CA TYR A 11 -9.42 -33.23 -14.70
C TYR A 11 -8.00 -32.66 -14.70
N ALA A 12 -7.63 -31.77 -13.78
CA ALA A 12 -6.32 -31.12 -13.76
C ALA A 12 -5.15 -32.07 -13.41
N GLY A 13 -5.45 -33.22 -12.80
CA GLY A 13 -4.48 -34.25 -12.38
C GLY A 13 -3.52 -33.79 -11.28
N ARG A 14 -2.38 -34.48 -11.14
CA ARG A 14 -1.44 -34.29 -10.01
C ARG A 14 -0.61 -33.00 -10.16
N VAL A 15 -0.60 -32.16 -9.13
CA VAL A 15 0.18 -30.90 -9.04
C VAL A 15 1.14 -30.96 -7.84
N LEU A 16 2.38 -30.48 -8.02
CA LEU A 16 3.48 -30.72 -7.06
C LEU A 16 3.49 -29.78 -5.85
N PHE A 17 3.35 -28.46 -6.05
CA PHE A 17 3.15 -27.47 -4.99
C PHE A 17 2.77 -26.09 -5.59
N PRO A 18 1.82 -25.34 -5.00
CA PRO A 18 0.84 -25.80 -4.01
C PRO A 18 0.02 -26.96 -4.61
N ARG A 19 -0.29 -27.98 -3.80
CA ARG A 19 -0.97 -29.20 -4.28
C ARG A 19 -2.45 -28.93 -4.54
N GLY A 20 -3.01 -27.96 -3.82
CA GLY A 20 -4.36 -27.43 -3.99
C GLY A 20 -4.49 -26.10 -3.27
N PRO A 21 -5.64 -25.42 -3.41
CA PRO A 21 -5.93 -24.18 -2.70
C PRO A 21 -5.86 -24.35 -1.17
N ASP A 22 -6.14 -25.56 -0.66
CA ASP A 22 -6.04 -25.90 0.77
C ASP A 22 -4.64 -25.71 1.36
N ASP A 23 -3.57 -25.92 0.59
CA ASP A 23 -2.19 -25.68 1.07
C ASP A 23 -1.93 -24.18 1.36
N LEU A 24 -2.79 -23.28 0.85
CA LEU A 24 -2.72 -21.82 1.03
C LEU A 24 -3.81 -21.28 1.97
N THR A 25 -4.95 -21.95 2.08
CA THR A 25 -6.10 -21.50 2.90
C THR A 25 -6.17 -22.17 4.27
N ALA A 26 -5.41 -23.25 4.49
CA ALA A 26 -5.41 -24.00 5.74
C ALA A 26 -4.85 -23.18 6.92
N THR A 27 -5.73 -22.82 7.86
CA THR A 27 -5.36 -22.08 9.09
C THR A 27 -4.74 -22.96 10.17
N ASN A 28 -4.82 -24.29 10.02
CA ASN A 28 -4.20 -25.26 10.92
C ASN A 28 -2.75 -25.61 10.54
N ARG A 29 -2.19 -24.99 9.50
CA ARG A 29 -0.80 -25.22 9.05
C ARG A 29 -0.03 -23.90 9.00
N CYS A 30 1.26 -23.98 9.27
CA CYS A 30 2.14 -22.83 9.16
C CYS A 30 2.28 -22.43 7.69
N PRO A 31 1.97 -21.17 7.30
CA PRO A 31 2.07 -20.73 5.90
C PRO A 31 3.52 -20.76 5.36
N ALA A 32 4.52 -20.72 6.24
CA ALA A 32 5.93 -20.74 5.83
C ALA A 32 6.51 -22.17 5.68
N CYS A 33 6.21 -23.08 6.60
CA CYS A 33 6.85 -24.41 6.65
C CYS A 33 5.86 -25.59 6.57
N GLN A 34 4.56 -25.32 6.42
CA GLN A 34 3.49 -26.31 6.26
C GLN A 34 3.34 -27.33 7.41
N THR A 35 4.02 -27.09 8.54
CA THR A 35 3.87 -27.88 9.78
C THR A 35 2.54 -27.53 10.45
N GLU A 36 1.85 -28.51 11.04
CA GLU A 36 0.62 -28.27 11.79
C GLU A 36 0.84 -27.30 12.97
N LEU A 37 -0.08 -26.35 13.13
CA LEU A 37 -0.05 -25.34 14.18
C LEU A 37 -0.84 -25.82 15.39
N THR A 38 -0.15 -26.09 16.50
CA THR A 38 -0.78 -26.33 17.80
C THR A 38 -0.82 -25.07 18.68
N GLN A 39 -0.08 -24.02 18.29
CA GLN A 39 0.07 -22.75 19.00
C GLN A 39 0.27 -21.62 17.97
N PRO A 40 -0.02 -20.35 18.30
CA PRO A 40 0.09 -19.22 17.37
C PRO A 40 1.54 -18.89 16.96
N VAL A 41 2.55 -19.42 17.67
CA VAL A 41 3.96 -19.39 17.25
C VAL A 41 4.35 -20.77 16.76
N CYS A 42 4.84 -20.86 15.52
CA CYS A 42 5.24 -22.14 14.94
C CYS A 42 6.50 -22.68 15.62
N ARG A 43 6.44 -23.90 16.18
CA ARG A 43 7.59 -24.54 16.84
C ARG A 43 8.70 -24.99 15.89
N SER A 44 8.37 -25.19 14.62
CA SER A 44 9.32 -25.67 13.60
C SER A 44 10.18 -24.55 13.04
N CYS A 45 9.57 -23.44 12.60
CA CYS A 45 10.28 -22.32 11.97
C CYS A 45 10.27 -21.01 12.77
N GLY A 46 9.57 -20.93 13.90
CA GLY A 46 9.53 -19.75 14.77
C GLY A 46 8.61 -18.62 14.30
N LEU A 47 7.82 -18.80 13.24
CA LEU A 47 6.90 -17.77 12.74
C LEU A 47 5.83 -17.42 13.80
N ASP A 48 5.77 -16.15 14.22
CA ASP A 48 4.78 -15.65 15.19
C ASP A 48 3.55 -15.05 14.47
N LEU A 49 2.42 -15.76 14.53
CA LEU A 49 1.16 -15.34 13.90
C LEU A 49 0.35 -14.37 14.78
N ARG A 50 0.86 -13.94 15.95
CA ARG A 50 0.26 -12.86 16.75
C ARG A 50 0.62 -11.47 16.22
N HIS A 51 1.55 -11.39 15.28
CA HIS A 51 1.96 -10.13 14.67
C HIS A 51 0.80 -9.51 13.86
N PRO A 52 0.57 -8.19 13.91
CA PRO A 52 -0.55 -7.54 13.21
C PRO A 52 -0.56 -7.79 11.69
N ALA A 53 0.62 -7.94 11.07
CA ALA A 53 0.75 -8.28 9.65
C ALA A 53 0.26 -9.71 9.27
N ALA A 54 -0.12 -10.55 10.24
CA ALA A 54 -0.72 -11.86 9.95
C ALA A 54 -2.04 -11.75 9.16
N ALA A 55 -2.77 -10.64 9.31
CA ALA A 55 -3.96 -10.35 8.51
C ALA A 55 -3.63 -10.12 7.03
N GLU A 56 -2.53 -9.40 6.74
CA GLU A 56 -2.06 -9.17 5.37
C GLU A 56 -1.57 -10.47 4.73
N LEU A 57 -0.87 -11.32 5.49
CA LEU A 57 -0.43 -12.63 5.05
C LEU A 57 -1.61 -13.55 4.69
N LEU A 58 -2.69 -13.52 5.48
CA LEU A 58 -3.91 -14.27 5.18
C LEU A 58 -4.56 -13.77 3.88
N ALA A 59 -4.67 -12.45 3.69
CA ALA A 59 -5.22 -11.87 2.47
C ALA A 59 -4.42 -12.29 1.23
N ALA A 60 -3.09 -12.17 1.28
CA ALA A 60 -2.20 -12.59 0.18
C ALA A 60 -2.31 -14.10 -0.12
N SER A 61 -2.55 -14.93 0.90
CA SER A 61 -2.73 -16.37 0.73
C SER A 61 -4.07 -16.73 0.08
N LEU A 62 -5.14 -16.02 0.42
CA LEU A 62 -6.46 -16.17 -0.20
C LEU A 62 -6.47 -15.75 -1.68
N ASP A 63 -5.82 -14.62 -2.00
CA ASP A 63 -5.68 -14.16 -3.39
C ASP A 63 -4.89 -15.16 -4.24
N SER A 64 -3.81 -15.71 -3.67
CA SER A 64 -3.01 -16.75 -4.32
C SER A 64 -3.80 -18.05 -4.54
N ALA A 65 -4.67 -18.43 -3.59
CA ALA A 65 -5.54 -19.60 -3.73
C ALA A 65 -6.58 -19.41 -4.85
N ALA A 66 -7.21 -18.23 -4.95
CA ALA A 66 -8.15 -17.92 -6.02
C ALA A 66 -7.49 -17.94 -7.42
N ALA A 67 -6.27 -17.41 -7.53
CA ALA A 67 -5.49 -17.49 -8.76
C ALA A 67 -5.13 -18.94 -9.13
N LEU A 68 -4.80 -19.78 -8.14
CA LEU A 68 -4.52 -21.20 -8.34
C LEU A 68 -5.75 -21.98 -8.79
N GLU A 69 -6.93 -21.75 -8.19
CA GLU A 69 -8.18 -22.40 -8.61
C GLU A 69 -8.48 -22.14 -10.08
N ARG A 70 -8.36 -20.89 -10.52
CA ARG A 70 -8.58 -20.51 -11.92
C ARG A 70 -7.61 -21.21 -12.86
N ARG A 71 -6.34 -21.35 -12.44
CA ARG A 71 -5.33 -22.09 -13.21
C ARG A 71 -5.68 -23.57 -13.31
N LEU A 72 -6.11 -24.21 -12.22
CA LEU A 72 -6.49 -25.63 -12.20
C LEU A 72 -7.73 -25.89 -13.07
N GLU A 73 -8.71 -24.99 -13.04
CA GLU A 73 -9.90 -25.06 -13.89
C GLU A 73 -9.52 -25.03 -15.38
N VAL A 74 -8.60 -24.15 -15.77
CA VAL A 74 -8.09 -24.07 -17.15
C VAL A 74 -7.33 -25.34 -17.55
N ILE A 75 -6.44 -25.85 -16.70
CA ILE A 75 -5.68 -27.09 -16.98
C ILE A 75 -6.64 -28.26 -17.14
N GLY A 76 -7.59 -28.38 -16.23
CA GLY A 76 -8.58 -29.44 -16.26
C GLY A 76 -9.49 -29.36 -17.48
N ARG A 77 -9.89 -28.15 -17.90
CA ARG A 77 -10.66 -27.96 -19.12
C ARG A 77 -9.88 -28.39 -20.36
N ILE A 78 -8.60 -28.03 -20.46
CA ILE A 78 -7.74 -28.45 -21.57
C ILE A 78 -7.70 -29.99 -21.66
N ARG A 79 -7.53 -30.67 -20.53
CA ARG A 79 -7.45 -32.14 -20.49
C ARG A 79 -8.78 -32.79 -20.83
N TYR A 80 -9.87 -32.31 -20.23
CA TYR A 80 -11.22 -32.76 -20.55
C TYR A 80 -11.53 -32.63 -22.05
N ASP A 81 -11.27 -31.46 -22.63
CA ASP A 81 -11.51 -31.20 -24.06
C ASP A 81 -10.62 -32.10 -24.95
N THR A 82 -9.39 -32.38 -24.51
CA THR A 82 -8.45 -33.26 -25.23
C THR A 82 -8.90 -34.72 -25.20
N GLU A 83 -9.36 -35.20 -24.04
CA GLU A 83 -9.90 -36.56 -23.87
C GLU A 83 -11.19 -36.75 -24.67
N GLN A 84 -12.11 -35.78 -24.64
CA GLN A 84 -13.32 -35.79 -25.46
C GLN A 84 -13.00 -35.83 -26.96
N ALA A 85 -12.03 -35.04 -27.41
CA ALA A 85 -11.57 -35.06 -28.80
C ALA A 85 -10.86 -36.36 -29.19
N ALA A 86 -10.24 -37.07 -28.25
CA ALA A 86 -9.65 -38.38 -28.49
C ALA A 86 -10.73 -39.48 -28.54
N ALA A 87 -11.70 -39.45 -27.62
CA ALA A 87 -12.85 -40.35 -27.61
C ALA A 87 -13.68 -40.25 -28.89
N ALA A 88 -13.97 -39.02 -29.34
CA ALA A 88 -14.68 -38.78 -30.60
C ALA A 88 -13.97 -39.38 -31.82
N ARG A 89 -12.64 -39.19 -31.92
CA ARG A 89 -11.81 -39.78 -32.99
C ARG A 89 -11.76 -41.30 -32.94
N THR A 90 -11.83 -41.87 -31.74
CA THR A 90 -11.84 -43.33 -31.56
C THR A 90 -13.20 -43.91 -31.95
N ALA A 91 -14.30 -43.24 -31.60
CA ALA A 91 -15.65 -43.60 -32.04
C ALA A 91 -15.82 -43.46 -33.57
N GLU A 92 -15.22 -42.43 -34.17
CA GLU A 92 -15.23 -42.22 -35.62
C GLU A 92 -14.43 -43.31 -36.36
N ARG A 93 -13.27 -43.73 -35.83
CA ARG A 93 -12.53 -44.89 -36.34
C ARG A 93 -13.26 -46.21 -36.13
N ALA A 94 -13.93 -46.39 -35.01
CA ALA A 94 -14.73 -47.59 -34.75
C ALA A 94 -15.91 -47.68 -35.72
N ARG A 95 -16.56 -46.56 -36.05
CA ARG A 95 -17.59 -46.51 -37.10
C ARG A 95 -17.02 -46.82 -38.48
N ALA A 96 -15.89 -46.20 -38.84
CA ALA A 96 -15.21 -46.50 -40.11
C ALA A 96 -14.79 -47.97 -40.24
N PHE A 97 -14.37 -48.61 -39.15
CA PHE A 97 -14.02 -50.03 -39.13
C PHE A 97 -15.26 -50.94 -39.23
N VAL A 98 -16.38 -50.56 -38.62
CA VAL A 98 -17.65 -51.29 -38.75
C VAL A 98 -18.23 -51.13 -40.16
N ASP A 99 -18.11 -49.95 -40.76
CA ASP A 99 -18.56 -49.70 -42.14
C ASP A 99 -17.71 -50.48 -43.17
N ASP A 100 -16.40 -50.61 -42.96
CA ASP A 100 -15.52 -51.48 -43.78
C ASP A 100 -15.82 -52.98 -43.57
N ALA A 101 -16.14 -53.40 -42.34
CA ALA A 101 -16.41 -54.81 -42.02
C ALA A 101 -17.77 -55.33 -42.56
N ILE A 102 -18.70 -54.44 -42.91
CA ILE A 102 -20.00 -54.81 -43.50
C ILE A 102 -19.91 -54.99 -45.03
N ALA A 103 -18.80 -54.56 -45.66
CA ALA A 103 -18.66 -54.53 -47.13
C ALA A 103 -18.00 -55.78 -47.77
N GLU A 104 -17.47 -56.73 -46.99
CA GLU A 104 -16.75 -57.90 -47.53
C GLU A 104 -17.48 -59.23 -47.24
N PRO A 105 -17.75 -60.08 -48.24
CA PRO A 105 -18.38 -61.37 -48.02
C PRO A 105 -17.38 -62.38 -47.42
N VAL A 106 -17.89 -63.10 -46.43
CA VAL A 106 -17.23 -64.09 -45.59
C VAL A 106 -16.52 -65.17 -46.40
N ALA A 107 -15.19 -65.18 -46.35
CA ALA A 107 -14.40 -66.39 -46.51
C ALA A 107 -13.14 -66.32 -45.62
N GLU A 108 -12.99 -67.36 -44.78
CA GLU A 108 -11.73 -67.86 -44.24
C GLU A 108 -11.29 -67.38 -42.83
N PRO A 109 -11.86 -67.97 -41.75
CA PRO A 109 -11.50 -67.63 -40.36
C PRO A 109 -10.04 -68.02 -39.98
N ALA A 110 -9.36 -68.84 -40.79
CA ALA A 110 -7.98 -69.26 -40.52
C ALA A 110 -6.92 -68.18 -40.82
N ARG A 111 -7.14 -67.32 -41.84
CA ARG A 111 -6.21 -66.22 -42.17
C ARG A 111 -6.30 -65.07 -41.16
N LEU A 112 -7.50 -64.73 -40.71
CA LEU A 112 -7.69 -63.68 -39.70
C LEU A 112 -7.10 -64.07 -38.34
N GLN A 113 -7.10 -65.36 -37.98
CA GLN A 113 -6.48 -65.81 -36.73
C GLN A 113 -4.94 -65.76 -36.78
N ALA A 114 -4.34 -66.08 -37.93
CA ALA A 114 -2.90 -65.96 -38.14
C ALA A 114 -2.43 -64.49 -38.19
N GLU A 115 -3.22 -63.61 -38.81
CA GLU A 115 -2.95 -62.17 -38.87
C GLU A 115 -3.20 -61.50 -37.51
N ALA A 116 -4.21 -61.93 -36.75
CA ALA A 116 -4.47 -61.48 -35.39
C ALA A 116 -3.40 -61.95 -34.39
N LEU A 117 -2.85 -63.17 -34.55
CA LEU A 117 -1.72 -63.64 -33.75
C LEU A 117 -0.43 -62.89 -34.10
N ARG A 118 -0.21 -62.53 -35.37
CA ARG A 118 0.90 -61.65 -35.79
C ARG A 118 0.73 -60.22 -35.28
N GLN A 119 -0.48 -59.67 -35.32
CA GLN A 119 -0.77 -58.34 -34.78
C GLN A 119 -0.70 -58.34 -33.25
N ALA A 120 -1.14 -59.40 -32.56
CA ALA A 120 -1.00 -59.53 -31.11
C ALA A 120 0.47 -59.72 -30.68
N ALA A 121 1.28 -60.43 -31.48
CA ALA A 121 2.73 -60.53 -31.26
C ALA A 121 3.45 -59.19 -31.54
N ALA A 122 3.04 -58.45 -32.57
CA ALA A 122 3.56 -57.11 -32.87
C ALA A 122 3.14 -56.07 -31.82
N LEU A 123 1.92 -56.16 -31.27
CA LEU A 123 1.45 -55.30 -30.18
C LEU A 123 2.14 -55.63 -28.85
N ARG A 124 2.48 -56.90 -28.58
CA ARG A 124 3.32 -57.29 -27.43
C ARG A 124 4.78 -56.85 -27.58
N GLN A 125 5.35 -56.86 -28.79
CA GLN A 125 6.67 -56.28 -29.05
C GLN A 125 6.67 -54.74 -28.97
N ALA A 126 5.54 -54.08 -29.25
CA ALA A 126 5.36 -52.64 -29.05
C ALA A 126 5.15 -52.23 -27.58
N GLN A 127 4.83 -53.18 -26.69
CA GLN A 127 4.73 -53.02 -25.23
C GLN A 127 6.01 -53.43 -24.49
N GLY A 128 7.18 -53.22 -25.11
CA GLY A 128 8.43 -53.10 -24.35
C GLY A 128 8.35 -51.98 -23.31
N PRO A 129 9.21 -51.96 -22.28
CA PRO A 129 9.18 -50.95 -21.22
C PRO A 129 9.07 -49.57 -21.86
N ILE A 130 8.04 -48.81 -21.46
CA ILE A 130 7.75 -47.46 -21.95
C ILE A 130 9.09 -46.73 -22.03
N PRO A 131 9.59 -46.41 -23.24
CA PRO A 131 10.70 -45.49 -23.35
C PRO A 131 10.21 -44.24 -22.63
N PRO A 132 10.98 -43.67 -21.68
CA PRO A 132 10.56 -42.44 -21.01
C PRO A 132 10.08 -41.52 -22.11
N ALA A 133 8.82 -41.04 -21.96
CA ALA A 133 8.16 -40.17 -22.92
C ALA A 133 9.25 -39.27 -23.47
N ALA A 134 9.52 -39.35 -24.78
CA ALA A 134 10.58 -38.58 -25.38
C ALA A 134 10.27 -37.14 -25.01
N GLU A 135 10.90 -36.67 -23.94
CA GLU A 135 11.14 -35.29 -23.68
C GLU A 135 11.70 -34.89 -25.02
N GLU A 136 10.92 -34.12 -25.78
CA GLU A 136 11.50 -33.17 -26.71
C GLU A 136 12.70 -32.66 -25.95
N HIS A 137 13.90 -33.08 -26.37
CA HIS A 137 15.12 -32.59 -25.79
C HIS A 137 14.99 -31.09 -26.02
N ARG A 138 14.48 -30.38 -25.01
CA ARG A 138 14.59 -28.95 -24.88
C ARG A 138 16.08 -28.82 -24.73
N ARG A 139 16.74 -28.65 -25.89
CA ARG A 139 18.15 -28.29 -26.00
C ARG A 139 18.38 -27.33 -24.87
N SER A 140 19.23 -27.72 -23.92
CA SER A 140 19.36 -27.01 -22.66
C SER A 140 19.54 -25.53 -23.00
N GLY A 141 18.84 -24.65 -22.30
CA GLY A 141 18.98 -23.20 -22.52
C GLY A 141 20.46 -22.79 -22.48
N ILE A 142 21.29 -23.56 -21.78
CA ILE A 142 22.74 -23.45 -21.71
C ILE A 142 23.44 -23.84 -23.02
N GLN A 143 23.05 -24.91 -23.73
CA GLN A 143 23.64 -25.28 -25.03
C GLN A 143 23.25 -24.29 -26.13
N VAL A 144 22.02 -23.79 -26.12
CA VAL A 144 21.59 -22.70 -27.02
C VAL A 144 22.29 -21.40 -26.65
N LEU A 145 22.45 -21.08 -25.36
CA LEU A 145 23.18 -19.91 -24.88
C LEU A 145 24.67 -19.99 -25.22
N LEU A 146 25.32 -21.16 -25.11
CA LEU A 146 26.74 -21.33 -25.43
C LEU A 146 26.98 -21.22 -26.95
N VAL A 147 26.07 -21.75 -27.78
CA VAL A 147 26.14 -21.61 -29.24
C VAL A 147 25.81 -20.17 -29.67
N VAL A 148 24.83 -19.52 -29.04
CA VAL A 148 24.50 -18.11 -29.31
C VAL A 148 25.63 -17.19 -28.86
N VAL A 149 26.16 -17.37 -27.65
CA VAL A 149 27.31 -16.61 -27.13
C VAL A 149 28.55 -16.88 -27.98
N GLY A 150 28.78 -18.13 -28.41
CA GLY A 150 29.87 -18.47 -29.33
C GLY A 150 29.73 -17.79 -30.70
N ILE A 151 28.54 -17.83 -31.32
CA ILE A 151 28.26 -17.16 -32.60
C ILE A 151 28.30 -15.63 -32.44
N SER A 152 27.81 -15.08 -31.34
CA SER A 152 27.86 -13.64 -31.03
C SER A 152 29.29 -13.18 -30.78
N LEU A 153 30.10 -13.90 -30.00
CA LEU A 153 31.51 -13.57 -29.78
C LEU A 153 32.33 -13.72 -31.06
N LEU A 154 32.05 -14.73 -31.89
CA LEU A 154 32.70 -14.87 -33.20
C LEU A 154 32.29 -13.75 -34.15
N SER A 155 31.02 -13.34 -34.13
CA SER A 155 30.54 -12.22 -34.95
C SER A 155 31.10 -10.88 -34.46
N ILE A 156 31.19 -10.67 -33.14
CA ILE A 156 31.81 -9.48 -32.52
C ILE A 156 33.32 -9.44 -32.82
N ALA A 157 34.01 -10.57 -32.65
CA ALA A 157 35.42 -10.69 -33.01
C ALA A 157 35.64 -10.46 -34.51
N ALA A 158 34.76 -10.97 -35.37
CA ALA A 158 34.81 -10.70 -36.81
C ALA A 158 34.57 -9.21 -37.11
N ILE A 159 33.64 -8.54 -36.41
CA ILE A 159 33.41 -7.09 -36.53
C ILE A 159 34.63 -6.30 -36.06
N PHE A 160 35.22 -6.63 -34.90
CA PHE A 160 36.44 -5.96 -34.41
C PHE A 160 37.65 -6.22 -35.30
N PHE A 161 37.82 -7.45 -35.79
CA PHE A 161 38.83 -7.78 -36.77
C PHE A 161 38.62 -7.00 -38.07
N LEU A 162 37.37 -6.88 -38.53
CA LEU A 162 37.02 -6.12 -39.71
C LEU A 162 37.34 -4.63 -39.51
N VAL A 163 36.97 -4.05 -38.37
CA VAL A 163 37.27 -2.65 -37.99
C VAL A 163 38.78 -2.42 -37.86
N TYR A 164 39.50 -3.34 -37.22
CA TYR A 164 40.95 -3.26 -37.08
C TYR A 164 41.65 -3.38 -38.45
N ALA A 165 41.26 -4.35 -39.28
CA ALA A 165 41.73 -4.50 -40.65
C ALA A 165 41.41 -3.26 -41.50
N PHE A 166 40.27 -2.60 -41.23
CA PHE A 166 39.85 -1.34 -41.84
C PHE A 166 40.69 -0.14 -41.38
N ILE A 167 41.45 -0.24 -40.30
CA ILE A 167 42.39 0.80 -39.86
C ILE A 167 43.80 0.51 -40.40
N THR A 168 44.18 -0.77 -40.56
CA THR A 168 45.57 -1.17 -40.85
C THR A 168 45.92 -1.50 -42.31
N TRP A 169 44.98 -1.93 -43.17
CA TRP A 169 45.31 -2.50 -44.51
C TRP A 169 44.88 -1.61 -45.69
N GLY A 170 45.21 -1.89 -46.95
CA GLY A 170 44.76 -1.09 -48.13
C GLY A 170 43.37 -1.50 -48.67
N LEU A 171 42.66 -0.59 -49.37
CA LEU A 171 41.28 -0.79 -49.90
C LEU A 171 41.11 -2.09 -50.71
N LEU A 172 42.07 -2.42 -51.58
CA LEU A 172 42.01 -3.59 -52.45
C LEU A 172 42.26 -4.92 -51.70
N ALA A 173 43.17 -4.92 -50.73
CA ALA A 173 43.44 -6.09 -49.90
C ALA A 173 42.24 -6.41 -49.00
N ARG A 174 41.58 -5.38 -48.46
CA ARG A 174 40.39 -5.51 -47.61
C ARG A 174 39.24 -6.20 -48.36
N SER A 175 38.86 -5.73 -49.55
CA SER A 175 37.72 -6.28 -50.31
C SER A 175 37.94 -7.73 -50.77
N ILE A 176 39.17 -8.08 -51.16
CA ILE A 176 39.52 -9.45 -51.56
C ILE A 176 39.44 -10.41 -50.36
N ILE A 177 39.98 -10.03 -49.21
CA ILE A 177 40.00 -10.88 -48.00
C ILE A 177 38.58 -11.15 -47.51
N ILE A 178 37.74 -10.10 -47.44
CA ILE A 178 36.37 -10.22 -46.94
C ILE A 178 35.54 -11.07 -47.91
N GLY A 179 35.61 -10.77 -49.23
CA GLY A 179 34.90 -11.56 -50.24
C GLY A 179 35.32 -13.03 -50.26
N ALA A 180 36.62 -13.33 -50.08
CA ALA A 180 37.12 -14.70 -50.00
C ALA A 180 36.55 -15.45 -48.78
N ILE A 181 36.46 -14.78 -47.62
CA ILE A 181 35.88 -15.36 -46.40
C ILE A 181 34.37 -15.59 -46.58
N THR A 182 33.63 -14.66 -47.21
CA THR A 182 32.20 -14.83 -47.49
C THR A 182 31.95 -16.03 -48.41
N VAL A 183 32.71 -16.15 -49.51
CA VAL A 183 32.62 -17.31 -50.42
C VAL A 183 32.96 -18.61 -49.70
N ALA A 184 34.01 -18.63 -48.87
CA ALA A 184 34.38 -19.79 -48.08
C ALA A 184 33.28 -20.18 -47.07
N ALA A 185 32.59 -19.21 -46.47
CA ALA A 185 31.47 -19.45 -45.57
C ALA A 185 30.23 -20.00 -46.31
N ILE A 186 29.89 -19.47 -47.49
CA ILE A 186 28.78 -19.95 -48.35
C ILE A 186 29.03 -21.39 -48.81
N VAL A 187 30.22 -21.68 -49.34
CA VAL A 187 30.62 -23.02 -49.79
C VAL A 187 30.74 -23.98 -48.59
N GLY A 188 31.29 -23.51 -47.47
CA GLY A 188 31.45 -24.26 -46.23
C GLY A 188 30.11 -24.70 -45.64
N ALA A 189 29.11 -23.81 -45.59
CA ALA A 189 27.75 -24.13 -45.16
C ALA A 189 27.10 -25.22 -46.03
N GLY A 190 27.24 -25.10 -47.36
CA GLY A 190 26.74 -26.12 -48.30
C GLY A 190 27.43 -27.47 -48.15
N THR A 191 28.74 -27.47 -47.88
CA THR A 191 29.55 -28.69 -47.72
C THR A 191 29.28 -29.38 -46.38
N LEU A 192 29.17 -28.63 -45.29
CA LEU A 192 28.80 -29.14 -43.96
C LEU A 192 27.39 -29.77 -43.96
N ARG A 193 26.47 -29.21 -44.76
CA ARG A 193 25.13 -29.79 -44.97
C ARG A 193 25.20 -31.14 -45.68
N ARG A 194 26.07 -31.30 -46.69
CA ARG A 194 26.33 -32.58 -47.36
C ARG A 194 26.96 -33.62 -46.42
N ARG A 195 27.72 -33.19 -45.41
CA ARG A 195 28.35 -34.05 -44.37
C ARG A 195 27.46 -34.37 -43.16
N ARG A 196 26.14 -34.14 -43.25
CA ARG A 196 25.14 -34.42 -42.18
C ARG A 196 25.37 -33.70 -40.85
N LEU A 197 25.92 -32.47 -40.86
CA LEU A 197 26.06 -31.60 -39.68
C LEU A 197 25.03 -30.43 -39.74
N PRO A 198 23.72 -30.68 -39.50
CA PRO A 198 22.67 -29.70 -39.82
C PRO A 198 22.69 -28.46 -38.93
N ALA A 199 23.02 -28.56 -37.64
CA ALA A 199 23.02 -27.43 -36.72
C ALA A 199 24.16 -26.44 -37.00
N THR A 200 25.37 -26.96 -37.22
CA THR A 200 26.54 -26.17 -37.59
C THR A 200 26.41 -25.58 -38.99
N ALA A 201 25.86 -26.32 -39.96
CA ALA A 201 25.62 -25.81 -41.32
C ALA A 201 24.63 -24.64 -41.35
N GLU A 202 23.55 -24.68 -40.56
CA GLU A 202 22.61 -23.54 -40.43
C GLU A 202 23.28 -22.36 -39.70
N GLY A 203 24.12 -22.60 -38.69
CA GLY A 203 24.90 -21.55 -38.00
C GLY A 203 25.90 -20.83 -38.92
N VAL A 204 26.63 -21.58 -39.74
CA VAL A 204 27.55 -21.03 -40.74
C VAL A 204 26.80 -20.36 -41.89
N ALA A 205 25.61 -20.85 -42.28
CA ALA A 205 24.77 -20.19 -43.28
C ALA A 205 24.28 -18.82 -42.80
N ILE A 206 23.90 -18.68 -41.52
CA ILE A 206 23.53 -17.38 -40.93
C ILE A 206 24.74 -16.43 -40.94
N PHE A 207 25.91 -16.91 -40.54
CA PHE A 207 27.15 -16.13 -40.61
C PHE A 207 27.46 -15.64 -42.03
N ALA A 208 27.31 -16.51 -43.04
CA ALA A 208 27.50 -16.17 -44.45
C ALA A 208 26.49 -15.11 -44.96
N ILE A 209 25.23 -15.16 -44.51
CA ILE A 209 24.21 -14.14 -44.83
C ILE A 209 24.62 -12.77 -44.27
N VAL A 210 25.13 -12.73 -43.03
CA VAL A 210 25.62 -11.48 -42.41
C VAL A 210 26.80 -10.92 -43.20
N LEU A 211 27.77 -11.76 -43.54
CA LEU A 211 28.93 -11.34 -44.33
C LEU A 211 28.53 -10.79 -45.70
N LEU A 212 27.55 -11.41 -46.39
CA LEU A 212 27.08 -10.92 -47.70
C LEU A 212 26.45 -9.51 -47.62
N TYR A 213 25.72 -9.19 -46.56
CA TYR A 213 25.18 -7.83 -46.37
C TYR A 213 26.26 -6.83 -45.95
N LEU A 214 27.28 -7.28 -45.21
CA LEU A 214 28.47 -6.46 -44.93
C LEU A 214 29.26 -6.18 -46.22
N ASP A 215 29.33 -7.15 -47.14
CA ASP A 215 29.93 -6.96 -48.46
C ASP A 215 29.15 -5.94 -49.29
N ALA A 216 27.81 -6.01 -49.30
CA ALA A 216 26.97 -5.00 -49.95
C ALA A 216 27.17 -3.60 -49.33
N PHE A 217 27.26 -3.50 -48.00
CA PHE A 217 27.58 -2.23 -47.34
C PHE A 217 28.97 -1.73 -47.76
N ALA A 218 29.97 -2.61 -47.83
CA ALA A 218 31.33 -2.26 -48.24
C ALA A 218 31.40 -1.81 -49.71
N ILE A 219 30.58 -2.37 -50.61
CA ILE A 219 30.50 -1.94 -52.02
C ILE A 219 30.06 -0.48 -52.11
N ARG A 220 28.99 -0.11 -51.39
CA ARG A 220 28.50 1.28 -51.38
C ARG A 220 29.44 2.21 -50.61
N GLY A 221 29.97 1.77 -49.47
CA GLY A 221 30.82 2.58 -48.59
C GLY A 221 32.19 2.91 -49.19
N ASN A 222 32.71 2.06 -50.08
CA ASN A 222 33.95 2.30 -50.82
C ASN A 222 33.72 2.82 -52.25
N ASP A 223 32.47 3.20 -52.59
CA ASP A 223 32.07 3.67 -53.92
C ASP A 223 32.52 2.76 -55.08
N LEU A 224 32.54 1.43 -54.85
CA LEU A 224 32.89 0.48 -55.89
C LEU A 224 31.84 0.55 -57.01
N LEU A 225 32.30 0.70 -58.26
CA LEU A 225 31.46 0.84 -59.47
C LEU A 225 30.55 2.09 -59.45
N GLY A 226 30.88 3.15 -58.70
CA GLY A 226 30.06 4.36 -58.60
C GLY A 226 28.77 4.17 -57.79
N ALA A 227 28.72 3.15 -56.94
CA ALA A 227 27.54 2.80 -56.16
C ALA A 227 27.09 3.89 -55.17
N ALA A 228 28.01 4.75 -54.70
CA ALA A 228 27.68 5.84 -53.77
C ALA A 228 26.86 6.95 -54.44
N ALA A 229 26.97 7.13 -55.77
CA ALA A 229 26.22 8.13 -56.53
C ALA A 229 24.71 7.79 -56.67
N THR A 230 24.32 6.55 -56.42
CA THR A 230 22.92 6.12 -56.48
C THR A 230 22.16 6.43 -55.19
N ASP A 231 20.88 6.80 -55.27
CA ASP A 231 20.04 7.02 -54.08
C ASP A 231 20.08 5.80 -53.13
N ALA A 232 20.19 6.06 -51.82
CA ALA A 232 20.38 5.02 -50.82
C ALA A 232 19.22 4.03 -50.80
N ARG A 233 18.00 4.51 -50.98
CA ARG A 233 16.80 3.66 -51.01
C ARG A 233 16.76 2.81 -52.27
N ALA A 234 17.13 3.39 -53.42
CA ALA A 234 17.21 2.68 -54.69
C ALA A 234 18.26 1.55 -54.63
N TYR A 235 19.46 1.83 -54.13
CA TYR A 235 20.53 0.84 -53.99
C TYR A 235 20.15 -0.32 -53.08
N TRP A 236 19.64 -0.03 -51.88
CA TRP A 236 19.23 -1.08 -50.94
C TRP A 236 18.00 -1.83 -51.42
N GLY A 237 17.08 -1.17 -52.13
CA GLY A 237 15.94 -1.81 -52.79
C GLY A 237 16.38 -2.86 -53.81
N TRP A 238 17.29 -2.50 -54.73
CA TRP A 238 17.87 -3.44 -55.69
C TRP A 238 18.69 -4.54 -55.02
N THR A 239 19.52 -4.19 -54.03
CA THR A 239 20.35 -5.15 -53.28
C THR A 239 19.48 -6.21 -52.61
N LEU A 240 18.39 -5.81 -51.94
CA LEU A 240 17.48 -6.75 -51.27
C LEU A 240 16.73 -7.63 -52.26
N ILE A 241 16.30 -7.11 -53.42
CA ILE A 241 15.63 -7.92 -54.44
C ILE A 241 16.60 -8.95 -55.06
N ILE A 242 17.81 -8.53 -55.43
CA ILE A 242 18.81 -9.41 -56.04
C ILE A 242 19.26 -10.48 -55.04
N THR A 243 19.58 -10.10 -53.80
CA THR A 243 19.96 -11.05 -52.75
C THR A 243 18.81 -11.96 -52.34
N ALA A 244 17.55 -11.48 -52.34
CA ALA A 244 16.38 -12.31 -52.10
C ALA A 244 16.25 -13.43 -53.15
N ILE A 245 16.36 -13.08 -54.43
CA ILE A 245 16.34 -14.05 -55.53
C ILE A 245 17.51 -15.04 -55.38
N GLY A 246 18.72 -14.54 -55.08
CA GLY A 246 19.92 -15.36 -54.86
C GLY A 246 19.79 -16.33 -53.68
N PHE A 247 19.23 -15.90 -52.54
CA PHE A 247 19.02 -16.74 -51.37
C PHE A 247 17.92 -17.78 -51.58
N VAL A 248 16.85 -17.44 -52.30
CA VAL A 248 15.82 -18.42 -52.71
C VAL A 248 16.44 -19.48 -53.63
N ALA A 249 17.27 -19.09 -54.59
CA ALA A 249 18.01 -20.03 -55.42
C ALA A 249 18.98 -20.90 -54.58
N TRP A 250 19.77 -20.28 -53.69
CA TRP A 250 20.75 -20.98 -52.85
C TRP A 250 20.09 -22.00 -51.90
N SER A 251 18.97 -21.65 -51.28
CA SER A 251 18.20 -22.56 -50.42
C SER A 251 17.71 -23.79 -51.18
N ARG A 252 17.31 -23.61 -52.45
CA ARG A 252 16.85 -24.69 -53.32
C ARG A 252 17.98 -25.67 -53.69
N PHE A 253 19.17 -25.15 -54.01
CA PHE A 253 20.32 -26.00 -54.37
C PHE A 253 20.98 -26.67 -53.15
N SER A 254 21.00 -26.02 -51.98
CA SER A 254 21.70 -26.52 -50.77
C SER A 254 20.79 -27.26 -49.78
N ARG A 255 19.46 -27.15 -49.92
CA ARG A 255 18.46 -27.65 -48.95
C ARG A 255 18.65 -27.08 -47.52
N LEU A 256 19.22 -25.89 -47.40
CA LEU A 256 19.31 -25.10 -46.17
C LEU A 256 18.03 -24.28 -45.97
N ARG A 257 17.57 -24.14 -44.73
CA ARG A 257 16.32 -23.40 -44.44
C ARG A 257 16.56 -21.90 -44.23
N ALA A 258 17.67 -21.52 -43.60
CA ALA A 258 17.94 -20.11 -43.29
C ALA A 258 17.94 -19.18 -44.52
N PRO A 259 18.60 -19.51 -45.65
CA PRO A 259 18.60 -18.62 -46.82
C PRO A 259 17.20 -18.46 -47.44
N GLY A 260 16.38 -19.51 -47.47
CA GLY A 260 15.02 -19.44 -48.02
C GLY A 260 14.14 -18.48 -47.23
N ILE A 261 14.15 -18.59 -45.90
CA ILE A 261 13.40 -17.70 -45.01
C ILE A 261 13.82 -16.24 -45.18
N VAL A 262 15.14 -15.97 -45.23
CA VAL A 262 15.66 -14.60 -45.41
C VAL A 262 15.27 -14.05 -46.78
N GLY A 263 15.39 -14.83 -47.86
CA GLY A 263 15.03 -14.37 -49.20
C GLY A 263 13.54 -14.00 -49.34
N PHE A 264 12.64 -14.81 -48.77
CA PHE A 264 11.20 -14.45 -48.77
C PHE A 264 10.87 -13.28 -47.84
N ALA A 265 11.66 -13.06 -46.78
CA ALA A 265 11.48 -11.92 -45.88
C ALA A 265 11.92 -10.58 -46.51
N THR A 266 12.95 -10.59 -47.35
CA THR A 266 13.60 -9.36 -47.85
C THR A 266 13.07 -8.86 -49.19
N PHE A 267 12.43 -9.69 -50.01
CA PHE A 267 11.91 -9.28 -51.33
C PHE A 267 10.89 -8.14 -51.24
N ALA A 268 9.85 -8.30 -50.41
CA ALA A 268 8.78 -7.29 -50.30
C ALA A 268 9.27 -5.94 -49.75
N PRO A 269 10.10 -5.90 -48.68
CA PRO A 269 10.77 -4.67 -48.25
C PRO A 269 11.66 -4.04 -49.34
N GLY A 270 12.34 -4.86 -50.16
CA GLY A 270 13.13 -4.38 -51.30
C GLY A 270 12.30 -3.64 -52.33
N VAL A 271 11.12 -4.17 -52.70
CA VAL A 271 10.16 -3.48 -53.59
C VAL A 271 9.63 -2.20 -52.92
N GLY A 272 9.38 -2.24 -51.62
CA GLY A 272 9.01 -1.06 -50.84
C GLY A 272 10.05 0.06 -50.92
N LEU A 273 11.33 -0.26 -50.74
CA LEU A 273 12.42 0.72 -50.79
C LEU A 273 12.59 1.31 -52.19
N LEU A 274 12.42 0.50 -53.24
CA LEU A 274 12.39 1.00 -54.61
C LEU A 274 11.23 1.97 -54.82
N ALA A 275 10.01 1.62 -54.40
CA ALA A 275 8.87 2.54 -54.51
C ALA A 275 9.10 3.84 -53.72
N ALA A 276 9.72 3.76 -52.55
CA ALA A 276 10.06 4.91 -51.72
C ALA A 276 11.20 5.78 -52.27
N SER A 277 12.03 5.27 -53.20
CA SER A 277 13.01 6.09 -53.93
C SER A 277 12.37 7.00 -54.98
N LEU A 278 11.15 6.65 -55.45
CA LEU A 278 10.41 7.49 -56.39
C LEU A 278 9.94 8.81 -55.75
N THR A 279 9.89 8.88 -54.42
CA THR A 279 9.58 10.14 -53.71
C THR A 279 10.78 11.08 -53.63
N SER A 280 12.02 10.61 -53.83
CA SER A 280 13.26 11.41 -53.69
C SER A 280 13.95 11.75 -55.03
N GLY A 281 13.48 11.22 -56.17
CA GLY A 281 14.15 11.38 -57.47
C GLY A 281 13.75 12.62 -58.30
N PRO A 282 14.44 12.89 -59.43
CA PRO A 282 14.12 14.00 -60.34
C PRO A 282 12.72 13.92 -60.98
N LEU A 283 12.12 12.73 -60.97
CA LEU A 283 10.76 12.45 -61.44
C LEU A 283 9.68 12.76 -60.38
N ALA A 284 10.04 13.24 -59.18
CA ALA A 284 9.12 13.52 -58.07
C ALA A 284 8.28 14.80 -58.25
N THR A 285 8.04 15.24 -59.49
CA THR A 285 7.46 16.55 -59.85
C THR A 285 5.98 16.77 -59.45
N GLY A 286 5.40 15.92 -58.60
CA GLY A 286 4.04 16.07 -58.08
C GLY A 286 3.78 15.57 -56.64
N LEU A 287 4.69 14.83 -56.02
CA LEU A 287 4.58 14.41 -54.61
C LEU A 287 5.68 15.09 -53.79
N ARG A 288 5.33 16.03 -52.90
CA ARG A 288 6.29 16.48 -51.88
C ARG A 288 6.69 15.29 -51.00
N ALA A 289 7.98 15.03 -50.94
CA ALA A 289 8.59 14.00 -50.11
C ALA A 289 8.55 14.41 -48.63
N THR A 290 7.38 14.33 -47.99
CA THR A 290 7.31 14.38 -46.54
C THR A 290 7.68 13.00 -45.98
N ALA A 291 8.13 12.97 -44.72
CA ALA A 291 8.38 11.72 -44.02
C ALA A 291 7.16 10.77 -44.08
N PRO A 292 5.91 11.19 -43.80
CA PRO A 292 4.75 10.30 -43.87
C PRO A 292 4.42 9.82 -45.30
N THR A 293 4.56 10.65 -46.34
CA THR A 293 4.29 10.20 -47.73
C THR A 293 5.30 9.14 -48.17
N THR A 294 6.58 9.31 -47.84
CA THR A 294 7.64 8.33 -48.14
C THR A 294 7.40 7.00 -47.40
N VAL A 295 7.06 7.06 -46.11
CA VAL A 295 6.75 5.85 -45.31
C VAL A 295 5.48 5.16 -45.81
N PHE A 296 4.46 5.93 -46.20
CA PHE A 296 3.25 5.41 -46.80
C PHE A 296 3.53 4.64 -48.10
N VAL A 297 4.26 5.26 -49.04
CA VAL A 297 4.61 4.62 -50.32
C VAL A 297 5.44 3.35 -50.09
N PHE A 298 6.44 3.40 -49.19
CA PHE A 298 7.22 2.23 -48.79
C PHE A 298 6.33 1.09 -48.29
N ALA A 299 5.45 1.38 -47.33
CA ALA A 299 4.66 0.38 -46.63
C ALA A 299 3.52 -0.17 -47.49
N ALA A 300 2.85 0.68 -48.28
CA ALA A 300 1.83 0.28 -49.23
C ALA A 300 2.40 -0.63 -50.32
N ALA A 301 3.54 -0.25 -50.91
CA ALA A 301 4.23 -1.06 -51.91
C ALA A 301 4.75 -2.40 -51.33
N THR A 302 5.30 -2.38 -50.11
CA THR A 302 5.72 -3.61 -49.40
C THR A 302 4.54 -4.56 -49.18
N SER A 303 3.40 -4.04 -48.72
CA SER A 303 2.19 -4.85 -48.49
C SER A 303 1.62 -5.40 -49.80
N ALA A 304 1.60 -4.60 -50.87
CA ALA A 304 1.16 -5.05 -52.19
C ALA A 304 2.11 -6.13 -52.78
N ALA A 305 3.43 -5.92 -52.70
CA ALA A 305 4.45 -6.83 -53.23
C ALA A 305 4.48 -8.18 -52.50
N ALA A 306 4.26 -8.20 -51.19
CA ALA A 306 4.15 -9.44 -50.42
C ALA A 306 3.00 -10.35 -50.89
N GLY A 307 1.99 -9.80 -51.57
CA GLY A 307 0.91 -10.56 -52.22
C GLY A 307 1.34 -11.28 -53.51
N VAL A 308 2.36 -10.79 -54.22
CA VAL A 308 2.82 -11.32 -55.52
C VAL A 308 3.37 -12.75 -55.39
N HIS A 309 4.08 -13.04 -54.30
CA HIS A 309 4.59 -14.41 -54.04
C HIS A 309 3.47 -15.44 -53.91
N ARG A 310 2.27 -15.04 -53.46
CA ARG A 310 1.12 -15.95 -53.38
C ARG A 310 0.56 -16.26 -54.76
N LEU A 311 0.70 -15.38 -55.74
CA LEU A 311 0.36 -15.67 -57.14
C LEU A 311 1.44 -16.54 -57.81
N ALA A 312 2.73 -16.22 -57.59
CA ALA A 312 3.88 -16.96 -58.14
C ALA A 312 4.05 -18.40 -57.60
N ALA A 313 3.50 -18.70 -56.43
CA ALA A 313 3.46 -20.07 -55.90
C ALA A 313 2.64 -21.06 -56.78
N ARG A 314 1.88 -20.58 -57.78
CA ARG A 314 1.23 -21.44 -58.78
C ARG A 314 2.19 -21.99 -59.83
N THR A 315 3.35 -21.36 -60.05
CA THR A 315 4.30 -21.72 -61.12
C THR A 315 5.61 -22.35 -60.61
N ILE A 316 6.03 -22.09 -59.37
CA ILE A 316 7.39 -22.42 -58.86
C ILE A 316 7.44 -23.63 -57.89
N GLY A 317 6.28 -24.25 -57.61
CA GLY A 317 6.11 -25.35 -56.64
C GLY A 317 5.64 -24.86 -55.26
N ARG A 318 5.13 -25.76 -54.42
CA ARG A 318 4.54 -25.41 -53.11
C ARG A 318 5.62 -24.84 -52.15
N PRO A 319 5.57 -23.54 -51.77
CA PRO A 319 6.47 -23.00 -50.76
C PRO A 319 6.18 -23.61 -49.39
N ALA A 320 7.20 -23.68 -48.53
CA ALA A 320 7.05 -24.24 -47.19
C ALA A 320 6.16 -23.35 -46.32
N ALA A 321 5.47 -23.92 -45.33
CA ALA A 321 4.55 -23.19 -44.45
C ALA A 321 5.19 -21.94 -43.80
N ALA A 322 6.47 -22.03 -43.42
CA ALA A 322 7.22 -20.94 -42.80
C ALA A 322 7.41 -19.72 -43.74
N GLU A 323 7.70 -19.94 -45.02
CA GLU A 323 7.92 -18.87 -46.00
C GLU A 323 6.62 -18.10 -46.28
N ARG A 324 5.50 -18.83 -46.38
CA ARG A 324 4.17 -18.26 -46.51
C ARG A 324 3.80 -17.40 -45.30
N THR A 325 4.05 -17.90 -44.10
CA THR A 325 3.76 -17.18 -42.85
C THR A 325 4.56 -15.88 -42.75
N VAL A 326 5.85 -15.90 -43.09
CA VAL A 326 6.70 -14.70 -43.09
C VAL A 326 6.16 -13.64 -44.06
N ALA A 327 5.80 -14.01 -45.29
CA ALA A 327 5.24 -13.06 -46.26
C ALA A 327 3.89 -12.46 -45.80
N VAL A 328 3.02 -13.23 -45.13
CA VAL A 328 1.76 -12.72 -44.56
C VAL A 328 2.03 -11.75 -43.41
N ILE A 329 2.99 -12.05 -42.55
CA ILE A 329 3.39 -11.18 -41.43
C ILE A 329 3.94 -9.85 -41.99
N VAL A 330 4.84 -9.90 -42.96
CA VAL A 330 5.39 -8.69 -43.61
C VAL A 330 4.27 -7.85 -44.23
N ALA A 331 3.31 -8.47 -44.93
CA ALA A 331 2.16 -7.76 -45.50
C ALA A 331 1.26 -7.11 -44.43
N ALA A 332 1.03 -7.80 -43.31
CA ALA A 332 0.20 -7.34 -42.20
C ALA A 332 0.86 -6.20 -41.42
N VAL A 333 2.17 -6.27 -41.18
CA VAL A 333 2.92 -5.17 -40.56
C VAL A 333 2.94 -3.97 -41.49
N ALA A 334 3.23 -4.18 -42.78
CA ALA A 334 3.29 -3.12 -43.77
C ALA A 334 1.95 -2.40 -43.96
N ILE A 335 0.80 -3.10 -43.95
CA ILE A 335 -0.50 -2.43 -44.10
C ILE A 335 -0.86 -1.58 -42.86
N VAL A 336 -0.46 -1.99 -41.67
CA VAL A 336 -0.65 -1.21 -40.44
C VAL A 336 0.20 0.06 -40.49
N VAL A 337 1.48 -0.07 -40.87
CA VAL A 337 2.37 1.08 -41.06
C VAL A 337 1.84 2.03 -42.14
N ALA A 338 1.30 1.50 -43.24
CA ALA A 338 0.67 2.30 -44.29
C ALA A 338 -0.56 3.06 -43.78
N GLY A 339 -1.42 2.44 -42.97
CA GLY A 339 -2.58 3.09 -42.36
C GLY A 339 -2.19 4.24 -41.41
N ILE A 340 -1.17 4.03 -40.58
CA ILE A 340 -0.64 5.07 -39.67
C ILE A 340 -0.01 6.22 -40.47
N ALA A 341 0.81 5.90 -41.46
CA ALA A 341 1.45 6.90 -42.31
C ALA A 341 0.42 7.69 -43.13
N ALA A 342 -0.64 7.04 -43.63
CA ALA A 342 -1.75 7.69 -44.33
C ALA A 342 -2.43 8.76 -43.47
N PHE A 343 -2.69 8.48 -42.19
CA PHE A 343 -3.22 9.47 -41.26
C PHE A 343 -2.23 10.62 -41.00
N GLY A 344 -0.93 10.30 -40.87
CA GLY A 344 0.14 11.29 -40.67
C GLY A 344 0.30 12.29 -41.82
N ILE A 345 -0.12 11.95 -43.05
CA ILE A 345 -0.12 12.88 -44.20
C ILE A 345 -0.98 14.12 -43.87
N GLY A 346 -2.14 13.94 -43.23
CA GLY A 346 -3.06 15.04 -42.91
C GLY A 346 -2.62 15.93 -41.75
N LEU A 347 -1.75 15.45 -40.86
CA LEU A 347 -1.24 16.23 -39.72
C LEU A 347 -0.11 17.19 -40.11
N VAL A 348 0.66 16.84 -41.15
CA VAL A 348 1.82 17.63 -41.61
C VAL A 348 1.41 18.71 -42.60
N ASP A 349 0.26 18.57 -43.25
CA ASP A 349 -0.21 19.46 -44.31
C ASP A 349 -0.96 20.68 -43.74
N THR A 350 -0.21 21.60 -43.11
CA THR A 350 -0.78 22.75 -42.38
C THR A 350 -0.73 24.08 -43.14
N GLY A 351 -0.57 24.14 -44.48
CA GLY A 351 -0.76 25.47 -45.08
C GLY A 351 -0.43 25.88 -46.51
N LEU A 352 -0.41 25.06 -47.57
CA LEU A 352 -0.49 25.63 -48.94
C LEU A 352 -1.02 24.61 -49.97
N VAL A 353 -2.14 25.00 -50.62
CA VAL A 353 -2.72 24.63 -51.93
C VAL A 353 -2.40 23.24 -52.54
N ASP A 354 -3.49 22.51 -52.85
CA ASP A 354 -3.67 21.30 -53.67
C ASP A 354 -3.51 19.87 -53.08
N ALA A 355 -3.02 19.68 -51.85
CA ALA A 355 -2.94 18.34 -51.22
C ALA A 355 -4.11 17.96 -50.29
N LYS A 356 -5.24 18.69 -50.35
CA LYS A 356 -6.46 18.49 -49.53
C LYS A 356 -6.99 17.04 -49.49
N TRP A 357 -6.75 16.27 -50.54
CA TRP A 357 -7.24 14.91 -50.69
C TRP A 357 -6.20 13.83 -50.36
N GLY A 358 -4.97 14.21 -49.99
CA GLY A 358 -3.85 13.28 -49.79
C GLY A 358 -4.14 12.18 -48.77
N THR A 359 -4.67 12.54 -47.59
CA THR A 359 -5.07 11.58 -46.54
C THR A 359 -6.19 10.66 -46.99
N THR A 360 -7.19 11.22 -47.69
CA THR A 360 -8.35 10.46 -48.20
C THR A 360 -7.92 9.44 -49.26
N ILE A 361 -7.06 9.86 -50.20
CA ILE A 361 -6.51 8.99 -51.25
C ILE A 361 -5.63 7.90 -50.61
N ALA A 362 -4.79 8.25 -49.63
CA ALA A 362 -3.94 7.27 -48.95
C ALA A 362 -4.77 6.22 -48.19
N LEU A 363 -5.80 6.63 -47.44
CA LEU A 363 -6.68 5.71 -46.70
C LEU A 363 -7.53 4.83 -47.62
N THR A 364 -7.99 5.33 -48.78
CA THR A 364 -8.69 4.50 -49.77
C THR A 364 -7.77 3.47 -50.40
N VAL A 365 -6.50 3.82 -50.67
CA VAL A 365 -5.48 2.88 -51.14
C VAL A 365 -5.20 1.79 -50.09
N VAL A 366 -5.08 2.15 -48.79
CA VAL A 366 -4.94 1.17 -47.69
C VAL A 366 -6.14 0.22 -47.65
N ALA A 367 -7.36 0.76 -47.74
CA ALA A 367 -8.59 -0.05 -47.76
C ALA A 367 -8.61 -1.03 -48.95
N ALA A 368 -8.21 -0.57 -50.14
CA ALA A 368 -8.15 -1.40 -51.34
C ALA A 368 -7.09 -2.52 -51.25
N ILE A 369 -5.88 -2.21 -50.76
CA ILE A 369 -4.82 -3.21 -50.57
C ILE A 369 -5.24 -4.24 -49.51
N ALA A 370 -5.82 -3.80 -48.40
CA ALA A 370 -6.33 -4.67 -47.35
C ALA A 370 -7.44 -5.62 -47.86
N ALA A 371 -8.40 -5.09 -48.63
CA ALA A 371 -9.46 -5.90 -49.25
C ALA A 371 -8.90 -6.95 -50.23
N LYS A 372 -7.92 -6.57 -51.05
CA LYS A 372 -7.22 -7.49 -51.97
C LYS A 372 -6.47 -8.59 -51.21
N GLN A 373 -5.75 -8.25 -50.14
CA GLN A 373 -5.02 -9.23 -49.32
C GLN A 373 -5.96 -10.21 -48.61
N LEU A 374 -7.12 -9.73 -48.16
CA LEU A 374 -8.16 -10.58 -47.56
C LEU A 374 -8.76 -11.54 -48.60
N ALA A 375 -9.10 -11.06 -49.80
CA ALA A 375 -9.59 -11.91 -50.89
C ALA A 375 -8.57 -13.00 -51.29
N LEU A 376 -7.27 -12.68 -51.28
CA LEU A 376 -6.19 -13.64 -51.55
C LEU A 376 -6.03 -14.71 -50.47
N LEU A 377 -6.45 -14.45 -49.21
CA LEU A 377 -6.46 -15.44 -48.13
C LEU A 377 -7.62 -16.42 -48.26
N ASP A 378 -8.79 -15.95 -48.68
CA ASP A 378 -10.02 -16.77 -48.81
C ASP A 378 -10.03 -17.69 -50.04
N LEU A 379 -9.44 -17.28 -51.17
CA LEU A 379 -9.39 -18.06 -52.42
C LEU A 379 -8.71 -19.45 -52.33
N ARG A 380 -8.07 -19.80 -51.20
CA ARG A 380 -7.26 -21.02 -51.07
C ARG A 380 -7.83 -22.10 -50.15
N GLY A 381 -8.90 -21.85 -49.39
CA GLY A 381 -9.56 -22.86 -48.54
C GLY A 381 -8.71 -23.51 -47.43
N THR A 382 -7.40 -23.25 -47.35
CA THR A 382 -6.46 -23.85 -46.38
C THR A 382 -6.03 -22.82 -45.32
N ALA A 383 -6.97 -22.28 -44.54
CA ALA A 383 -6.65 -21.23 -43.56
C ALA A 383 -6.14 -21.82 -42.25
N THR A 384 -4.85 -21.63 -41.95
CA THR A 384 -4.30 -21.92 -40.62
C THR A 384 -4.84 -20.93 -39.57
N ARG A 385 -4.68 -21.20 -38.27
CA ARG A 385 -5.05 -20.23 -37.22
C ARG A 385 -4.34 -18.87 -37.39
N ILE A 386 -3.08 -18.90 -37.85
CA ILE A 386 -2.26 -17.71 -38.10
C ILE A 386 -2.84 -16.90 -39.27
N ASP A 387 -3.26 -17.57 -40.36
CA ASP A 387 -3.88 -16.90 -41.51
C ASP A 387 -5.20 -16.22 -41.13
N ARG A 388 -6.01 -16.82 -40.26
CA ARG A 388 -7.24 -16.20 -39.74
C ARG A 388 -6.95 -14.98 -38.86
N GLY A 389 -5.95 -15.07 -37.98
CA GLY A 389 -5.53 -13.94 -37.15
C GLY A 389 -5.02 -12.76 -37.99
N LEU A 390 -4.17 -13.04 -38.98
CA LEU A 390 -3.64 -12.01 -39.89
C LEU A 390 -4.71 -11.48 -40.86
N GLY A 391 -5.66 -12.31 -41.30
CA GLY A 391 -6.85 -11.89 -42.05
C GLY A 391 -7.70 -10.86 -41.28
N MET A 392 -7.79 -11.01 -39.96
CA MET A 392 -8.47 -10.05 -39.10
C MET A 392 -7.77 -8.68 -39.08
N VAL A 393 -6.43 -8.64 -39.15
CA VAL A 393 -5.66 -7.38 -39.26
C VAL A 393 -6.04 -6.63 -40.54
N PHE A 394 -6.09 -7.32 -41.68
CA PHE A 394 -6.49 -6.68 -42.95
C PHE A 394 -7.94 -6.18 -42.89
N ALA A 395 -8.87 -6.96 -42.32
CA ALA A 395 -10.27 -6.54 -42.18
C ALA A 395 -10.43 -5.30 -41.27
N VAL A 396 -9.72 -5.25 -40.15
CA VAL A 396 -9.75 -4.13 -39.19
C VAL A 396 -9.14 -2.86 -39.80
N VAL A 397 -7.93 -2.96 -40.35
CA VAL A 397 -7.22 -1.80 -40.94
C VAL A 397 -7.97 -1.30 -42.18
N GLY A 398 -8.49 -2.19 -43.01
CA GLY A 398 -9.24 -1.83 -44.21
C GLY A 398 -10.57 -1.13 -43.88
N ALA A 399 -11.37 -1.68 -42.96
CA ALA A 399 -12.63 -1.09 -42.55
C ALA A 399 -12.44 0.25 -41.83
N GLY A 400 -11.46 0.32 -40.91
CA GLY A 400 -11.09 1.57 -40.24
C GLY A 400 -10.67 2.65 -41.24
N SER A 401 -9.84 2.31 -42.22
CA SER A 401 -9.38 3.26 -43.25
C SER A 401 -10.52 3.74 -44.15
N LEU A 402 -11.40 2.83 -44.58
CA LEU A 402 -12.57 3.16 -45.41
C LEU A 402 -13.53 4.13 -44.68
N THR A 403 -13.79 3.87 -43.40
CA THR A 403 -14.69 4.69 -42.58
C THR A 403 -14.13 6.06 -42.25
N ALA A 404 -12.80 6.19 -42.16
CA ALA A 404 -12.13 7.47 -41.94
C ALA A 404 -11.98 8.30 -43.23
N ALA A 405 -11.79 7.66 -44.38
CA ALA A 405 -11.51 8.35 -45.65
C ALA A 405 -12.61 9.35 -46.05
N LEU A 406 -13.88 8.94 -46.02
CA LEU A 406 -15.01 9.78 -46.43
C LEU A 406 -15.17 11.05 -45.54
N PRO A 407 -15.24 10.94 -44.20
CA PRO A 407 -15.27 12.09 -43.29
C PRO A 407 -14.09 13.04 -43.40
N ILE A 408 -12.86 12.52 -43.54
CA ILE A 408 -11.66 13.35 -43.70
C ILE A 408 -11.70 14.10 -45.05
N GLY A 409 -12.24 13.48 -46.09
CA GLY A 409 -12.52 14.17 -47.35
C GLY A 409 -13.48 15.35 -47.18
N VAL A 410 -14.55 15.18 -46.38
CA VAL A 410 -15.51 16.25 -46.10
C VAL A 410 -14.89 17.37 -45.24
N TRP A 411 -13.99 17.03 -44.31
CA TRP A 411 -13.23 18.02 -43.54
C TRP A 411 -12.46 19.01 -44.44
N SER A 412 -11.94 18.52 -45.57
CA SER A 412 -11.17 19.35 -46.52
C SER A 412 -11.98 20.44 -47.26
N ILE A 413 -13.32 20.39 -47.18
CA ILE A 413 -14.26 21.33 -47.84
C ILE A 413 -14.37 22.66 -47.07
N GLY A 414 -14.00 22.71 -45.78
CA GLY A 414 -13.66 23.97 -45.08
C GLY A 414 -14.78 24.72 -44.34
N ASN A 415 -15.92 24.12 -44.01
CA ASN A 415 -16.99 24.76 -43.21
C ASN A 415 -17.24 24.03 -41.87
N ALA A 416 -17.33 24.78 -40.76
CA ALA A 416 -17.49 24.24 -39.41
C ALA A 416 -18.82 23.49 -39.20
N THR A 417 -19.90 23.90 -39.87
CA THR A 417 -21.18 23.17 -39.82
C THR A 417 -21.08 21.83 -40.55
N THR A 418 -20.41 21.81 -41.70
CA THR A 418 -20.15 20.59 -42.48
C THR A 418 -19.30 19.59 -41.67
N PHE A 419 -18.35 20.08 -40.86
CA PHE A 419 -17.53 19.26 -39.97
C PHE A 419 -18.34 18.59 -38.85
N ILE A 420 -19.36 19.25 -38.32
CA ILE A 420 -20.19 18.68 -37.27
C ILE A 420 -21.21 17.68 -37.86
N VAL A 421 -21.72 17.96 -39.06
CA VAL A 421 -22.88 17.23 -39.62
C VAL A 421 -22.52 15.94 -40.36
N PHE A 422 -21.59 15.99 -41.31
CA PHE A 422 -21.42 14.88 -42.25
C PHE A 422 -20.54 13.71 -41.75
N PRO A 423 -19.46 13.92 -40.96
CA PRO A 423 -18.59 12.84 -40.49
C PRO A 423 -19.30 11.68 -39.79
N LEU A 424 -20.19 12.01 -38.83
CA LEU A 424 -20.92 11.00 -38.07
C LEU A 424 -21.95 10.26 -38.94
N LEU A 425 -22.66 10.98 -39.81
CA LEU A 425 -23.67 10.38 -40.70
C LEU A 425 -23.02 9.45 -41.72
N LEU A 426 -21.94 9.88 -42.38
CA LEU A 426 -21.22 9.06 -43.36
C LEU A 426 -20.56 7.84 -42.71
N GLY A 427 -19.92 8.01 -41.54
CA GLY A 427 -19.37 6.90 -40.77
C GLY A 427 -20.44 5.90 -40.34
N ALA A 428 -21.61 6.38 -39.91
CA ALA A 428 -22.75 5.54 -39.55
C ALA A 428 -23.25 4.73 -40.75
N VAL A 429 -23.38 5.33 -41.93
CA VAL A 429 -23.77 4.62 -43.17
C VAL A 429 -22.76 3.51 -43.49
N VAL A 430 -21.47 3.80 -43.52
CA VAL A 430 -20.44 2.78 -43.82
C VAL A 430 -20.46 1.65 -42.79
N THR A 431 -20.59 1.97 -41.51
CA THR A 431 -20.68 0.98 -40.43
C THR A 431 -21.92 0.09 -40.56
N LEU A 432 -23.07 0.67 -40.86
CA LEU A 432 -24.32 -0.07 -41.03
C LEU A 432 -24.28 -0.96 -42.28
N VAL A 433 -23.61 -0.53 -43.37
CA VAL A 433 -23.36 -1.35 -44.56
C VAL A 433 -22.46 -2.54 -44.23
N ILE A 434 -21.35 -2.33 -43.51
CA ILE A 434 -20.47 -3.42 -43.09
C ILE A 434 -21.19 -4.38 -42.12
N GLU A 435 -22.05 -3.86 -41.23
CA GLU A 435 -22.89 -4.67 -40.34
C GLU A 435 -23.95 -5.47 -41.12
N ALA A 436 -24.51 -4.92 -42.19
CA ALA A 436 -25.43 -5.64 -43.08
C ALA A 436 -24.70 -6.77 -43.83
N LEU A 437 -23.52 -6.49 -44.40
CA LEU A 437 -22.68 -7.49 -45.06
C LEU A 437 -22.26 -8.61 -44.10
N TRP A 438 -21.88 -8.27 -42.87
CA TRP A 438 -21.60 -9.26 -41.82
C TRP A 438 -22.79 -10.18 -41.54
N ARG A 439 -24.00 -9.61 -41.48
CA ARG A 439 -25.24 -10.37 -41.27
C ARG A 439 -25.55 -11.31 -42.44
N LEU A 440 -25.35 -10.84 -43.67
CA LEU A 440 -25.52 -11.64 -44.89
C LEU A 440 -24.48 -12.77 -45.00
N ALA A 441 -23.26 -12.54 -44.51
CA ALA A 441 -22.17 -13.51 -44.56
C ALA A 441 -22.19 -14.54 -43.41
N ARG A 442 -23.15 -14.49 -42.47
CA ARG A 442 -23.22 -15.43 -41.34
C ARG A 442 -23.29 -16.87 -41.84
N GLY A 443 -22.39 -17.71 -41.32
CA GLY A 443 -22.23 -19.11 -41.75
C GLY A 443 -21.12 -19.35 -42.77
N THR A 444 -20.54 -18.29 -43.34
CA THR A 444 -19.35 -18.37 -44.20
C THR A 444 -18.06 -18.10 -43.43
N GLY A 445 -16.89 -18.49 -43.98
CA GLY A 445 -15.58 -18.15 -43.41
C GLY A 445 -15.35 -16.63 -43.26
N ALA A 446 -15.96 -15.82 -44.14
CA ALA A 446 -15.86 -14.36 -44.13
C ALA A 446 -16.58 -13.68 -42.95
N ALA A 447 -17.50 -14.37 -42.26
CA ALA A 447 -18.27 -13.79 -41.15
C ALA A 447 -17.38 -13.29 -40.01
N THR A 448 -16.27 -13.98 -39.72
CA THR A 448 -15.35 -13.59 -38.65
C THR A 448 -14.55 -12.33 -38.99
N HIS A 449 -14.12 -12.20 -40.24
CA HIS A 449 -13.42 -11.01 -40.73
C HIS A 449 -14.36 -9.80 -40.81
N LEU A 450 -15.58 -9.99 -41.30
CA LEU A 450 -16.61 -8.95 -41.33
C LEU A 450 -17.03 -8.51 -39.92
N PHE A 451 -17.06 -9.42 -38.94
CA PHE A 451 -17.27 -9.03 -37.54
C PHE A 451 -16.16 -8.12 -37.02
N GLY A 452 -14.89 -8.46 -37.25
CA GLY A 452 -13.76 -7.58 -36.92
C GLY A 452 -13.84 -6.21 -37.61
N ALA A 453 -14.24 -6.20 -38.88
CA ALA A 453 -14.47 -4.98 -39.65
C ALA A 453 -15.61 -4.11 -39.06
N THR A 454 -16.72 -4.71 -38.63
CA THR A 454 -17.82 -3.97 -37.98
C THR A 454 -17.38 -3.29 -36.69
N ILE A 455 -16.56 -3.96 -35.87
CA ILE A 455 -16.05 -3.38 -34.63
C ILE A 455 -15.14 -2.18 -34.95
N ALA A 456 -14.19 -2.35 -35.86
CA ALA A 456 -13.28 -1.28 -36.27
C ALA A 456 -14.04 -0.07 -36.82
N SER A 457 -15.00 -0.31 -37.72
CA SER A 457 -15.87 0.73 -38.29
C SER A 457 -16.70 1.47 -37.25
N THR A 458 -17.24 0.75 -36.27
CA THR A 458 -18.04 1.32 -35.17
C THR A 458 -17.17 2.21 -34.29
N VAL A 459 -15.95 1.77 -33.95
CA VAL A 459 -14.99 2.56 -33.17
C VAL A 459 -14.62 3.84 -33.91
N THR A 460 -14.28 3.75 -35.20
CA THR A 460 -13.96 4.94 -35.99
C THR A 460 -15.16 5.89 -36.10
N THR A 461 -16.37 5.38 -36.30
CA THR A 461 -17.59 6.20 -36.35
C THR A 461 -17.89 6.88 -35.01
N ALA A 462 -17.66 6.20 -33.89
CA ALA A 462 -17.81 6.79 -32.56
C ALA A 462 -16.80 7.94 -32.34
N LEU A 463 -15.55 7.76 -32.75
CA LEU A 463 -14.53 8.82 -32.70
C LEU A 463 -14.93 10.04 -33.55
N LEU A 464 -15.51 9.80 -34.73
CA LEU A 464 -16.02 10.85 -35.61
C LEU A 464 -17.25 11.58 -35.05
N GLY A 465 -18.00 10.94 -34.15
CA GLY A 465 -19.13 11.56 -33.44
C GLY A 465 -18.74 12.44 -32.25
N LEU A 466 -17.50 12.37 -31.78
CA LEU A 466 -17.02 13.13 -30.62
C LEU A 466 -17.21 14.64 -30.74
N PRO A 467 -16.98 15.30 -31.90
CA PRO A 467 -17.22 16.74 -32.02
C PRO A 467 -18.68 17.12 -31.79
N ALA A 468 -19.64 16.42 -32.43
CA ALA A 468 -21.06 16.72 -32.31
C ALA A 468 -21.63 16.42 -30.91
N VAL A 469 -21.25 15.28 -30.32
CA VAL A 469 -21.64 14.94 -28.94
C VAL A 469 -20.94 15.87 -27.94
N GLY A 470 -19.67 16.20 -28.18
CA GLY A 470 -18.87 17.07 -27.34
C GLY A 470 -19.42 18.49 -27.27
N THR A 471 -19.83 19.09 -28.39
CA THR A 471 -20.44 20.43 -28.39
C THR A 471 -21.73 20.48 -27.57
N LEU A 472 -22.59 19.45 -27.67
CA LEU A 472 -23.83 19.37 -26.90
C LEU A 472 -23.55 19.14 -25.41
N LEU A 473 -22.59 18.25 -25.09
CA LEU A 473 -22.21 17.95 -23.72
C LEU A 473 -21.61 19.17 -23.01
N VAL A 474 -20.69 19.89 -23.68
CA VAL A 474 -20.11 21.14 -23.17
C VAL A 474 -21.21 22.15 -22.90
N SER A 475 -22.16 22.31 -23.82
CA SER A 475 -23.30 23.24 -23.66
C SER A 475 -24.16 22.90 -22.44
N ALA A 476 -24.54 21.62 -22.27
CA ALA A 476 -25.36 21.18 -21.15
C ALA A 476 -24.64 21.34 -19.80
N LEU A 477 -23.34 21.03 -19.73
CA LEU A 477 -22.55 21.09 -18.51
C LEU A 477 -22.08 22.50 -18.14
N SER A 478 -21.92 23.41 -19.10
CA SER A 478 -21.50 24.79 -18.81
C SER A 478 -22.57 25.60 -18.09
N LEU A 479 -23.85 25.31 -18.33
CA LEU A 479 -24.97 26.03 -17.74
C LEU A 479 -24.96 26.02 -16.19
N PRO A 480 -24.88 24.87 -15.50
CA PRO A 480 -24.81 24.86 -14.05
C PRO A 480 -23.52 25.51 -13.52
N ILE A 481 -22.39 25.33 -14.20
CA ILE A 481 -21.11 25.96 -13.80
C ILE A 481 -21.24 27.49 -13.79
N LEU A 482 -21.85 28.06 -14.83
CA LEU A 482 -22.08 29.50 -14.93
C LEU A 482 -23.08 30.00 -13.88
N ALA A 483 -24.16 29.24 -13.64
CA ALA A 483 -25.15 29.55 -12.62
C ALA A 483 -24.55 29.56 -11.21
N LEU A 484 -23.66 28.62 -10.88
CA LEU A 484 -22.94 28.60 -9.61
C LEU A 484 -21.90 29.72 -9.49
N ALA A 485 -21.28 30.15 -10.59
CA ALA A 485 -20.29 31.23 -10.59
C ALA A 485 -20.91 32.61 -10.31
N ARG A 486 -22.21 32.78 -10.58
CA ARG A 486 -22.98 34.01 -10.33
C ARG A 486 -24.37 33.67 -9.76
N PRO A 487 -24.45 33.26 -8.48
CA PRO A 487 -25.71 32.83 -7.91
C PRO A 487 -26.69 33.99 -7.77
N TRP A 488 -27.95 33.74 -8.13
CA TRP A 488 -29.11 34.62 -7.96
C TRP A 488 -29.00 35.99 -8.66
N THR A 489 -28.27 36.08 -9.78
CA THR A 489 -28.13 37.33 -10.53
C THR A 489 -29.11 37.50 -11.68
N LEU A 490 -29.81 36.44 -12.09
CA LEU A 490 -30.65 36.41 -13.29
C LEU A 490 -32.15 36.34 -12.95
N SER A 491 -32.96 37.00 -13.78
CA SER A 491 -34.41 36.84 -13.80
C SER A 491 -34.78 35.54 -14.51
N PRO A 492 -35.92 34.89 -14.17
CA PRO A 492 -36.37 33.66 -14.84
C PRO A 492 -36.53 33.78 -16.35
N THR A 493 -36.82 34.99 -16.87
CA THR A 493 -37.01 35.26 -18.31
C THR A 493 -35.71 35.54 -19.06
N ASP A 494 -34.60 35.74 -18.34
CA ASP A 494 -33.34 36.10 -18.97
C ASP A 494 -32.79 34.92 -19.79
N PRO A 495 -32.20 35.20 -20.97
CA PRO A 495 -31.50 34.17 -21.72
C PRO A 495 -30.20 33.80 -21.00
N LEU A 496 -30.06 32.52 -20.62
CA LEU A 496 -28.76 31.97 -20.24
C LEU A 496 -27.98 31.66 -21.53
N GLY A 497 -27.34 32.68 -22.11
CA GLY A 497 -26.52 32.46 -23.29
C GLY A 497 -25.73 33.67 -23.73
N PHE A 498 -24.41 33.59 -23.58
CA PHE A 498 -23.54 34.08 -24.66
C PHE A 498 -24.02 33.38 -25.94
N ALA A 499 -24.36 34.13 -26.98
CA ALA A 499 -24.95 33.66 -28.23
C ALA A 499 -24.53 32.21 -28.58
N LEU A 500 -25.48 31.27 -28.46
CA LEU A 500 -25.23 29.87 -28.80
C LEU A 500 -24.76 29.83 -30.27
N PRO A 501 -23.56 29.31 -30.58
CA PRO A 501 -23.13 29.22 -31.96
C PRO A 501 -24.13 28.36 -32.74
N VAL A 502 -24.43 28.77 -33.98
CA VAL A 502 -25.34 28.13 -34.95
C VAL A 502 -25.10 26.59 -35.07
N SER A 503 -23.95 26.11 -34.62
CA SER A 503 -23.53 24.71 -34.52
C SER A 503 -24.35 23.81 -33.59
N ASN A 504 -25.04 24.31 -32.56
CA ASN A 504 -25.70 23.42 -31.57
C ASN A 504 -26.95 22.71 -32.12
N GLY A 505 -27.78 23.42 -32.90
CA GLY A 505 -28.91 22.80 -33.61
C GLY A 505 -28.45 21.78 -34.65
N ALA A 506 -27.36 22.09 -35.37
CA ALA A 506 -26.75 21.17 -36.32
C ALA A 506 -26.18 19.92 -35.63
N ALA A 507 -25.52 20.07 -34.49
CA ALA A 507 -25.00 18.95 -33.70
C ALA A 507 -26.14 18.03 -33.21
N LEU A 508 -27.23 18.61 -32.69
CA LEU A 508 -28.40 17.86 -32.24
C LEU A 508 -29.04 17.07 -33.40
N ALA A 509 -29.26 17.74 -34.53
CA ALA A 509 -29.80 17.12 -35.73
C ALA A 509 -28.92 15.96 -36.24
N THR A 510 -27.59 16.08 -36.09
CA THR A 510 -26.64 15.06 -36.52
C THR A 510 -26.68 13.81 -35.64
N VAL A 511 -26.66 13.98 -34.31
CA VAL A 511 -26.74 12.85 -33.36
C VAL A 511 -28.10 12.16 -33.49
N ALA A 512 -29.18 12.92 -33.63
CA ALA A 512 -30.51 12.39 -33.90
C ALA A 512 -30.57 11.65 -35.25
N GLY A 513 -30.00 12.22 -36.31
CA GLY A 513 -29.93 11.61 -37.64
C GLY A 513 -29.18 10.27 -37.63
N ALA A 514 -28.04 10.18 -36.94
CA ALA A 514 -27.30 8.92 -36.78
C ALA A 514 -28.12 7.86 -36.02
N GLY A 515 -28.85 8.27 -34.97
CA GLY A 515 -29.77 7.40 -34.24
C GLY A 515 -30.92 6.88 -35.11
N LEU A 516 -31.50 7.74 -35.95
CA LEU A 516 -32.56 7.37 -36.89
C LEU A 516 -32.06 6.42 -37.99
N LEU A 517 -30.85 6.65 -38.52
CA LEU A 517 -30.22 5.74 -39.48
C LEU A 517 -29.99 4.34 -38.88
N ALA A 518 -29.49 4.28 -37.65
CA ALA A 518 -29.31 3.02 -36.93
C ALA A 518 -30.65 2.32 -36.65
N ALA A 519 -31.67 3.06 -36.21
CA ALA A 519 -33.02 2.53 -35.98
C ALA A 519 -33.63 1.96 -37.27
N GLY A 520 -33.54 2.71 -38.38
CA GLY A 520 -34.02 2.26 -39.69
C GLY A 520 -33.31 1.00 -40.17
N ALA A 521 -31.97 0.97 -40.12
CA ALA A 521 -31.19 -0.20 -40.52
C ALA A 521 -31.48 -1.44 -39.65
N TRP A 522 -31.74 -1.27 -38.35
CA TRP A 522 -32.11 -2.37 -37.46
C TRP A 522 -33.57 -2.79 -37.60
N TRP A 523 -34.48 -1.91 -38.02
CA TRP A 523 -35.84 -2.26 -38.41
C TRP A 523 -35.81 -3.13 -39.66
N PHE A 524 -35.22 -2.65 -40.76
CA PHE A 524 -35.11 -3.43 -42.00
C PHE A 524 -34.38 -4.76 -41.79
N GLY A 525 -33.40 -4.81 -40.89
CA GLY A 525 -32.69 -6.03 -40.52
C GLY A 525 -33.40 -6.94 -39.51
N GLY A 526 -34.60 -6.60 -39.02
CA GLY A 526 -35.39 -7.41 -38.08
C GLY A 526 -34.82 -7.55 -36.67
N VAL A 527 -33.86 -6.70 -36.26
CA VAL A 527 -33.13 -6.81 -34.97
C VAL A 527 -33.56 -5.74 -33.96
N ILE A 528 -34.47 -4.84 -34.32
CA ILE A 528 -34.87 -3.68 -33.52
C ILE A 528 -35.33 -4.04 -32.10
N ARG A 529 -36.07 -5.14 -31.92
CA ARG A 529 -36.53 -5.59 -30.59
C ARG A 529 -35.37 -5.92 -29.64
N ARG A 530 -34.26 -6.49 -30.16
CA ARG A 530 -33.07 -6.80 -29.36
C ARG A 530 -32.21 -5.56 -29.09
N ARG A 531 -32.26 -4.56 -29.97
CA ARG A 531 -31.49 -3.30 -29.88
C ARG A 531 -32.28 -2.15 -29.24
N LEU A 532 -33.55 -2.36 -28.90
CA LEU A 532 -34.42 -1.35 -28.31
C LEU A 532 -33.80 -0.64 -27.10
N PRO A 533 -33.12 -1.31 -26.14
CA PRO A 533 -32.47 -0.61 -25.03
C PRO A 533 -31.43 0.42 -25.49
N VAL A 534 -30.66 0.12 -26.55
CA VAL A 534 -29.65 1.04 -27.10
C VAL A 534 -30.31 2.28 -27.70
N LEU A 535 -31.43 2.11 -28.41
CA LEU A 535 -32.19 3.23 -28.95
C LEU A 535 -32.82 4.09 -27.85
N VAL A 536 -33.31 3.47 -26.77
CA VAL A 536 -33.84 4.22 -25.61
C VAL A 536 -32.73 5.03 -24.93
N TRP A 537 -31.54 4.44 -24.71
CA TRP A 537 -30.39 5.16 -24.17
C TRP A 537 -29.98 6.35 -25.05
N ALA A 538 -29.88 6.13 -26.36
CA ALA A 538 -29.56 7.20 -27.30
C ALA A 538 -30.64 8.31 -27.30
N GLY A 539 -31.92 7.94 -27.35
CA GLY A 539 -33.03 8.89 -27.32
C GLY A 539 -33.09 9.69 -26.01
N CYS A 540 -32.89 9.05 -24.86
CA CYS A 540 -32.80 9.70 -23.56
C CYS A 540 -31.65 10.72 -23.51
N ALA A 541 -30.46 10.34 -23.98
CA ALA A 541 -29.31 11.24 -24.04
C ALA A 541 -29.58 12.44 -24.95
N ILE A 542 -30.17 12.21 -26.13
CA ILE A 542 -30.56 13.28 -27.07
C ILE A 542 -31.56 14.24 -26.41
N LEU A 543 -32.57 13.74 -25.70
CA LEU A 543 -33.58 14.59 -25.03
C LEU A 543 -32.98 15.45 -23.92
N VAL A 544 -32.11 14.88 -23.07
CA VAL A 544 -31.42 15.65 -22.01
C VAL A 544 -30.56 16.77 -22.62
N LEU A 545 -29.84 16.46 -23.69
CA LEU A 545 -29.00 17.43 -24.40
C LEU A 545 -29.82 18.47 -25.16
N ALA A 546 -30.98 18.12 -25.71
CA ALA A 546 -31.86 19.03 -26.45
C ALA A 546 -32.42 20.15 -25.57
N VAL A 547 -32.73 19.87 -24.30
CA VAL A 547 -33.22 20.90 -23.37
C VAL A 547 -32.20 22.01 -23.17
N SER A 548 -30.90 21.70 -23.25
CA SER A 548 -29.83 22.73 -23.13
C SER A 548 -29.79 23.74 -24.29
N THR A 549 -30.53 23.50 -25.37
CA THR A 549 -30.62 24.43 -26.52
C THR A 549 -31.81 25.39 -26.44
N LEU A 550 -32.61 25.33 -25.36
CA LEU A 550 -33.74 26.25 -25.16
C LEU A 550 -33.23 27.66 -24.81
N PRO A 551 -33.91 28.74 -25.25
CA PRO A 551 -33.38 30.09 -25.19
C PRO A 551 -33.52 30.80 -23.83
N ALA A 552 -34.41 30.35 -22.94
CA ALA A 552 -34.75 31.03 -21.69
C ALA A 552 -34.51 30.14 -20.46
N LEU A 553 -34.06 30.72 -19.33
CA LEU A 553 -33.77 29.98 -18.10
C LEU A 553 -34.96 29.14 -17.62
N TRP A 554 -36.14 29.75 -17.53
CA TRP A 554 -37.36 29.04 -17.12
C TRP A 554 -37.70 27.86 -18.04
N ALA A 555 -37.45 27.98 -19.35
CA ALA A 555 -37.72 26.93 -20.32
C ALA A 555 -36.73 25.76 -20.18
N ILE A 556 -35.45 26.04 -19.91
CA ILE A 556 -34.43 25.03 -19.62
C ILE A 556 -34.78 24.25 -18.33
N LEU A 557 -35.10 24.97 -17.26
CA LEU A 557 -35.44 24.38 -15.95
C LEU A 557 -36.70 23.51 -16.03
N THR A 558 -37.78 24.06 -16.61
CA THR A 558 -39.03 23.32 -16.78
C THR A 558 -38.87 22.14 -17.74
N GLY A 559 -38.05 22.27 -18.79
CA GLY A 559 -37.76 21.19 -19.73
C GLY A 559 -37.07 20.01 -19.07
N TRP A 560 -36.04 20.24 -18.24
CA TRP A 560 -35.35 19.16 -17.53
C TRP A 560 -36.21 18.54 -16.42
N GLU A 561 -36.96 19.34 -15.66
CA GLU A 561 -37.87 18.80 -14.64
C GLU A 561 -39.03 18.01 -15.26
N ALA A 562 -39.60 18.49 -16.37
CA ALA A 562 -40.62 17.75 -17.11
C ALA A 562 -40.08 16.41 -17.65
N LEU A 563 -38.84 16.40 -18.15
CA LEU A 563 -38.17 15.19 -18.60
C LEU A 563 -37.91 14.22 -17.44
N ALA A 564 -37.49 14.72 -16.28
CA ALA A 564 -37.26 13.91 -15.09
C ALA A 564 -38.55 13.27 -14.57
N PHE A 565 -39.61 14.07 -14.48
CA PHE A 565 -40.94 13.61 -14.09
C PHE A 565 -41.49 12.57 -15.08
N ALA A 566 -41.41 12.85 -16.38
CA ALA A 566 -41.86 11.92 -17.43
C ALA A 566 -41.11 10.59 -17.38
N ALA A 567 -39.81 10.60 -17.09
CA ALA A 567 -39.02 9.38 -16.97
C ALA A 567 -39.40 8.55 -15.74
N VAL A 568 -39.64 9.18 -14.59
CA VAL A 568 -40.14 8.48 -13.39
C VAL A 568 -41.54 7.92 -13.63
N VAL A 569 -42.44 8.70 -14.25
CA VAL A 569 -43.80 8.26 -14.60
C VAL A 569 -43.79 7.12 -15.61
N ALA A 570 -42.92 7.17 -16.62
CA ALA A 570 -42.77 6.08 -17.58
C ALA A 570 -42.39 4.77 -16.86
N VAL A 571 -41.47 4.82 -15.89
CA VAL A 571 -41.10 3.66 -15.08
C VAL A 571 -42.25 3.24 -14.16
N THR A 572 -42.94 4.16 -13.47
CA THR A 572 -44.07 3.82 -12.58
C THR A 572 -45.19 3.11 -13.34
N VAL A 573 -45.58 3.61 -14.52
CA VAL A 573 -46.72 3.10 -15.30
C VAL A 573 -46.39 1.77 -15.99
N THR A 574 -45.17 1.61 -16.48
CA THR A 574 -44.80 0.42 -17.28
C THR A 574 -44.18 -0.72 -16.46
N ASP A 575 -43.58 -0.44 -15.28
CA ASP A 575 -42.96 -1.46 -14.41
C ASP A 575 -43.96 -2.16 -13.46
N VAL A 576 -45.25 -1.76 -13.44
CA VAL A 576 -46.31 -2.37 -12.60
C VAL A 576 -46.43 -3.90 -12.81
N ARG A 577 -45.94 -4.43 -13.93
CA ARG A 577 -45.94 -5.87 -14.27
C ARG A 577 -44.55 -6.48 -14.48
N GLY A 578 -43.46 -5.76 -14.15
CA GLY A 578 -42.08 -6.22 -14.37
C GLY A 578 -41.72 -6.47 -15.85
N ARG A 579 -42.43 -5.83 -16.78
CA ARG A 579 -42.31 -6.06 -18.23
C ARG A 579 -41.20 -5.25 -18.89
N LEU A 580 -40.62 -4.29 -18.18
CA LEU A 580 -39.53 -3.46 -18.68
C LEU A 580 -38.22 -4.24 -18.69
N ALA A 581 -37.54 -4.25 -19.83
CA ALA A 581 -36.16 -4.72 -19.87
C ALA A 581 -35.28 -3.87 -18.94
N ALA A 582 -34.39 -4.50 -18.18
CA ALA A 582 -33.55 -3.82 -17.20
C ALA A 582 -32.76 -2.64 -17.80
N GLY A 583 -32.32 -2.75 -19.06
CA GLY A 583 -31.62 -1.69 -19.78
C GLY A 583 -32.48 -0.46 -20.07
N VAL A 584 -33.78 -0.62 -20.31
CA VAL A 584 -34.73 0.50 -20.55
C VAL A 584 -35.06 1.20 -19.24
N ARG A 585 -35.29 0.44 -18.17
CA ARG A 585 -35.49 0.99 -16.83
C ARG A 585 -34.28 1.79 -16.36
N ALA A 586 -33.07 1.26 -16.59
CA ALA A 586 -31.83 1.96 -16.26
C ALA A 586 -31.70 3.28 -17.04
N ALA A 587 -31.99 3.28 -18.35
CA ALA A 587 -31.96 4.51 -19.16
C ALA A 587 -32.89 5.59 -18.60
N LEU A 588 -34.15 5.26 -18.35
CA LEU A 588 -35.14 6.21 -17.84
C LEU A 588 -34.77 6.77 -16.46
N LEU A 589 -34.35 5.91 -15.52
CA LEU A 589 -33.93 6.38 -14.20
C LEU A 589 -32.68 7.26 -14.30
N SER A 590 -31.71 6.91 -15.15
CA SER A 590 -30.54 7.75 -15.41
C SER A 590 -30.92 9.11 -16.00
N THR A 591 -31.91 9.17 -16.89
CA THR A 591 -32.47 10.42 -17.41
C THR A 591 -33.06 11.28 -16.29
N ALA A 592 -33.86 10.68 -15.39
CA ALA A 592 -34.46 11.41 -14.27
C ALA A 592 -33.39 12.06 -13.38
N PHE A 593 -32.35 11.32 -13.02
CA PHE A 593 -31.26 11.88 -12.21
C PHE A 593 -30.43 12.92 -12.96
N ALA A 594 -30.07 12.66 -14.22
CA ALA A 594 -29.27 13.59 -15.01
C ALA A 594 -30.01 14.93 -15.22
N ALA A 595 -31.30 14.87 -15.57
CA ALA A 595 -32.11 16.05 -15.79
C ALA A 595 -32.34 16.84 -14.49
N SER A 596 -32.70 16.19 -13.37
CA SER A 596 -32.83 16.86 -12.07
C SER A 596 -31.52 17.45 -11.55
N ALA A 597 -30.38 16.80 -11.79
CA ALA A 597 -29.07 17.34 -11.38
C ALA A 597 -28.68 18.59 -12.20
N LEU A 598 -28.92 18.55 -13.52
CA LEU A 598 -28.69 19.69 -14.40
C LEU A 598 -29.63 20.86 -14.04
N ALA A 599 -30.92 20.59 -13.80
CA ALA A 599 -31.90 21.59 -13.37
C ALA A 599 -31.57 22.20 -12.01
N TYR A 600 -31.20 21.39 -11.02
CA TYR A 600 -30.77 21.90 -9.71
C TYR A 600 -29.52 22.78 -9.82
N GLY A 601 -28.53 22.37 -10.62
CA GLY A 601 -27.31 23.15 -10.81
C GLY A 601 -27.58 24.49 -11.50
N THR A 602 -28.45 24.53 -12.50
CA THR A 602 -28.79 25.77 -13.21
C THR A 602 -29.75 26.67 -12.45
N SER A 603 -30.58 26.13 -11.55
CA SER A 603 -31.55 26.95 -10.80
C SER A 603 -30.88 27.96 -9.86
N TRP A 604 -29.60 27.74 -9.49
CA TRP A 604 -28.80 28.72 -8.74
C TRP A 604 -28.68 30.08 -9.43
N ALA A 605 -28.95 30.17 -10.74
CA ALA A 605 -28.95 31.43 -11.47
C ALA A 605 -30.01 32.44 -10.99
N SER A 606 -31.13 31.97 -10.43
CA SER A 606 -32.28 32.82 -10.08
C SER A 606 -32.95 32.36 -8.78
N MET A 607 -33.09 33.27 -7.81
CA MET A 607 -33.66 32.95 -6.49
C MET A 607 -35.11 32.45 -6.57
N ASP A 608 -35.93 33.06 -7.44
CA ASP A 608 -37.36 32.75 -7.61
C ASP A 608 -37.60 31.31 -8.08
N THR A 609 -36.75 30.82 -8.98
CA THR A 609 -36.88 29.46 -9.54
C THR A 609 -36.16 28.42 -8.70
N TRP A 610 -35.15 28.80 -7.92
CA TRP A 610 -34.33 27.90 -7.14
C TRP A 610 -35.13 27.11 -6.09
N GLN A 611 -36.03 27.77 -5.36
CA GLN A 611 -36.85 27.11 -4.33
C GLN A 611 -37.81 26.08 -4.96
N LEU A 612 -38.46 26.46 -6.07
CA LEU A 612 -39.40 25.61 -6.79
C LEU A 612 -38.71 24.38 -7.41
N VAL A 613 -37.53 24.57 -8.03
CA VAL A 613 -36.74 23.47 -8.58
C VAL A 613 -36.21 22.56 -7.48
N THR A 614 -35.74 23.11 -6.35
CA THR A 614 -35.29 22.29 -5.21
C THR A 614 -36.42 21.40 -4.68
N LEU A 615 -37.64 21.94 -4.58
CA LEU A 615 -38.82 21.17 -4.19
C LEU A 615 -39.17 20.08 -5.23
N ALA A 616 -39.14 20.41 -6.53
CA ALA A 616 -39.38 19.46 -7.61
C ALA A 616 -38.37 18.29 -7.58
N VAL A 617 -37.08 18.60 -7.41
CA VAL A 617 -36.00 17.60 -7.27
C VAL A 617 -36.24 16.72 -6.05
N VAL A 618 -36.60 17.29 -4.90
CA VAL A 618 -36.95 16.51 -3.70
C VAL A 618 -38.10 15.54 -3.98
N LEU A 619 -39.15 15.98 -4.68
CA LEU A 619 -40.28 15.14 -5.05
C LEU A 619 -39.88 14.02 -6.02
N VAL A 620 -39.05 14.32 -7.03
CA VAL A 620 -38.51 13.32 -7.98
C VAL A 620 -37.63 12.29 -7.26
N LEU A 621 -36.78 12.72 -6.32
CA LEU A 621 -35.95 11.83 -5.51
C LEU A 621 -36.82 10.91 -4.64
N LEU A 622 -37.86 11.45 -4.00
CA LEU A 622 -38.79 10.69 -3.17
C LEU A 622 -39.63 9.68 -3.98
N ALA A 623 -40.13 10.08 -5.15
CA ALA A 623 -40.86 9.20 -6.07
C ALA A 623 -39.96 8.07 -6.60
N SER A 624 -38.70 8.39 -6.93
CA SER A 624 -37.70 7.43 -7.41
C SER A 624 -37.37 6.33 -6.39
N ARG A 625 -37.60 6.56 -5.08
CA ARG A 625 -37.40 5.55 -4.01
C ARG A 625 -38.23 4.29 -4.19
N LEU A 626 -39.29 4.29 -5.00
CA LEU A 626 -40.10 3.09 -5.21
C LEU A 626 -39.32 1.98 -5.93
N PHE A 627 -38.36 2.34 -6.79
CA PHE A 627 -37.72 1.43 -7.76
C PHE A 627 -36.38 0.83 -7.33
N PHE A 628 -35.76 1.38 -6.28
CA PHE A 628 -34.40 1.02 -5.89
C PHE A 628 -34.31 0.07 -4.68
N SER A 629 -33.12 -0.48 -4.44
CA SER A 629 -32.82 -1.30 -3.26
C SER A 629 -32.87 -0.50 -1.96
N ALA A 630 -32.94 -1.20 -0.82
CA ALA A 630 -33.08 -0.58 0.51
C ALA A 630 -32.04 0.54 0.79
N ALA A 631 -30.78 0.34 0.40
CA ALA A 631 -29.69 1.28 0.65
C ALA A 631 -29.82 2.56 -0.19
N VAL A 632 -30.21 2.42 -1.46
CA VAL A 632 -30.41 3.56 -2.35
C VAL A 632 -31.65 4.35 -1.94
N LYS A 633 -32.73 3.70 -1.47
CA LYS A 633 -33.91 4.39 -0.93
C LYS A 633 -33.55 5.35 0.20
N SER A 634 -32.67 4.93 1.11
CA SER A 634 -32.23 5.77 2.21
C SER A 634 -31.24 6.85 1.79
N MET A 635 -30.38 6.58 0.80
CA MET A 635 -29.50 7.60 0.22
C MET A 635 -30.31 8.73 -0.43
N LEU A 636 -31.32 8.39 -1.24
CA LEU A 636 -32.22 9.36 -1.85
C LEU A 636 -32.98 10.19 -0.81
N LEU A 637 -33.42 9.56 0.30
CA LEU A 637 -34.02 10.29 1.42
C LEU A 637 -33.01 11.24 2.08
N GLY A 638 -31.77 10.81 2.27
CA GLY A 638 -30.72 11.65 2.83
C GLY A 638 -30.43 12.88 1.97
N ILE A 639 -30.34 12.71 0.65
CA ILE A 639 -30.17 13.82 -0.30
C ILE A 639 -31.37 14.77 -0.22
N ALA A 640 -32.60 14.24 -0.20
CA ALA A 640 -33.81 15.04 -0.07
C ALA A 640 -33.84 15.87 1.24
N VAL A 641 -33.40 15.28 2.36
CA VAL A 641 -33.31 15.96 3.65
C VAL A 641 -32.23 17.05 3.63
N ALA A 642 -31.07 16.78 3.04
CA ALA A 642 -30.01 17.78 2.89
C ALA A 642 -30.48 18.97 2.04
N LEU A 643 -31.18 18.71 0.93
CA LEU A 643 -31.78 19.75 0.10
C LEU A 643 -32.84 20.56 0.87
N LEU A 644 -33.65 19.92 1.71
CA LEU A 644 -34.63 20.61 2.56
C LEU A 644 -33.96 21.55 3.58
N VAL A 645 -32.82 21.13 4.16
CA VAL A 645 -32.05 21.97 5.08
C VAL A 645 -31.45 23.18 4.35
N VAL A 646 -30.86 22.97 3.16
CA VAL A 646 -30.33 24.05 2.32
C VAL A 646 -31.46 25.01 1.88
N MET A 647 -32.64 24.48 1.57
CA MET A 647 -33.83 25.28 1.28
C MET A 647 -34.27 26.15 2.48
N GLY A 648 -34.23 25.59 3.70
CA GLY A 648 -34.51 26.35 4.93
C GLY A 648 -33.49 27.47 5.19
N ALA A 649 -32.21 27.24 4.86
CA ALA A 649 -31.14 28.24 4.94
C ALA A 649 -31.41 29.42 4.01
N ALA A 650 -31.69 29.13 2.74
CA ALA A 650 -31.95 30.14 1.71
C ALA A 650 -33.27 30.90 1.98
N GLY A 651 -34.32 30.20 2.45
CA GLY A 651 -35.58 30.84 2.81
C GLY A 651 -35.44 31.82 3.98
N ALA A 652 -34.63 31.49 4.99
CA ALA A 652 -34.35 32.41 6.10
C ALA A 652 -33.58 33.67 5.65
N ARG A 653 -32.63 33.50 4.72
CA ARG A 653 -31.91 34.61 4.11
C ARG A 653 -32.85 35.52 3.32
N ASP A 654 -33.69 34.94 2.47
CA ASP A 654 -34.68 35.67 1.66
C ASP A 654 -35.65 36.48 2.53
N LEU A 655 -36.18 35.87 3.61
CA LEU A 655 -37.01 36.55 4.60
C LEU A 655 -36.27 37.66 5.37
N ALA A 656 -34.95 37.54 5.55
CA ALA A 656 -34.13 38.53 6.23
C ALA A 656 -33.68 39.68 5.32
N LEU A 657 -33.62 39.51 4.00
CA LEU A 657 -33.16 40.53 3.05
C LEU A 657 -33.84 41.91 3.23
N PRO A 658 -35.16 42.02 3.49
CA PRO A 658 -35.83 43.30 3.74
C PRO A 658 -35.34 44.04 5.00
N LEU A 659 -34.71 43.33 5.95
CA LEU A 659 -34.20 43.87 7.20
C LEU A 659 -32.77 44.43 7.08
N HIS A 660 -32.15 44.34 5.89
CA HIS A 660 -30.76 44.72 5.63
C HIS A 660 -29.77 44.18 6.69
N PRO A 661 -29.74 42.85 6.92
CA PRO A 661 -28.93 42.26 7.97
C PRO A 661 -27.44 42.48 7.71
N THR A 662 -26.69 42.72 8.77
CA THR A 662 -25.23 42.66 8.72
C THR A 662 -24.77 41.22 8.51
N GLY A 663 -23.50 41.02 8.12
CA GLY A 663 -22.96 39.67 7.85
C GLY A 663 -23.15 38.70 9.02
N ASN A 664 -22.95 39.15 10.27
CA ASN A 664 -23.16 38.31 11.45
C ASN A 664 -24.64 38.02 11.72
N ALA A 665 -25.52 39.01 11.55
CA ALA A 665 -26.96 38.84 11.74
C ALA A 665 -27.57 37.88 10.69
N ASP A 666 -27.13 37.96 9.43
CA ASP A 666 -27.54 37.05 8.36
C ASP A 666 -27.11 35.61 8.66
N LEU A 667 -25.86 35.41 9.10
CA LEU A 667 -25.37 34.09 9.51
C LEU A 667 -26.19 33.51 10.67
N VAL A 668 -26.52 34.32 11.69
CA VAL A 668 -27.36 33.88 12.81
C VAL A 668 -28.75 33.46 12.30
N ASN A 669 -29.41 34.27 11.47
CA ASN A 669 -30.73 33.96 10.90
C ASN A 669 -30.71 32.61 10.12
N VAL A 670 -29.71 32.42 9.25
CA VAL A 670 -29.54 31.20 8.43
C VAL A 670 -29.28 29.96 9.29
N PHE A 671 -28.32 30.04 10.22
CA PHE A 671 -27.95 28.89 11.04
C PHE A 671 -29.02 28.54 12.07
N ARG A 672 -29.76 29.52 12.60
CA ARG A 672 -30.91 29.28 13.47
C ARG A 672 -32.03 28.54 12.75
N ALA A 673 -32.39 28.98 11.55
CA ALA A 673 -33.43 28.35 10.75
C ALA A 673 -33.07 26.90 10.38
N THR A 674 -31.83 26.66 9.95
CA THR A 674 -31.34 25.30 9.65
C THR A 674 -31.30 24.40 10.88
N GLY A 675 -30.85 24.92 12.03
CA GLY A 675 -30.87 24.20 13.30
C GLY A 675 -32.28 23.82 13.73
N PHE A 676 -33.25 24.73 13.57
CA PHE A 676 -34.67 24.46 13.85
C PHE A 676 -35.25 23.36 12.94
N VAL A 677 -34.98 23.41 11.63
CA VAL A 677 -35.37 22.35 10.68
C VAL A 677 -34.74 21.00 11.10
N GLY A 678 -33.48 21.01 11.51
CA GLY A 678 -32.78 19.84 12.04
C GLY A 678 -33.47 19.23 13.27
N ILE A 679 -33.85 20.07 14.25
CA ILE A 679 -34.55 19.67 15.49
C ILE A 679 -35.95 19.12 15.17
N LEU A 680 -36.68 19.79 14.27
CA LEU A 680 -38.01 19.35 13.84
C LEU A 680 -37.94 17.97 13.19
N LEU A 681 -37.00 17.75 12.27
CA LEU A 681 -36.78 16.45 11.63
C LEU A 681 -36.37 15.37 12.64
N LEU A 682 -35.49 15.71 13.60
CA LEU A 682 -35.06 14.80 14.67
C LEU A 682 -36.25 14.37 15.54
N GLY A 683 -37.09 15.31 15.95
CA GLY A 683 -38.31 15.08 16.74
C GLY A 683 -39.35 14.29 15.96
N LEU A 684 -39.60 14.66 14.70
CA LEU A 684 -40.57 14.02 13.82
C LEU A 684 -40.22 12.54 13.55
N MET A 685 -38.93 12.22 13.41
CA MET A 685 -38.45 10.83 13.29
C MET A 685 -38.55 10.02 14.59
N ALA A 686 -38.51 10.68 15.76
CA ALA A 686 -38.73 10.04 17.05
C ALA A 686 -40.22 9.77 17.31
N LEU A 687 -41.09 10.73 16.98
CA LEU A 687 -42.52 10.73 17.30
C LEU A 687 -43.37 9.96 16.27
N LEU A 688 -43.14 10.16 14.97
CA LEU A 688 -43.97 9.55 13.92
C LEU A 688 -43.52 8.13 13.58
N ARG A 689 -44.40 7.16 13.85
CA ARG A 689 -44.21 5.76 13.42
C ARG A 689 -44.79 5.53 12.02
N VAL A 690 -44.20 6.14 11.00
CA VAL A 690 -44.62 5.90 9.61
C VAL A 690 -44.15 4.49 9.17
N PRO A 691 -45.06 3.58 8.79
CA PRO A 691 -44.71 2.20 8.40
C PRO A 691 -43.90 2.15 7.09
N ALA A 692 -43.98 3.19 6.26
CA ALA A 692 -43.20 3.32 5.03
C ALA A 692 -41.70 3.61 5.26
N LEU A 693 -41.30 4.08 6.45
CA LEU A 693 -39.91 4.42 6.77
C LEU A 693 -39.16 3.25 7.40
N ARG A 694 -38.08 2.82 6.76
CA ARG A 694 -37.23 1.71 7.23
C ARG A 694 -36.29 2.17 8.34
N ALA A 695 -35.64 1.21 9.00
CA ALA A 695 -34.66 1.53 10.04
C ALA A 695 -33.49 2.37 9.49
N LEU A 696 -33.01 2.07 8.28
CA LEU A 696 -31.94 2.82 7.62
C LEU A 696 -32.36 4.27 7.31
N ASP A 697 -33.61 4.49 6.90
CA ASP A 697 -34.16 5.83 6.66
C ASP A 697 -34.09 6.69 7.92
N ARG A 698 -34.53 6.16 9.07
CA ARG A 698 -34.48 6.86 10.35
C ARG A 698 -33.06 7.18 10.80
N ARG A 699 -32.11 6.26 10.55
CA ARG A 699 -30.69 6.50 10.86
C ARG A 699 -30.12 7.65 10.03
N VAL A 700 -30.38 7.66 8.72
CA VAL A 700 -29.87 8.71 7.82
C VAL A 700 -30.41 10.08 8.25
N VAL A 701 -31.72 10.18 8.53
CA VAL A 701 -32.31 11.45 9.00
C VAL A 701 -31.71 11.86 10.35
N PHE A 702 -31.59 10.94 11.31
CA PHE A 702 -30.98 11.23 12.62
C PHE A 702 -29.58 11.84 12.48
N TRP A 703 -28.70 11.23 11.67
CA TRP A 703 -27.33 11.69 11.52
C TRP A 703 -27.22 13.03 10.78
N ILE A 704 -28.01 13.23 9.72
CA ILE A 704 -28.03 14.52 9.02
C ILE A 704 -28.55 15.61 9.95
N SER A 705 -29.66 15.37 10.65
CA SER A 705 -30.19 16.31 11.64
C SER A 705 -29.19 16.59 12.76
N ALA A 706 -28.50 15.59 13.30
CA ALA A 706 -27.52 15.78 14.37
C ALA A 706 -26.34 16.66 13.93
N VAL A 707 -25.81 16.46 12.72
CA VAL A 707 -24.74 17.28 12.15
C VAL A 707 -25.21 18.71 11.92
N VAL A 708 -26.42 18.89 11.37
CA VAL A 708 -27.00 20.22 11.14
C VAL A 708 -27.19 20.96 12.47
N ILE A 709 -27.75 20.32 13.48
CA ILE A 709 -27.95 20.93 14.81
C ILE A 709 -26.61 21.33 15.43
N ALA A 710 -25.61 20.44 15.42
CA ALA A 710 -24.29 20.72 15.97
C ALA A 710 -23.56 21.85 15.22
N GLY A 711 -23.60 21.83 13.89
CA GLY A 711 -23.00 22.87 13.05
C GLY A 711 -23.65 24.23 13.28
N SER A 712 -24.99 24.29 13.23
CA SER A 712 -25.78 25.50 13.42
C SER A 712 -25.61 26.13 14.81
N THR A 713 -25.47 25.31 15.84
CA THR A 713 -25.31 25.80 17.23
C THR A 713 -23.92 26.37 17.47
N VAL A 714 -22.87 25.73 16.97
CA VAL A 714 -21.51 26.27 17.05
C VAL A 714 -21.40 27.59 16.29
N THR A 715 -21.86 27.64 15.04
CA THR A 715 -21.75 28.84 14.21
C THR A 715 -22.57 30.01 14.75
N SER A 716 -23.80 29.77 15.21
CA SER A 716 -24.62 30.83 15.83
C SER A 716 -24.00 31.37 17.11
N GLN A 717 -23.45 30.51 17.98
CA GLN A 717 -22.76 30.94 19.21
C GLN A 717 -21.49 31.74 18.93
N THR A 718 -20.68 31.34 17.95
CA THR A 718 -19.50 32.11 17.55
C THR A 718 -19.87 33.46 16.94
N ALA A 719 -20.93 33.51 16.13
CA ALA A 719 -21.39 34.77 15.54
C ALA A 719 -21.90 35.74 16.63
N LEU A 720 -22.56 35.22 17.67
CA LEU A 720 -23.02 36.02 18.81
C LEU A 720 -21.87 36.62 19.63
N LEU A 721 -20.81 35.86 19.89
CA LEU A 721 -19.62 36.35 20.58
C LEU A 721 -18.92 37.49 19.82
N LEU A 722 -19.09 37.54 18.49
CA LEU A 722 -18.48 38.52 17.60
C LEU A 722 -19.44 39.66 17.19
N SER A 723 -20.70 39.66 17.65
CA SER A 723 -21.74 40.60 17.21
C SER A 723 -21.71 41.94 17.95
N ALA A 724 -21.94 43.05 17.24
CA ALA A 724 -22.09 44.39 17.80
C ALA A 724 -23.56 44.72 18.14
N PRO A 725 -23.86 45.76 18.96
CA PRO A 725 -25.24 46.12 19.33
C PRO A 725 -26.17 46.45 18.14
N LEU A 726 -25.62 46.97 17.04
CA LEU A 726 -26.35 47.26 15.80
C LEU A 726 -26.80 45.98 15.06
N ASP A 727 -26.15 44.83 15.31
CA ASP A 727 -26.48 43.55 14.69
C ASP A 727 -27.79 42.94 15.23
N LEU A 728 -28.35 43.48 16.33
CA LEU A 728 -29.62 43.02 16.89
C LEU A 728 -30.84 43.43 16.04
N ALA A 729 -30.77 44.55 15.31
CA ALA A 729 -31.89 45.06 14.52
C ALA A 729 -32.14 44.24 13.23
N GLY A 730 -31.11 43.57 12.70
CA GLY A 730 -31.19 42.71 11.50
C GLY A 730 -31.61 41.26 11.77
N ARG A 731 -32.02 40.92 13.00
CA ARG A 731 -32.44 39.56 13.38
C ARG A 731 -33.93 39.36 13.21
N LEU A 732 -34.34 38.20 12.70
CA LEU A 732 -35.75 37.87 12.46
C LEU A 732 -36.56 37.67 13.76
N LEU A 733 -35.93 37.29 14.87
CA LEU A 733 -36.58 36.90 16.13
C LEU A 733 -35.78 37.36 17.37
N PRO A 734 -36.43 37.55 18.55
CA PRO A 734 -35.74 37.87 19.81
C PRO A 734 -34.80 36.73 20.27
N GLU A 735 -33.51 37.03 20.43
CA GLU A 735 -32.44 36.02 20.49
C GLU A 735 -32.52 35.08 21.70
N HIS A 736 -32.48 35.60 22.93
CA HIS A 736 -32.35 34.77 24.13
C HIS A 736 -33.63 33.98 24.45
N ALA A 737 -34.80 34.58 24.19
CA ALA A 737 -36.10 33.92 24.35
C ALA A 737 -36.28 32.76 23.36
N THR A 738 -35.94 32.97 22.08
CA THR A 738 -36.01 31.90 21.08
C THR A 738 -34.94 30.83 21.29
N SER A 739 -33.74 31.19 21.75
CA SER A 739 -32.69 30.23 22.14
C SER A 739 -33.13 29.29 23.25
N THR A 740 -33.82 29.84 24.25
CA THR A 740 -34.37 29.07 25.36
C THR A 740 -35.45 28.11 24.85
N ALA A 741 -36.38 28.59 24.02
CA ALA A 741 -37.42 27.75 23.42
C ALA A 741 -36.84 26.63 22.53
N VAL A 742 -35.89 26.94 21.65
CA VAL A 742 -35.22 25.96 20.77
C VAL A 742 -34.46 24.91 21.59
N SER A 743 -33.80 25.31 22.68
CA SER A 743 -33.10 24.38 23.58
C SER A 743 -34.08 23.43 24.29
N VAL A 744 -35.27 23.93 24.69
CA VAL A 744 -36.34 23.08 25.24
C VAL A 744 -36.85 22.06 24.20
N PHE A 745 -37.08 22.47 22.96
CA PHE A 745 -37.47 21.56 21.89
C PHE A 745 -36.38 20.52 21.58
N LEU A 746 -35.11 20.90 21.61
CA LEU A 746 -33.99 19.99 21.46
C LEU A 746 -33.94 18.96 22.60
N ILE A 747 -34.05 19.40 23.86
CA ILE A 747 -34.10 18.50 25.03
C ILE A 747 -35.28 17.53 24.88
N ALA A 748 -36.46 18.01 24.48
CA ALA A 748 -37.63 17.15 24.26
C ALA A 748 -37.39 16.12 23.13
N ALA A 749 -36.80 16.52 22.00
CA ALA A 749 -36.47 15.61 20.90
C ALA A 749 -35.43 14.55 21.31
N LEU A 750 -34.39 14.93 22.06
CA LEU A 750 -33.38 14.02 22.59
C LEU A 750 -33.96 13.05 23.62
N LEU A 751 -34.83 13.53 24.52
CA LEU A 751 -35.54 12.70 25.48
C LEU A 751 -36.47 11.69 24.80
N CYS A 752 -37.20 12.10 23.75
CA CYS A 752 -38.02 11.19 22.95
C CYS A 752 -37.19 10.06 22.33
N TRP A 753 -35.99 10.35 21.80
CA TRP A 753 -35.06 9.33 21.30
C TRP A 753 -34.45 8.48 22.41
N ALA A 754 -34.13 9.07 23.56
CA ALA A 754 -33.60 8.39 24.73
C ALA A 754 -34.61 7.39 25.35
N MET A 755 -35.89 7.76 25.37
CA MET A 755 -36.98 6.97 25.95
C MET A 755 -37.71 6.07 24.94
N ALA A 756 -37.47 6.23 23.64
CA ALA A 756 -38.12 5.42 22.61
C ALA A 756 -37.89 3.92 22.87
N ARG A 757 -39.00 3.15 22.97
CA ARG A 757 -39.00 1.68 23.01
C ARG A 757 -38.61 1.12 21.65
N ALA A 758 -37.35 1.30 21.26
CA ALA A 758 -36.83 0.86 19.98
C ALA A 758 -36.06 -0.46 20.13
N PRO A 759 -36.09 -1.37 19.13
CA PRO A 759 -35.27 -2.58 19.13
C PRO A 759 -33.77 -2.22 19.22
N ARG A 760 -32.92 -3.17 19.65
CA ARG A 760 -31.44 -3.04 19.76
C ARG A 760 -30.74 -2.38 18.54
N ARG A 761 -31.44 -2.31 17.41
CA ARG A 761 -31.02 -1.68 16.15
C ARG A 761 -30.79 -0.16 16.24
N PHE A 762 -31.20 0.57 17.29
CA PHE A 762 -30.89 2.01 17.42
C PHE A 762 -30.07 2.36 18.67
N ALA A 763 -29.23 1.41 19.13
CA ALA A 763 -28.48 1.59 20.37
C ALA A 763 -27.52 2.78 20.32
N LEU A 764 -26.89 3.04 19.17
CA LEU A 764 -25.91 4.10 19.02
C LEU A 764 -26.57 5.48 18.97
N GLU A 765 -27.65 5.62 18.21
CA GLU A 765 -28.45 6.85 18.12
C GLU A 765 -28.99 7.23 19.51
N ARG A 766 -29.45 6.23 20.28
CA ARG A 766 -29.89 6.43 21.67
C ARG A 766 -28.74 6.84 22.60
N LEU A 767 -27.57 6.21 22.49
CA LEU A 767 -26.38 6.58 23.27
C LEU A 767 -25.98 8.03 22.97
N LEU A 768 -25.96 8.43 21.70
CA LEU A 768 -25.66 9.79 21.30
C LEU A 768 -26.70 10.80 21.81
N SER A 769 -28.00 10.48 21.73
CA SER A 769 -29.03 11.35 22.28
C SER A 769 -28.88 11.56 23.78
N VAL A 770 -28.51 10.50 24.52
CA VAL A 770 -28.27 10.60 25.96
C VAL A 770 -26.99 11.39 26.26
N GLY A 771 -25.91 11.19 25.51
CA GLY A 771 -24.68 11.98 25.66
C GLY A 771 -24.83 13.44 25.26
N ALA A 772 -25.77 13.77 24.38
CA ALA A 772 -26.06 15.15 23.96
C ALA A 772 -26.96 15.92 24.96
N LEU A 773 -27.65 15.23 25.89
CA LEU A 773 -28.54 15.89 26.87
C LEU A 773 -27.80 16.91 27.77
N PRO A 774 -26.63 16.62 28.36
CA PRO A 774 -25.89 17.61 29.15
C PRO A 774 -25.45 18.83 28.32
N ILE A 775 -25.14 18.65 27.03
CA ILE A 775 -24.77 19.76 26.13
C ILE A 775 -25.98 20.64 25.83
N ALA A 776 -27.15 20.04 25.58
CA ALA A 776 -28.40 20.79 25.43
C ALA A 776 -28.81 21.51 26.73
N LEU A 777 -28.55 20.89 27.88
CA LEU A 777 -28.75 21.49 29.21
C LEU A 777 -27.83 22.69 29.42
N LEU A 778 -26.55 22.61 29.02
CA LEU A 778 -25.62 23.74 29.04
C LEU A 778 -26.18 24.92 28.25
N TRP A 779 -26.65 24.69 27.02
CA TRP A 779 -27.20 25.75 26.17
C TRP A 779 -28.48 26.35 26.74
N PHE A 780 -29.31 25.51 27.36
CA PHE A 780 -30.50 25.98 28.08
C PHE A 780 -30.10 26.87 29.27
N VAL A 781 -29.16 26.44 30.11
CA VAL A 781 -28.71 27.22 31.28
C VAL A 781 -28.05 28.53 30.85
N ASP A 782 -27.17 28.52 29.84
CA ASP A 782 -26.54 29.74 29.31
C ASP A 782 -27.59 30.70 28.71
N SER A 783 -28.52 30.19 27.90
CA SER A 783 -29.58 31.02 27.29
C SER A 783 -30.54 31.59 28.35
N LEU A 784 -30.85 30.81 29.38
CA LEU A 784 -31.73 31.20 30.47
C LEU A 784 -31.06 32.24 31.38
N VAL A 785 -29.80 32.04 31.75
CA VAL A 785 -29.04 33.02 32.55
C VAL A 785 -28.92 34.34 31.79
N ARG A 786 -28.65 34.33 30.48
CA ARG A 786 -28.63 35.55 29.65
C ARG A 786 -30.01 36.19 29.47
N ALA A 787 -31.08 35.42 29.54
CA ALA A 787 -32.44 35.95 29.50
C ALA A 787 -32.90 36.55 30.85
N LEU A 788 -32.36 36.07 31.98
CA LEU A 788 -32.78 36.44 33.33
C LEU A 788 -31.85 37.42 34.06
N ALA A 789 -30.54 37.43 33.75
CA ALA A 789 -29.51 38.12 34.53
C ALA A 789 -28.69 39.12 33.69
N ALA A 790 -28.23 40.19 34.35
CA ALA A 790 -27.39 41.24 33.76
C ALA A 790 -25.90 41.18 34.17
N ASP A 791 -25.52 40.31 35.12
CA ASP A 791 -24.16 40.22 35.67
C ASP A 791 -23.31 39.16 34.94
N VAL A 792 -22.16 39.59 34.42
CA VAL A 792 -21.20 38.78 33.64
C VAL A 792 -20.58 37.65 34.49
N SER A 793 -20.46 37.86 35.81
CA SER A 793 -19.84 36.90 36.73
C SER A 793 -20.67 35.62 36.87
N LEU A 794 -22.00 35.73 36.77
CA LEU A 794 -22.93 34.59 36.80
C LEU A 794 -22.91 33.78 35.50
N VAL A 795 -22.60 34.43 34.37
CA VAL A 795 -22.49 33.77 33.06
C VAL A 795 -21.27 32.84 33.03
N ALA A 796 -20.16 33.22 33.67
CA ALA A 796 -18.95 32.39 33.76
C ALA A 796 -19.15 31.08 34.55
N LEU A 797 -20.12 31.06 35.47
CA LEU A 797 -20.46 29.88 36.28
C LEU A 797 -21.50 28.95 35.62
N ALA A 798 -22.15 29.36 34.52
CA ALA A 798 -23.18 28.58 33.85
C ALA A 798 -22.70 27.18 33.41
N PRO A 799 -21.49 27.00 32.84
CA PRO A 799 -21.01 25.67 32.45
C PRO A 799 -20.71 24.75 33.63
N ALA A 800 -20.13 25.28 34.70
CA ALA A 800 -19.86 24.53 35.92
C ALA A 800 -21.16 24.08 36.60
N THR A 801 -22.16 24.96 36.62
CA THR A 801 -23.50 24.67 37.17
C THR A 801 -24.20 23.58 36.35
N ALA A 802 -24.15 23.66 35.01
CA ALA A 802 -24.70 22.63 34.13
C ALA A 802 -24.01 21.27 34.29
N ALA A 803 -22.68 21.25 34.49
CA ALA A 803 -21.91 20.02 34.74
C ALA A 803 -22.32 19.35 36.06
N VAL A 804 -22.49 20.13 37.14
CA VAL A 804 -22.94 19.61 38.44
C VAL A 804 -24.37 19.08 38.35
N ILE A 805 -25.30 19.81 37.73
CA ILE A 805 -26.69 19.35 37.55
C ILE A 805 -26.71 18.05 36.73
N GLY A 806 -25.90 17.97 35.67
CA GLY A 806 -25.76 16.76 34.86
C GLY A 806 -25.17 15.57 35.64
N ALA A 807 -24.13 15.80 36.46
CA ALA A 807 -23.54 14.77 37.31
C ALA A 807 -24.50 14.30 38.40
N ALA A 808 -25.24 15.22 39.03
CA ALA A 808 -26.27 14.92 40.02
C ALA A 808 -27.43 14.14 39.40
N ALA A 809 -27.86 14.50 38.19
CA ALA A 809 -28.86 13.73 37.44
C ALA A 809 -28.35 12.32 37.09
N SER A 810 -27.07 12.18 36.68
CA SER A 810 -26.45 10.87 36.44
C SER A 810 -26.42 10.01 37.71
N LEU A 811 -26.14 10.62 38.86
CA LEU A 811 -26.12 9.97 40.17
C LEU A 811 -27.52 9.60 40.67
N ALA A 812 -28.52 10.48 40.50
CA ALA A 812 -29.91 10.21 40.90
C ALA A 812 -30.54 9.05 40.11
N LEU A 813 -30.03 8.79 38.91
CA LEU A 813 -30.49 7.68 38.07
C LEU A 813 -29.88 6.33 38.47
N VAL A 814 -28.89 6.29 39.36
CA VAL A 814 -28.19 5.08 39.81
C VAL A 814 -29.17 4.09 40.43
N GLY A 815 -29.02 2.80 40.08
CA GLY A 815 -29.94 1.72 40.51
C GLY A 815 -31.30 1.66 39.80
N THR A 816 -31.72 2.67 39.03
CA THR A 816 -33.04 2.66 38.38
C THR A 816 -33.09 1.80 37.09
N ARG A 817 -34.28 1.27 36.74
CA ARG A 817 -34.50 0.69 35.38
C ARG A 817 -34.22 1.71 34.26
N LEU A 818 -34.39 3.00 34.56
CA LEU A 818 -34.12 4.11 33.64
C LEU A 818 -32.63 4.26 33.33
N ALA A 819 -31.72 4.07 34.29
CA ALA A 819 -30.26 4.10 34.04
C ALA A 819 -29.75 3.00 33.11
N ARG A 820 -30.39 1.82 33.12
CA ARG A 820 -30.13 0.75 32.14
C ARG A 820 -30.62 1.11 30.74
N VAL A 821 -31.69 1.90 30.63
CA VAL A 821 -32.24 2.38 29.35
C VAL A 821 -31.42 3.54 28.79
N LEU A 822 -31.06 4.50 29.64
CA LEU A 822 -30.32 5.72 29.30
C LEU A 822 -28.80 5.47 29.12
N ALA A 823 -28.28 4.30 29.47
CA ALA A 823 -26.86 3.98 29.39
C ALA A 823 -26.00 5.06 30.07
N ARG A 824 -25.99 5.05 31.41
CA ARG A 824 -25.25 5.97 32.29
C ARG A 824 -23.88 6.43 31.75
N THR A 825 -23.11 5.54 31.14
CA THR A 825 -21.81 5.87 30.50
C THR A 825 -21.90 6.96 29.43
N ALA A 826 -22.95 6.98 28.61
CA ALA A 826 -23.15 8.02 27.60
C ALA A 826 -23.50 9.36 28.24
N LEU A 827 -24.35 9.36 29.28
CA LEU A 827 -24.66 10.57 30.04
C LEU A 827 -23.40 11.13 30.69
N ASP A 828 -22.57 10.29 31.29
CA ASP A 828 -21.30 10.70 31.89
C ASP A 828 -20.34 11.31 30.87
N VAL A 829 -20.27 10.77 29.64
CA VAL A 829 -19.47 11.37 28.55
C VAL A 829 -19.96 12.77 28.22
N GLY A 830 -21.29 12.98 28.20
CA GLY A 830 -21.88 14.30 28.03
C GLY A 830 -21.52 15.26 29.16
N VAL A 831 -21.61 14.81 30.42
CA VAL A 831 -21.24 15.60 31.60
C VAL A 831 -19.76 15.95 31.59
N ILE A 832 -18.88 15.03 31.19
CA ILE A 832 -17.44 15.28 31.04
C ILE A 832 -17.19 16.34 29.96
N ALA A 833 -17.88 16.28 28.82
CA ALA A 833 -17.74 17.28 27.76
C ALA A 833 -18.13 18.69 28.26
N VAL A 834 -19.22 18.81 29.02
CA VAL A 834 -19.62 20.07 29.67
C VAL A 834 -18.60 20.49 30.74
N GLY A 835 -18.04 19.55 31.51
CA GLY A 835 -17.00 19.81 32.50
C GLY A 835 -15.69 20.35 31.88
N VAL A 836 -15.31 19.88 30.70
CA VAL A 836 -14.16 20.44 29.95
C VAL A 836 -14.44 21.89 29.56
N ILE A 837 -15.64 22.20 29.07
CA ILE A 837 -16.06 23.58 28.76
C ILE A 837 -16.01 24.45 30.03
N ALA A 838 -16.46 23.91 31.17
CA ALA A 838 -16.43 24.60 32.46
C ALA A 838 -15.03 24.93 32.98
N LEU A 839 -14.01 24.15 32.59
CA LEU A 839 -12.61 24.44 32.92
C LEU A 839 -11.98 25.45 31.94
N LEU A 840 -12.36 25.41 30.67
CA LEU A 840 -11.78 26.27 29.63
C LEU A 840 -12.30 27.70 29.69
N VAL A 841 -13.59 27.90 30.01
CA VAL A 841 -14.21 29.23 29.97
C VAL A 841 -13.57 30.22 30.97
N PRO A 842 -13.38 29.88 32.26
CA PRO A 842 -12.73 30.79 33.22
C PRO A 842 -11.28 31.11 32.85
N LEU A 843 -10.54 30.12 32.32
CA LEU A 843 -9.14 30.27 31.89
C LEU A 843 -8.99 31.24 30.71
N VAL A 844 -9.96 31.26 29.79
CA VAL A 844 -9.96 32.18 28.63
C VAL A 844 -10.39 33.59 29.04
N LEU A 845 -11.20 33.72 30.09
CA LEU A 845 -11.80 34.98 30.52
C LEU A 845 -11.04 35.66 31.68
N ASP A 846 -9.92 35.09 32.16
CA ASP A 846 -9.09 35.59 33.26
C ASP A 846 -9.93 35.98 34.51
N ALA A 847 -10.82 35.07 34.91
CA ALA A 847 -11.75 35.33 36.00
C ALA A 847 -11.10 35.04 37.37
N GLU A 848 -11.25 35.94 38.35
CA GLU A 848 -10.76 35.75 39.74
C GLU A 848 -11.32 34.47 40.45
N SER A 849 -12.24 33.75 39.82
CA SER A 849 -12.92 32.56 40.34
C SER A 849 -12.35 31.23 39.82
N GLU A 850 -11.15 31.20 39.22
CA GLU A 850 -10.51 29.97 38.70
C GLU A 850 -10.37 28.84 39.74
N TRP A 851 -9.99 29.18 40.99
CA TRP A 851 -9.87 28.18 42.05
C TRP A 851 -11.24 27.56 42.43
N VAL A 852 -12.33 28.33 42.32
CA VAL A 852 -13.71 27.87 42.55
C VAL A 852 -14.16 26.94 41.42
N ALA A 853 -13.83 27.26 40.18
CA ALA A 853 -14.13 26.41 39.02
C ALA A 853 -13.42 25.04 39.11
N LEU A 854 -12.15 25.01 39.58
CA LEU A 854 -11.42 23.76 39.85
C LEU A 854 -12.05 22.94 40.97
N LEU A 855 -12.52 23.58 42.04
CA LEU A 855 -13.22 22.89 43.13
C LEU A 855 -14.58 22.32 42.68
N ILE A 856 -15.39 23.08 41.95
CA ILE A 856 -16.67 22.59 41.41
C ILE A 856 -16.44 21.45 40.41
N SER A 857 -15.35 21.50 39.64
CA SER A 857 -14.93 20.41 38.76
C SER A 857 -14.47 19.18 39.54
N ALA A 858 -13.75 19.36 40.65
CA ALA A 858 -13.38 18.27 41.56
C ALA A 858 -14.62 17.59 42.14
N VAL A 859 -15.64 18.36 42.54
CA VAL A 859 -16.94 17.84 43.01
C VAL A 859 -17.67 17.09 41.89
N THR A 860 -17.70 17.64 40.67
CA THR A 860 -18.32 16.98 39.51
C THR A 860 -17.68 15.62 39.21
N VAL A 861 -16.34 15.58 39.18
CA VAL A 861 -15.57 14.34 38.96
C VAL A 861 -15.76 13.35 40.12
N LEU A 862 -15.88 13.85 41.36
CA LEU A 862 -16.18 13.03 42.52
C LEU A 862 -17.56 12.39 42.41
N LEU A 863 -18.61 13.14 42.03
CA LEU A 863 -19.96 12.60 41.81
C LEU A 863 -19.98 11.53 40.71
N LEU A 864 -19.20 11.71 39.64
CA LEU A 864 -19.05 10.72 38.57
C LEU A 864 -18.27 9.47 38.99
N SER A 865 -17.41 9.58 40.01
CA SER A 865 -16.62 8.48 40.55
C SER A 865 -17.46 7.48 41.37
N ILE A 866 -18.61 7.90 41.90
CA ILE A 866 -19.48 7.07 42.73
C ILE A 866 -20.18 6.00 41.89
N SER A 867 -19.95 4.73 42.20
CA SER A 867 -20.61 3.57 41.58
C SER A 867 -21.52 2.84 42.56
N ASP A 868 -22.33 1.89 42.06
CA ASP A 868 -23.14 0.98 42.90
C ASP A 868 -22.25 0.11 43.83
N ASP A 869 -20.99 -0.12 43.45
CA ASP A 869 -19.99 -0.80 44.28
C ASP A 869 -19.38 0.19 45.30
N ALA A 870 -19.21 -0.26 46.55
CA ALA A 870 -18.59 0.53 47.63
C ALA A 870 -17.27 1.19 47.17
N VAL A 871 -17.14 2.51 47.40
CA VAL A 871 -16.11 3.41 46.85
C VAL A 871 -14.68 2.86 46.97
N PHE A 872 -14.37 2.13 48.04
CA PHE A 872 -13.04 1.60 48.34
C PHE A 872 -12.86 0.11 47.98
N ALA A 873 -13.94 -0.60 47.65
CA ALA A 873 -13.92 -2.02 47.22
C ALA A 873 -14.26 -2.19 45.72
N ALA A 874 -14.48 -1.08 44.99
CA ALA A 874 -14.99 -1.10 43.63
C ALA A 874 -13.98 -1.67 42.60
N VAL A 875 -14.44 -2.68 41.86
CA VAL A 875 -13.73 -3.24 40.69
C VAL A 875 -13.87 -2.35 39.45
N SER A 876 -14.81 -1.39 39.49
CA SER A 876 -15.15 -0.53 38.35
C SER A 876 -14.01 0.43 37.95
N ARG A 877 -13.86 0.69 36.63
CA ARG A 877 -12.89 1.68 36.10
C ARG A 877 -13.16 3.12 36.59
N ARG A 878 -14.34 3.38 37.19
CA ARG A 878 -14.75 4.71 37.69
C ARG A 878 -13.94 5.18 38.88
N ARG A 879 -13.33 4.26 39.64
CA ARG A 879 -12.38 4.60 40.72
C ARG A 879 -11.20 5.47 40.27
N HIS A 880 -10.82 5.43 38.98
CA HIS A 880 -9.76 6.28 38.43
C HIS A 880 -10.17 7.76 38.39
N LEU A 881 -11.48 8.05 38.32
CA LEU A 881 -11.99 9.43 38.42
C LEU A 881 -11.79 9.98 39.84
N GLY A 882 -11.80 9.15 40.88
CA GLY A 882 -11.46 9.59 42.25
C GLY A 882 -10.05 10.17 42.36
N TRP A 883 -9.08 9.61 41.62
CA TRP A 883 -7.72 10.16 41.54
C TRP A 883 -7.67 11.50 40.78
N LEU A 884 -8.49 11.64 39.73
CA LEU A 884 -8.64 12.90 39.00
C LEU A 884 -9.29 13.98 39.88
N ALA A 885 -10.27 13.61 40.71
CA ALA A 885 -10.86 14.52 41.69
C ALA A 885 -9.83 14.98 42.73
N LEU A 886 -8.98 14.08 43.23
CA LEU A 886 -7.88 14.44 44.13
C LEU A 886 -6.85 15.38 43.46
N ALA A 887 -6.56 15.17 42.18
CA ALA A 887 -5.68 16.05 41.42
C ALA A 887 -6.28 17.45 41.25
N PHE A 888 -7.56 17.57 40.87
CA PHE A 888 -8.23 18.88 40.79
C PHE A 888 -8.37 19.57 42.15
N ALA A 889 -8.62 18.81 43.23
CA ALA A 889 -8.61 19.35 44.58
C ALA A 889 -7.22 19.84 45.00
N THR A 890 -6.16 19.11 44.67
CA THR A 890 -4.76 19.50 44.94
C THR A 890 -4.36 20.74 44.13
N ALA A 891 -4.73 20.79 42.85
CA ALA A 891 -4.49 21.94 41.99
C ALA A 891 -5.24 23.18 42.48
N GLY A 892 -6.52 23.03 42.86
CA GLY A 892 -7.31 24.10 43.47
C GLY A 892 -6.72 24.58 44.80
N LEU A 893 -6.23 23.67 45.64
CA LEU A 893 -5.54 24.00 46.89
C LEU A 893 -4.23 24.76 46.64
N TRP A 894 -3.37 24.27 45.75
CA TRP A 894 -2.10 24.92 45.43
C TRP A 894 -2.29 26.29 44.78
N LEU A 895 -3.25 26.40 43.84
CA LEU A 895 -3.60 27.68 43.20
C LEU A 895 -4.14 28.67 44.24
N GLY A 896 -5.00 28.22 45.15
CA GLY A 896 -5.48 29.03 46.27
C GLY A 896 -4.36 29.47 47.21
N LEU A 897 -3.47 28.56 47.63
CA LEU A 897 -2.33 28.90 48.51
C LEU A 897 -1.33 29.84 47.82
N ALA A 898 -1.10 29.67 46.52
CA ALA A 898 -0.23 30.54 45.73
C ALA A 898 -0.83 31.95 45.55
N GLN A 899 -2.14 32.04 45.29
CA GLN A 899 -2.86 33.32 45.25
C GLN A 899 -2.86 34.04 46.62
N ASN A 900 -2.57 33.31 47.71
CA ASN A 900 -2.46 33.84 49.08
C ASN A 900 -1.00 33.91 49.62
N ASP A 901 0.04 33.75 48.78
CA ASP A 901 1.49 33.94 49.09
C ASP A 901 2.08 33.09 50.24
N VAL A 902 1.75 31.79 50.33
CA VAL A 902 2.35 30.85 51.31
C VAL A 902 3.66 30.22 50.79
N ARG A 903 4.79 30.29 51.54
CA ARG A 903 6.13 29.85 51.07
C ARG A 903 6.74 28.61 51.74
N THR A 904 6.15 28.14 52.83
CA THR A 904 6.58 26.90 53.50
C THR A 904 6.19 25.69 52.67
N ILE A 905 7.00 24.62 52.65
CA ILE A 905 6.73 23.44 51.81
C ILE A 905 5.69 22.50 52.46
N GLU A 906 5.55 22.58 53.78
CA GLU A 906 4.72 21.70 54.59
C GLU A 906 3.21 21.80 54.24
N PRO A 907 2.59 22.98 54.04
CA PRO A 907 1.19 23.11 53.61
C PRO A 907 0.91 22.57 52.20
N TYR A 908 1.93 22.45 51.35
CA TYR A 908 1.79 21.92 49.99
C TYR A 908 1.86 20.40 49.94
N VAL A 909 2.70 19.79 50.80
CA VAL A 909 3.10 18.38 50.68
C VAL A 909 2.40 17.50 51.72
N LEU A 910 2.24 17.96 52.97
CA LEU A 910 1.66 17.15 54.05
C LEU A 910 0.17 16.81 53.86
N PRO A 911 -0.71 17.73 53.40
CA PRO A 911 -2.12 17.37 53.16
C PRO A 911 -2.27 16.30 52.07
N VAL A 912 -1.43 16.36 51.03
CA VAL A 912 -1.42 15.38 49.94
C VAL A 912 -0.87 14.04 50.42
N ALA A 913 0.25 14.04 51.16
CA ALA A 913 0.80 12.82 51.76
C ALA A 913 -0.18 12.17 52.74
N GLY A 914 -0.86 12.97 53.58
CA GLY A 914 -1.90 12.53 54.50
C GLY A 914 -3.10 11.91 53.78
N ALA A 915 -3.56 12.53 52.69
CA ALA A 915 -4.62 11.96 51.86
C ALA A 915 -4.22 10.61 51.23
N LEU A 916 -2.99 10.47 50.73
CA LEU A 916 -2.48 9.21 50.16
C LEU A 916 -2.35 8.10 51.20
N ILE A 917 -1.84 8.42 52.39
CA ILE A 917 -1.72 7.48 53.51
C ILE A 917 -3.11 7.05 53.99
N LEU A 918 -4.06 8.00 54.10
CA LEU A 918 -5.44 7.72 54.48
C LEU A 918 -6.13 6.83 53.44
N ILE A 919 -5.93 7.08 52.15
CA ILE A 919 -6.46 6.24 51.06
C ILE A 919 -5.87 4.82 51.14
N ALA A 920 -4.57 4.67 51.40
CA ALA A 920 -3.93 3.36 51.56
C ALA A 920 -4.44 2.62 52.82
N ALA A 921 -4.68 3.33 53.92
CA ALA A 921 -5.25 2.75 55.14
C ALA A 921 -6.70 2.30 54.92
N LEU A 922 -7.54 3.15 54.33
CA LEU A 922 -8.93 2.81 54.04
C LEU A 922 -9.04 1.68 53.00
N SER A 923 -8.17 1.62 51.99
CA SER A 923 -8.17 0.52 51.03
C SER A 923 -7.81 -0.82 51.69
N THR A 924 -6.92 -0.83 52.69
CA THR A 924 -6.60 -2.04 53.47
C THR A 924 -7.75 -2.51 54.35
N LEU A 925 -8.51 -1.58 54.94
CA LEU A 925 -9.60 -1.89 55.86
C LEU A 925 -10.83 -2.44 55.15
N PHE A 926 -11.07 -2.01 53.90
CA PHE A 926 -12.32 -2.28 53.19
C PHE A 926 -12.20 -3.18 51.94
N SER A 927 -10.99 -3.60 51.54
CA SER A 927 -10.81 -4.47 50.35
C SER A 927 -10.81 -5.98 50.70
N PRO A 928 -11.70 -6.80 50.11
CA PRO A 928 -11.74 -8.25 50.33
C PRO A 928 -10.75 -9.05 49.47
N ALA A 929 -10.03 -8.41 48.53
CA ALA A 929 -9.16 -9.08 47.55
C ALA A 929 -7.67 -8.88 47.88
N PHE A 930 -7.01 -9.96 48.28
CA PHE A 930 -5.70 -9.93 48.94
C PHE A 930 -4.46 -9.88 48.01
N ASP A 931 -4.60 -9.79 46.68
CA ASP A 931 -3.47 -10.06 45.76
C ASP A 931 -2.80 -8.85 45.07
N SER A 932 -3.23 -7.60 45.28
CA SER A 932 -2.69 -6.46 44.52
C SER A 932 -1.45 -5.81 45.17
N LEU A 933 -0.41 -5.49 44.37
CA LEU A 933 0.77 -4.69 44.78
C LEU A 933 0.46 -3.18 44.88
N ARG A 934 -0.78 -2.78 44.60
CA ARG A 934 -1.16 -1.37 44.39
C ARG A 934 -1.19 -0.57 45.69
N ASP A 935 -1.75 -1.15 46.74
CA ASP A 935 -1.95 -0.47 48.02
C ASP A 935 -0.61 -0.23 48.76
N PRO A 936 0.35 -1.18 48.79
CA PRO A 936 1.71 -0.90 49.25
C PRO A 936 2.43 0.18 48.43
N ALA A 937 2.14 0.29 47.13
CA ALA A 937 2.73 1.32 46.28
C ALA A 937 2.15 2.73 46.56
N ILE A 938 0.87 2.84 46.92
CA ILE A 938 0.25 4.12 47.36
C ILE A 938 0.87 4.55 48.68
N LEU A 939 1.05 3.62 49.63
CA LEU A 939 1.74 3.90 50.89
C LEU A 939 3.19 4.34 50.63
N PHE A 940 3.92 3.62 49.78
CA PHE A 940 5.28 3.96 49.37
C PHE A 940 5.34 5.37 48.74
N GLY A 941 4.41 5.71 47.86
CA GLY A 941 4.31 7.04 47.25
C GLY A 941 4.04 8.14 48.28
N GLY A 942 3.13 7.92 49.23
CA GLY A 942 2.87 8.84 50.33
C GLY A 942 4.08 9.05 51.25
N LEU A 943 4.80 7.95 51.57
CA LEU A 943 6.02 8.00 52.37
C LEU A 943 7.18 8.70 51.64
N LEU A 944 7.35 8.47 50.34
CA LEU A 944 8.35 9.19 49.54
C LEU A 944 8.02 10.68 49.44
N LEU A 945 6.75 11.03 49.25
CA LEU A 945 6.30 12.42 49.18
C LEU A 945 6.55 13.16 50.49
N ALA A 946 6.50 12.47 51.63
CA ALA A 946 6.90 13.02 52.93
C ALA A 946 8.43 13.10 53.10
N VAL A 947 9.17 12.03 52.78
CA VAL A 947 10.60 11.90 53.13
C VAL A 947 11.54 12.60 52.14
N VAL A 948 11.29 12.51 50.83
CA VAL A 948 12.25 12.97 49.81
C VAL A 948 12.35 14.50 49.74
N PRO A 949 11.24 15.27 49.62
CA PRO A 949 11.30 16.72 49.59
C PRO A 949 11.95 17.29 50.87
N GLU A 950 11.69 16.67 52.03
CA GLU A 950 12.27 17.07 53.30
C GLU A 950 13.76 16.73 53.43
N ALA A 951 14.19 15.56 52.93
CA ALA A 951 15.60 15.17 52.91
C ALA A 951 16.44 16.11 52.02
N ILE A 952 15.91 16.47 50.84
CA ILE A 952 16.59 17.38 49.90
C ILE A 952 16.61 18.80 50.46
N ALA A 953 15.48 19.29 50.99
CA ALA A 953 15.40 20.61 51.62
C ALA A 953 16.28 20.72 52.89
N GLY A 954 16.65 19.58 53.50
CA GLY A 954 17.58 19.51 54.62
C GLY A 954 19.05 19.78 54.24
N ALA A 955 19.43 19.66 52.97
CA ALA A 955 20.81 19.83 52.53
C ALA A 955 21.31 21.30 52.56
N SER A 956 20.40 22.27 52.49
CA SER A 956 20.71 23.71 52.49
C SER A 956 20.32 24.43 53.78
N GLY A 957 19.97 23.67 54.83
CA GLY A 957 19.38 24.19 56.07
C GLY A 957 20.16 23.86 57.35
N THR A 958 19.49 24.00 58.50
CA THR A 958 20.04 23.64 59.81
C THR A 958 20.27 22.14 59.93
N ILE A 959 21.36 21.72 60.61
CA ILE A 959 21.76 20.31 60.81
C ILE A 959 20.65 19.47 61.48
N THR A 960 19.69 20.10 62.15
CA THR A 960 18.56 19.44 62.80
C THR A 960 17.64 18.71 61.81
N ARG A 961 17.36 19.29 60.64
CA ARG A 961 16.47 18.69 59.63
C ARG A 961 17.01 17.37 59.04
N PRO A 962 18.26 17.27 58.56
CA PRO A 962 18.82 16.02 58.03
C PRO A 962 19.05 14.97 59.12
N ILE A 963 19.33 15.36 60.37
CA ILE A 963 19.38 14.41 61.50
C ILE A 963 18.01 13.80 61.76
N VAL A 964 16.95 14.63 61.86
CA VAL A 964 15.59 14.14 62.12
C VAL A 964 15.11 13.23 60.98
N VAL A 965 15.30 13.64 59.73
CA VAL A 965 14.92 12.84 58.55
C VAL A 965 15.75 11.56 58.46
N GLY A 966 17.06 11.61 58.72
CA GLY A 966 17.96 10.45 58.70
C GLY A 966 17.63 9.44 59.79
N VAL A 967 17.36 9.89 61.02
CA VAL A 967 16.97 9.03 62.15
C VAL A 967 15.61 8.39 61.90
N LEU A 968 14.60 9.15 61.45
CA LEU A 968 13.28 8.61 61.12
C LEU A 968 13.35 7.61 59.96
N SER A 969 14.19 7.87 58.95
CA SER A 969 14.42 6.95 57.83
C SER A 969 15.15 5.67 58.25
N ALA A 970 16.11 5.77 59.18
CA ALA A 970 16.80 4.61 59.75
C ALA A 970 15.87 3.76 60.63
N ILE A 971 15.01 4.40 61.45
CA ILE A 971 13.97 3.72 62.22
C ILE A 971 13.00 3.00 61.27
N LEU A 972 12.60 3.65 60.18
CA LEU A 972 11.72 3.08 59.17
C LEU A 972 12.39 1.87 58.47
N LEU A 973 13.66 2.00 58.05
CA LEU A 973 14.44 0.95 57.39
C LEU A 973 14.64 -0.28 58.29
N VAL A 974 15.13 -0.06 59.51
CA VAL A 974 15.43 -1.13 60.46
C VAL A 974 14.13 -1.74 60.98
N GLY A 975 13.16 -0.93 61.39
CA GLY A 975 11.85 -1.39 61.87
C GLY A 975 11.15 -2.27 60.82
N ALA A 976 11.10 -1.83 59.57
CA ALA A 976 10.49 -2.60 58.51
C ALA A 976 11.25 -3.90 58.14
N SER A 977 12.56 -3.96 58.43
CA SER A 977 13.40 -5.14 58.12
C SER A 977 13.34 -6.24 59.19
N PHE A 978 12.93 -5.92 60.42
CA PHE A 978 12.84 -6.88 61.52
C PHE A 978 11.40 -7.28 61.90
N VAL A 979 10.41 -6.42 61.66
CA VAL A 979 9.00 -6.69 61.99
C VAL A 979 8.41 -7.75 61.03
N ARG A 980 7.64 -8.68 61.61
CA ARG A 980 7.01 -9.78 60.89
C ARG A 980 5.49 -9.63 60.91
N LEU A 981 4.90 -9.49 59.73
CA LEU A 981 3.45 -9.50 59.50
C LEU A 981 3.07 -10.68 58.61
N PRO A 982 1.77 -11.03 58.51
CA PRO A 982 1.28 -11.94 57.49
C PRO A 982 1.72 -11.52 56.08
N PRO A 983 1.76 -12.43 55.08
CA PRO A 983 2.32 -12.16 53.74
C PRO A 983 1.81 -10.89 53.06
N HIS A 984 0.58 -10.47 53.35
CA HIS A 984 -0.03 -9.24 52.85
C HIS A 984 0.48 -7.98 53.57
N GLY A 985 0.54 -8.00 54.90
CA GLY A 985 1.11 -6.91 55.71
C GLY A 985 2.61 -6.74 55.51
N GLN A 986 3.33 -7.83 55.19
CA GLN A 986 4.76 -7.78 54.93
C GLN A 986 5.10 -6.94 53.70
N ARG A 987 4.23 -6.87 52.68
CA ARG A 987 4.46 -6.04 51.48
C ARG A 987 4.47 -4.53 51.78
N TYR A 988 3.72 -4.08 52.79
CA TYR A 988 3.73 -2.68 53.24
C TYR A 988 4.99 -2.34 54.01
N LEU A 989 5.49 -3.28 54.83
CA LEU A 989 6.79 -3.15 55.48
C LEU A 989 7.92 -3.12 54.44
N ASP A 990 7.88 -3.97 53.41
CA ASP A 990 8.88 -3.97 52.35
C ASP A 990 8.94 -2.62 51.60
N GLY A 991 7.80 -1.98 51.33
CA GLY A 991 7.74 -0.62 50.77
C GLY A 991 8.29 0.44 51.71
N ALA A 992 7.96 0.35 53.00
CA ALA A 992 8.52 1.24 54.04
C ALA A 992 10.04 1.07 54.19
N ALA A 993 10.57 -0.15 54.10
CA ALA A 993 12.00 -0.43 54.16
C ALA A 993 12.76 0.23 52.99
N ILE A 994 12.20 0.18 51.78
CA ILE A 994 12.81 0.84 50.61
C ILE A 994 12.79 2.36 50.77
N ALA A 995 11.67 2.94 51.22
CA ALA A 995 11.58 4.39 51.48
C ALA A 995 12.57 4.83 52.56
N GLY A 996 12.74 4.02 53.63
CA GLY A 996 13.73 4.25 54.67
C GLY A 996 15.17 4.13 54.18
N ALA A 997 15.50 3.13 53.35
CA ALA A 997 16.83 3.00 52.74
C ALA A 997 17.19 4.23 51.90
N LEU A 998 16.25 4.69 51.06
CA LEU A 998 16.44 5.86 50.23
C LEU A 998 16.59 7.13 51.08
N GLY A 999 15.79 7.27 52.13
CA GLY A 999 15.89 8.38 53.08
C GLY A 999 17.23 8.43 53.80
N VAL A 1000 17.78 7.29 54.24
CA VAL A 1000 19.12 7.20 54.86
C VAL A 1000 20.22 7.63 53.89
N VAL A 1001 20.17 7.18 52.64
CA VAL A 1001 21.15 7.56 51.60
C VAL A 1001 21.05 9.06 51.28
N LEU A 1002 19.84 9.56 51.05
CA LEU A 1002 19.62 10.98 50.71
C LEU A 1002 19.91 11.94 51.86
N ALA A 1003 19.73 11.53 53.11
CA ALA A 1003 20.11 12.35 54.27
C ALA A 1003 21.63 12.39 54.50
N SER A 1004 22.37 11.31 54.17
CA SER A 1004 23.80 11.18 54.50
C SER A 1004 24.73 11.68 53.38
N THR A 1005 24.36 11.48 52.11
CA THR A 1005 25.24 11.74 50.95
C THR A 1005 25.52 13.23 50.70
N PRO A 1006 24.53 14.14 50.68
CA PRO A 1006 24.77 15.57 50.42
C PRO A 1006 25.70 16.20 51.45
N HIS A 1007 25.61 15.77 52.71
CA HIS A 1007 26.49 16.25 53.78
C HIS A 1007 27.90 15.63 53.75
N ALA A 1008 28.04 14.35 53.39
CA ALA A 1008 29.36 13.76 53.18
C ALA A 1008 30.12 14.48 52.04
N VAL A 1009 29.41 14.85 50.97
CA VAL A 1009 29.98 15.63 49.86
C VAL A 1009 30.33 17.05 50.31
N SER A 1010 29.49 17.72 51.10
CA SER A 1010 29.83 19.07 51.61
C SER A 1010 31.08 19.04 52.48
N VAL A 1011 31.26 18.03 53.34
CA VAL A 1011 32.46 17.85 54.18
C VAL A 1011 33.73 17.57 53.34
N LEU A 1012 33.61 16.81 52.26
CA LEU A 1012 34.73 16.50 51.36
C LEU A 1012 35.13 17.71 50.48
N MET A 1013 34.18 18.57 50.12
CA MET A 1013 34.48 19.84 49.46
C MET A 1013 35.24 20.80 50.40
N GLU A 1014 35.02 20.68 51.70
CA GLU A 1014 35.71 21.49 52.73
C GLU A 1014 37.08 20.93 53.14
N THR A 1015 37.34 19.63 52.98
CA THR A 1015 38.58 18.96 53.41
C THR A 1015 39.27 18.21 52.25
N THR A 1016 40.50 18.61 51.88
CA THR A 1016 41.25 18.01 50.76
C THR A 1016 41.75 16.58 51.00
N HIS A 1017 41.62 16.06 52.22
CA HIS A 1017 42.00 14.70 52.61
C HIS A 1017 40.90 14.05 53.45
N ALA A 1018 40.80 12.72 53.41
CA ALA A 1018 39.85 11.97 54.23
C ALA A 1018 40.20 12.10 55.72
N ASP A 1019 39.31 12.71 56.50
CA ASP A 1019 39.42 12.94 57.96
C ASP A 1019 38.30 12.21 58.74
N ALA A 1020 38.44 12.06 60.06
CA ALA A 1020 37.51 11.33 60.93
C ALA A 1020 36.06 11.83 60.90
N ARG A 1021 35.83 13.08 60.47
CA ARG A 1021 34.48 13.67 60.29
C ARG A 1021 33.73 13.03 59.13
N LEU A 1022 34.43 12.64 58.07
CA LEU A 1022 33.85 11.91 56.95
C LEU A 1022 33.37 10.54 57.42
N GLU A 1023 34.20 9.84 58.19
CA GLU A 1023 33.86 8.54 58.80
C GLU A 1023 32.66 8.65 59.77
N ALA A 1024 32.52 9.76 60.50
CA ALA A 1024 31.41 9.99 61.43
C ALA A 1024 30.03 10.12 60.76
N TRP A 1025 29.97 10.61 59.52
CA TRP A 1025 28.73 10.67 58.72
C TRP A 1025 28.49 9.39 57.92
N LEU A 1026 29.55 8.68 57.52
CA LEU A 1026 29.47 7.49 56.69
C LEU A 1026 29.16 6.21 57.51
N ALA A 1027 29.81 6.05 58.67
CA ALA A 1027 29.67 4.85 59.48
C ALA A 1027 28.23 4.53 59.92
N PRO A 1028 27.39 5.51 60.36
CA PRO A 1028 26.01 5.24 60.76
C PRO A 1028 25.13 4.77 59.60
N GLY A 1029 25.29 5.36 58.41
CA GLY A 1029 24.55 4.98 57.20
C GLY A 1029 24.91 3.57 56.73
N VAL A 1030 26.21 3.26 56.66
CA VAL A 1030 26.70 1.91 56.34
C VAL A 1030 26.26 0.89 57.38
N ALA A 1031 26.30 1.23 58.67
CA ALA A 1031 25.84 0.35 59.75
C ALA A 1031 24.34 0.05 59.64
N ALA A 1032 23.49 1.05 59.41
CA ALA A 1032 22.05 0.86 59.24
C ALA A 1032 21.73 -0.05 58.03
N ILE A 1033 22.47 0.12 56.93
CA ILE A 1033 22.34 -0.70 55.71
C ILE A 1033 22.80 -2.15 55.96
N VAL A 1034 23.95 -2.36 56.60
CA VAL A 1034 24.46 -3.70 56.94
C VAL A 1034 23.50 -4.42 57.90
N ILE A 1035 22.99 -3.72 58.92
CA ILE A 1035 22.02 -4.27 59.87
C ILE A 1035 20.71 -4.67 59.16
N ALA A 1036 20.22 -3.83 58.25
CA ALA A 1036 19.02 -4.12 57.46
C ALA A 1036 19.20 -5.31 56.51
N THR A 1037 20.36 -5.43 55.83
CA THR A 1037 20.65 -6.57 54.94
C THR A 1037 20.72 -7.90 55.70
N VAL A 1038 21.28 -7.90 56.92
CA VAL A 1038 21.28 -9.07 57.82
C VAL A 1038 19.86 -9.43 58.28
N GLY A 1039 19.04 -8.43 58.64
CA GLY A 1039 17.63 -8.63 59.01
C GLY A 1039 16.82 -9.29 57.89
N GLN A 1040 16.98 -8.80 56.66
CA GLN A 1040 16.31 -9.33 55.48
C GLN A 1040 16.83 -10.73 55.07
N ALA A 1041 18.11 -11.03 55.28
CA ALA A 1041 18.69 -12.34 54.97
C ALA A 1041 18.20 -13.46 55.93
N ARG A 1042 17.93 -13.14 57.20
CA ARG A 1042 17.48 -14.11 58.22
C ARG A 1042 16.03 -14.57 58.06
N ALA A 1043 15.17 -13.80 57.40
CA ALA A 1043 13.73 -14.07 57.32
C ALA A 1043 13.32 -15.20 56.35
N ARG A 1044 14.27 -16.05 55.92
CA ARG A 1044 14.18 -16.92 54.74
C ARG A 1044 13.62 -18.32 54.94
N ALA A 1045 13.10 -18.65 56.11
CA ALA A 1045 12.65 -20.02 56.32
C ALA A 1045 11.44 -20.40 55.43
N HIS A 1046 10.55 -19.46 55.02
CA HIS A 1046 9.24 -19.85 54.46
C HIS A 1046 8.51 -18.89 53.46
N SER A 1047 9.15 -18.01 52.65
CA SER A 1047 8.34 -17.05 51.83
C SER A 1047 8.80 -16.67 50.41
N SER A 1048 7.78 -16.45 49.56
CA SER A 1048 7.64 -16.05 48.13
C SER A 1048 8.79 -15.34 47.36
N PRO A 1049 8.84 -15.50 46.01
CA PRO A 1049 9.86 -14.92 45.13
C PRO A 1049 9.93 -13.37 45.13
N ALA A 1050 8.84 -12.68 45.48
CA ALA A 1050 8.80 -11.22 45.57
C ALA A 1050 9.77 -10.65 46.62
N ARG A 1051 9.98 -11.38 47.72
CA ARG A 1051 10.92 -10.99 48.78
C ARG A 1051 12.37 -11.13 48.34
N GLY A 1052 12.65 -12.03 47.40
CA GLY A 1052 13.96 -12.14 46.76
C GLY A 1052 14.33 -10.88 45.98
N ILE A 1053 13.36 -10.28 45.28
CA ILE A 1053 13.52 -9.07 44.48
C ILE A 1053 13.73 -7.83 45.38
N VAL A 1054 13.00 -7.72 46.49
CA VAL A 1054 13.18 -6.61 47.44
C VAL A 1054 14.55 -6.70 48.13
N ALA A 1055 14.96 -7.90 48.56
CA ALA A 1055 16.29 -8.10 49.14
C ALA A 1055 17.43 -7.84 48.12
N GLU A 1056 17.20 -8.16 46.85
CA GLU A 1056 18.07 -7.82 45.73
C GLU A 1056 18.16 -6.31 45.50
N ALA A 1057 17.03 -5.59 45.53
CA ALA A 1057 16.98 -4.13 45.38
C ALA A 1057 17.68 -3.41 46.54
N VAL A 1058 17.47 -3.86 47.78
CA VAL A 1058 18.15 -3.30 48.96
C VAL A 1058 19.66 -3.54 48.85
N LEU A 1059 20.11 -4.73 48.48
CA LEU A 1059 21.55 -5.02 48.29
C LEU A 1059 22.15 -4.21 47.13
N ALA A 1060 21.40 -4.03 46.03
CA ALA A 1060 21.83 -3.22 44.90
C ALA A 1060 22.00 -1.74 45.27
N VAL A 1061 21.04 -1.16 46.00
CA VAL A 1061 21.13 0.22 46.53
C VAL A 1061 22.29 0.33 47.52
N SER A 1062 22.56 -0.72 48.30
CA SER A 1062 23.68 -0.76 49.24
C SER A 1062 25.05 -0.78 48.55
N LEU A 1063 25.22 -1.62 47.52
CA LEU A 1063 26.45 -1.69 46.73
C LEU A 1063 26.71 -0.40 45.94
N LEU A 1064 25.65 0.16 45.35
CA LEU A 1064 25.73 1.43 44.65
C LEU A 1064 26.08 2.58 45.61
N GLY A 1065 25.43 2.63 46.78
CA GLY A 1065 25.74 3.57 47.84
C GLY A 1065 27.20 3.46 48.27
N ALA A 1066 27.68 2.27 48.62
CA ALA A 1066 29.06 2.04 49.04
C ALA A 1066 30.10 2.50 48.00
N VAL A 1067 29.86 2.27 46.71
CA VAL A 1067 30.75 2.74 45.64
C VAL A 1067 30.65 4.25 45.46
N LEU A 1068 29.46 4.84 45.50
CA LEU A 1068 29.30 6.30 45.48
C LEU A 1068 29.96 6.98 46.68
N PHE A 1069 30.02 6.31 47.84
CA PHE A 1069 30.70 6.80 49.04
C PHE A 1069 32.24 6.72 48.93
N GLU A 1070 32.81 5.69 48.29
CA GLU A 1070 34.27 5.51 48.18
C GLU A 1070 34.91 6.16 46.94
N LEU A 1071 34.15 6.36 45.86
CA LEU A 1071 34.66 6.96 44.62
C LEU A 1071 35.34 8.31 44.83
N PRO A 1072 34.84 9.25 45.66
CA PRO A 1072 35.50 10.52 45.90
C PRO A 1072 36.87 10.40 46.59
N ALA A 1073 37.18 9.28 47.26
CA ALA A 1073 38.44 9.07 47.97
C ALA A 1073 39.55 8.41 47.12
N VAL A 1074 39.31 8.14 45.83
CA VAL A 1074 40.30 7.54 44.91
C VAL A 1074 41.18 8.63 44.28
N TYR A 1075 42.40 8.81 44.82
CA TYR A 1075 43.44 9.74 44.33
C TYR A 1075 44.83 9.07 44.29
N PRO A 1076 45.80 9.61 43.50
CA PRO A 1076 47.14 9.02 43.36
C PRO A 1076 47.92 8.92 44.68
N ASP A 1077 47.79 9.92 45.55
CA ASP A 1077 48.47 10.00 46.85
C ASP A 1077 47.57 9.49 48.00
N GLY A 1078 48.15 8.96 49.08
CA GLY A 1078 47.39 8.59 50.29
C GLY A 1078 46.66 7.23 50.25
N GLY A 1079 47.12 6.28 49.42
CA GLY A 1079 46.59 4.91 49.41
C GLY A 1079 45.41 4.67 48.46
N GLY A 1080 45.09 5.60 47.56
CA GLY A 1080 44.01 5.43 46.58
C GLY A 1080 44.22 4.27 45.59
N PHE A 1081 45.47 3.91 45.28
CA PHE A 1081 45.77 2.66 44.55
C PHE A 1081 45.25 1.43 45.32
N ALA A 1082 45.53 1.34 46.62
CA ALA A 1082 45.09 0.22 47.44
C ALA A 1082 43.57 0.19 47.58
N ARG A 1083 42.92 1.36 47.77
CA ARG A 1083 41.45 1.46 47.81
C ARG A 1083 40.80 1.00 46.51
N ALA A 1084 41.27 1.51 45.36
CA ALA A 1084 40.75 1.14 44.06
C ALA A 1084 40.99 -0.34 43.74
N ALA A 1085 42.20 -0.85 43.99
CA ALA A 1085 42.54 -2.26 43.77
C ALA A 1085 41.70 -3.20 44.65
N VAL A 1086 41.59 -2.92 45.95
CA VAL A 1086 40.78 -3.72 46.88
C VAL A 1086 39.31 -3.68 46.48
N LEU A 1087 38.76 -2.50 46.16
CA LEU A 1087 37.36 -2.36 45.76
C LEU A 1087 37.05 -3.08 44.44
N THR A 1088 37.91 -2.95 43.42
CA THR A 1088 37.78 -3.69 42.17
C THR A 1088 37.86 -5.19 42.39
N ILE A 1089 38.80 -5.69 43.20
CA ILE A 1089 38.93 -7.13 43.52
C ILE A 1089 37.71 -7.64 44.29
N LEU A 1090 37.24 -6.92 45.30
CA LEU A 1090 36.06 -7.32 46.09
C LEU A 1090 34.80 -7.38 45.24
N LEU A 1091 34.61 -6.41 44.34
CA LEU A 1091 33.47 -6.39 43.41
C LEU A 1091 33.57 -7.50 42.34
N CYS A 1092 34.77 -7.77 41.82
CA CYS A 1092 35.02 -8.93 40.94
C CYS A 1092 34.78 -10.26 41.67
N ALA A 1093 35.19 -10.38 42.94
CA ALA A 1093 34.91 -11.55 43.76
C ALA A 1093 33.41 -11.70 44.02
N ALA A 1094 32.69 -10.60 44.32
CA ALA A 1094 31.23 -10.61 44.46
C ALA A 1094 30.52 -11.08 43.17
N PHE A 1095 30.99 -10.64 41.99
CA PHE A 1095 30.51 -11.13 40.70
C PHE A 1095 30.73 -12.64 40.53
N ILE A 1096 31.93 -13.14 40.83
CA ILE A 1096 32.25 -14.57 40.73
C ILE A 1096 31.39 -15.38 41.71
N ILE A 1097 31.23 -14.93 42.95
CA ILE A 1097 30.42 -15.60 43.98
C ILE A 1097 28.94 -15.64 43.56
N ALA A 1098 28.40 -14.52 43.05
CA ALA A 1098 27.02 -14.45 42.55
C ALA A 1098 26.78 -15.38 41.35
N MET A 1099 27.76 -15.55 40.47
CA MET A 1099 27.70 -16.49 39.33
C MET A 1099 27.91 -17.95 39.76
N ALA A 1100 28.71 -18.20 40.80
CA ALA A 1100 28.97 -19.52 41.35
C ALA A 1100 27.79 -20.04 42.18
N VAL A 1101 27.08 -19.19 42.92
CA VAL A 1101 25.95 -19.59 43.77
C VAL A 1101 24.80 -18.58 43.60
N PRO A 1102 24.07 -18.60 42.48
CA PRO A 1102 23.00 -17.64 42.22
C PRO A 1102 21.83 -17.89 43.16
N ARG A 1103 21.80 -17.16 44.28
CA ARG A 1103 20.75 -17.22 45.30
C ARG A 1103 20.50 -15.80 45.80
N PRO A 1104 19.26 -15.29 45.84
CA PRO A 1104 18.99 -13.98 46.41
C PRO A 1104 19.59 -13.92 47.82
N PRO A 1105 20.24 -12.81 48.23
CA PRO A 1105 20.26 -11.54 47.53
C PRO A 1105 21.40 -11.46 46.48
N LEU A 1106 22.30 -12.45 46.42
CA LEU A 1106 23.37 -12.61 45.44
C LEU A 1106 22.82 -13.26 44.15
N SER A 1107 21.91 -12.54 43.50
CA SER A 1107 21.37 -12.91 42.20
C SER A 1107 22.41 -12.71 41.10
N VAL A 1108 22.15 -13.28 39.92
CA VAL A 1108 22.96 -13.01 38.72
C VAL A 1108 22.94 -11.52 38.36
N SER A 1109 21.83 -10.80 38.58
CA SER A 1109 21.72 -9.36 38.33
C SER A 1109 22.59 -8.54 39.27
N VAL A 1110 22.65 -8.90 40.56
CA VAL A 1110 23.56 -8.27 41.53
C VAL A 1110 25.01 -8.57 41.21
N GLY A 1111 25.30 -9.78 40.70
CA GLY A 1111 26.60 -10.09 40.15
C GLY A 1111 26.98 -9.10 39.03
N TRP A 1112 26.14 -8.96 38.00
CA TRP A 1112 26.41 -8.02 36.91
C TRP A 1112 26.52 -6.56 37.39
N LEU A 1113 25.71 -6.15 38.37
CA LEU A 1113 25.84 -4.84 39.00
C LEU A 1113 27.22 -4.67 39.66
N ALA A 1114 27.70 -5.67 40.39
CA ALA A 1114 29.03 -5.64 40.99
C ALA A 1114 30.15 -5.55 39.93
N LEU A 1115 30.01 -6.26 38.80
CA LEU A 1115 30.98 -6.16 37.69
C LEU A 1115 30.98 -4.76 37.04
N VAL A 1116 29.79 -4.17 36.84
CA VAL A 1116 29.67 -2.79 36.32
C VAL A 1116 30.29 -1.80 37.29
N LEU A 1117 30.01 -1.93 38.58
CA LEU A 1117 30.62 -1.09 39.61
C LEU A 1117 32.14 -1.26 39.67
N ALA A 1118 32.66 -2.48 39.51
CA ALA A 1118 34.10 -2.74 39.43
C ALA A 1118 34.74 -2.02 38.23
N ALA A 1119 34.05 -1.99 37.09
CA ALA A 1119 34.48 -1.27 35.89
C ALA A 1119 34.44 0.25 36.09
N VAL A 1120 33.40 0.77 36.76
CA VAL A 1120 33.31 2.20 37.13
C VAL A 1120 34.47 2.60 38.04
N VAL A 1121 34.79 1.79 39.05
CA VAL A 1121 35.93 2.01 39.95
C VAL A 1121 37.24 1.98 39.16
N GLY A 1122 37.45 0.97 38.30
CA GLY A 1122 38.67 0.85 37.49
C GLY A 1122 38.86 1.99 36.49
N LEU A 1123 37.79 2.43 35.82
CA LEU A 1123 37.83 3.59 34.93
C LEU A 1123 38.08 4.89 35.67
N THR A 1124 37.48 5.07 36.86
CA THR A 1124 37.70 6.26 37.69
C THR A 1124 39.14 6.30 38.20
N ALA A 1125 39.69 5.15 38.58
CA ALA A 1125 41.09 5.01 38.98
C ALA A 1125 42.06 5.32 37.82
N LEU A 1126 41.77 4.89 36.58
CA LEU A 1126 42.53 5.28 35.38
C LEU A 1126 42.42 6.79 35.12
N ALA A 1127 41.20 7.34 35.15
CA ALA A 1127 40.95 8.76 34.86
C ALA A 1127 41.62 9.71 35.87
N ARG A 1128 41.75 9.27 37.12
CA ARG A 1128 42.40 10.04 38.20
C ARG A 1128 43.86 9.69 38.40
N GLY A 1129 44.45 8.84 37.56
CA GLY A 1129 45.88 8.49 37.60
C GLY A 1129 46.27 7.55 38.76
N ALA A 1130 45.30 6.93 39.45
CA ALA A 1130 45.58 5.91 40.47
C ALA A 1130 46.02 4.57 39.84
N PHE A 1131 45.60 4.27 38.59
CA PHE A 1131 46.13 3.16 37.79
C PHE A 1131 46.98 3.70 36.63
N GLY A 1132 48.24 3.24 36.53
CA GLY A 1132 49.19 3.69 35.50
C GLY A 1132 49.08 2.99 34.15
N GLU A 1133 48.48 1.80 34.08
CA GLU A 1133 48.37 0.99 32.86
C GLU A 1133 46.94 0.47 32.68
N TRP A 1134 46.46 0.40 31.43
CA TRP A 1134 45.10 -0.06 31.09
C TRP A 1134 44.84 -1.52 31.50
N GLU A 1135 45.89 -2.31 31.55
CA GLU A 1135 45.89 -3.71 31.95
C GLU A 1135 45.48 -3.88 33.44
N LEU A 1136 45.75 -2.89 34.31
CA LEU A 1136 45.38 -2.93 35.74
C LEU A 1136 43.86 -2.85 35.97
N ALA A 1137 43.13 -2.21 35.06
CA ALA A 1137 41.67 -2.18 35.10
C ALA A 1137 41.03 -3.35 34.33
N THR A 1138 41.57 -3.69 33.16
CA THR A 1138 40.94 -4.64 32.23
C THR A 1138 41.21 -6.11 32.57
N VAL A 1139 42.37 -6.46 33.13
CA VAL A 1139 42.73 -7.86 33.46
C VAL A 1139 41.86 -8.44 34.59
N PRO A 1140 41.61 -7.77 35.73
CA PRO A 1140 40.73 -8.30 36.78
C PRO A 1140 39.29 -8.52 36.29
N LEU A 1141 38.77 -7.60 35.47
CA LEU A 1141 37.44 -7.70 34.85
C LEU A 1141 37.37 -8.87 33.85
N ALA A 1142 38.36 -8.98 32.96
CA ALA A 1142 38.45 -10.07 31.98
C ALA A 1142 38.59 -11.44 32.67
N GLY A 1143 39.43 -11.53 33.70
CA GLY A 1143 39.60 -12.73 34.51
C GLY A 1143 38.30 -13.15 35.20
N ALA A 1144 37.57 -12.20 35.79
CA ALA A 1144 36.27 -12.46 36.41
C ALA A 1144 35.24 -12.99 35.39
N MET A 1145 35.17 -12.38 34.18
CA MET A 1145 34.27 -12.81 33.11
C MET A 1145 34.63 -14.19 32.54
N ILE A 1146 35.92 -14.49 32.35
CA ILE A 1146 36.39 -15.80 31.88
C ILE A 1146 36.10 -16.87 32.94
N ALA A 1147 36.32 -16.59 34.23
CA ALA A 1147 36.00 -17.49 35.33
C ALA A 1147 34.49 -17.79 35.41
N ALA A 1148 33.64 -16.75 35.34
CA ALA A 1148 32.19 -16.93 35.31
C ALA A 1148 31.72 -17.70 34.05
N GLY A 1149 32.31 -17.42 32.89
CA GLY A 1149 32.05 -18.12 31.63
C GLY A 1149 32.44 -19.59 31.68
N GLY A 1150 33.58 -19.92 32.30
CA GLY A 1150 34.06 -21.28 32.53
C GLY A 1150 33.16 -22.07 33.48
N ILE A 1151 32.74 -21.47 34.60
CA ILE A 1151 31.77 -22.06 35.54
C ILE A 1151 30.46 -22.39 34.82
N ARG A 1152 29.99 -21.49 33.96
CA ARG A 1152 28.74 -21.67 33.20
C ARG A 1152 28.86 -22.76 32.13
N LEU A 1153 29.98 -22.81 31.40
CA LEU A 1153 30.25 -23.82 30.38
C LEU A 1153 30.40 -25.23 30.99
N HIS A 1154 30.94 -25.32 32.21
CA HIS A 1154 31.04 -26.57 32.96
C HIS A 1154 29.68 -27.06 33.48
N ARG A 1155 28.80 -26.14 33.89
CA ARG A 1155 27.47 -26.47 34.43
C ARG A 1155 26.40 -26.73 33.37
N SER A 1156 26.51 -26.15 32.16
CA SER A 1156 25.52 -26.37 31.11
C SER A 1156 26.17 -26.79 29.78
N SER A 1157 25.83 -28.01 29.34
CA SER A 1157 26.31 -28.56 28.07
C SER A 1157 25.79 -27.82 26.83
N SER A 1158 24.70 -27.06 26.97
CA SER A 1158 24.07 -26.25 25.92
C SER A 1158 24.64 -24.83 25.78
N ALA A 1159 25.52 -24.38 26.67
CA ALA A 1159 26.15 -23.08 26.56
C ALA A 1159 27.11 -23.02 25.36
N ARG A 1160 26.96 -21.98 24.54
CA ARG A 1160 27.83 -21.72 23.39
C ARG A 1160 29.04 -20.90 23.82
N THR A 1161 30.19 -21.20 23.23
CA THR A 1161 31.47 -20.53 23.53
C THR A 1161 31.43 -19.03 23.18
N TRP A 1162 30.65 -18.65 22.15
CA TRP A 1162 30.44 -17.26 21.71
C TRP A 1162 29.73 -16.36 22.74
N SER A 1163 28.78 -16.88 23.53
CA SER A 1163 28.04 -16.04 24.49
C SER A 1163 28.62 -16.06 25.90
N THR A 1164 29.60 -16.93 26.16
CA THR A 1164 30.14 -17.18 27.51
C THR A 1164 31.59 -16.74 27.65
N LEU A 1165 32.47 -17.13 26.72
CA LEU A 1165 33.91 -16.86 26.80
C LEU A 1165 34.35 -15.68 25.92
N ALA A 1166 33.66 -15.43 24.80
CA ALA A 1166 34.04 -14.38 23.85
C ALA A 1166 34.13 -12.98 24.48
N PRO A 1167 33.20 -12.51 25.34
CA PRO A 1167 33.28 -11.18 25.93
C PRO A 1167 34.52 -10.99 26.82
N GLY A 1168 34.86 -11.99 27.63
CA GLY A 1168 36.05 -11.94 28.50
C GLY A 1168 37.35 -12.02 27.71
N VAL A 1169 37.40 -12.86 26.66
CA VAL A 1169 38.57 -12.96 25.78
C VAL A 1169 38.76 -11.71 24.91
N ALA A 1170 37.65 -11.10 24.46
CA ALA A 1170 37.71 -9.82 23.77
C ALA A 1170 38.20 -8.70 24.69
N LEU A 1171 37.71 -8.62 25.93
CA LEU A 1171 38.15 -7.63 26.92
C LEU A 1171 39.63 -7.81 27.31
N LEU A 1172 40.15 -9.04 27.22
CA LEU A 1172 41.56 -9.35 27.46
C LEU A 1172 42.47 -8.93 26.29
N LEU A 1173 42.05 -9.14 25.03
CA LEU A 1173 42.92 -9.00 23.84
C LEU A 1173 42.73 -7.68 23.07
N VAL A 1174 41.49 -7.21 22.92
CA VAL A 1174 41.16 -6.10 22.01
C VAL A 1174 41.65 -4.75 22.55
N PRO A 1175 41.45 -4.38 23.84
CA PRO A 1175 41.97 -3.12 24.36
C PRO A 1175 43.49 -3.03 24.20
N SER A 1176 44.21 -4.12 24.47
CA SER A 1176 45.67 -4.17 24.28
C SER A 1176 46.06 -4.04 22.80
N LEU A 1177 45.36 -4.70 21.86
CA LEU A 1177 45.55 -4.55 20.41
C LEU A 1177 45.41 -3.10 19.94
N VAL A 1178 44.35 -2.42 20.39
CA VAL A 1178 44.08 -1.02 20.03
C VAL A 1178 45.17 -0.10 20.59
N VAL A 1179 45.58 -0.29 21.84
CA VAL A 1179 46.64 0.52 22.45
C VAL A 1179 47.98 0.29 21.74
N THR A 1180 48.31 -0.94 21.33
CA THR A 1180 49.52 -1.22 20.51
C THR A 1180 49.52 -0.56 19.13
N ALA A 1181 48.36 -0.19 18.57
CA ALA A 1181 48.32 0.52 17.29
C ALA A 1181 48.76 1.98 17.41
N VAL A 1182 48.72 2.54 18.63
CA VAL A 1182 49.08 3.94 18.94
C VAL A 1182 50.47 4.02 19.57
N ASP A 1183 50.74 3.21 20.60
CA ASP A 1183 52.04 3.12 21.27
C ASP A 1183 52.39 1.65 21.52
N ALA A 1184 53.50 1.21 20.93
CA ALA A 1184 53.89 -0.18 20.80
C ALA A 1184 55.19 -0.51 21.56
N PRO A 1185 55.21 -0.37 22.90
CA PRO A 1185 56.37 -0.79 23.68
C PRO A 1185 56.57 -2.30 23.51
N LEU A 1186 57.83 -2.73 23.48
CA LEU A 1186 58.21 -4.09 23.12
C LEU A 1186 57.52 -5.16 23.99
N TRP A 1187 57.29 -4.88 25.27
CA TRP A 1187 56.59 -5.79 26.18
C TRP A 1187 55.11 -6.02 25.79
N ARG A 1188 54.42 -5.00 25.26
CA ARG A 1188 53.01 -5.09 24.84
C ARG A 1188 52.89 -5.76 23.47
N LEU A 1189 53.81 -5.46 22.56
CA LEU A 1189 53.91 -6.09 21.22
C LEU A 1189 54.12 -7.60 21.35
N VAL A 1190 55.14 -8.02 22.12
CA VAL A 1190 55.43 -9.43 22.36
C VAL A 1190 54.36 -10.08 23.26
N GLY A 1191 53.91 -9.37 24.29
CA GLY A 1191 52.88 -9.85 25.22
C GLY A 1191 51.56 -10.18 24.53
N LEU A 1192 51.06 -9.28 23.67
CA LEU A 1192 49.83 -9.51 22.91
C LEU A 1192 49.94 -10.68 21.94
N GLY A 1193 51.07 -10.79 21.23
CA GLY A 1193 51.34 -11.94 20.35
C GLY A 1193 51.38 -13.25 21.12
N ALA A 1194 52.10 -13.30 22.24
CA ALA A 1194 52.23 -14.48 23.09
C ALA A 1194 50.89 -14.90 23.70
N VAL A 1195 50.11 -13.97 24.26
CA VAL A 1195 48.79 -14.24 24.84
C VAL A 1195 47.80 -14.66 23.75
N SER A 1196 47.82 -14.05 22.55
CA SER A 1196 46.95 -14.45 21.44
C SER A 1196 47.26 -15.87 20.95
N ILE A 1197 48.53 -16.24 20.85
CA ILE A 1197 48.94 -17.62 20.51
C ILE A 1197 48.52 -18.59 21.62
N ALA A 1198 48.71 -18.23 22.90
CA ALA A 1198 48.30 -19.09 24.02
C ALA A 1198 46.78 -19.34 23.99
N VAL A 1199 45.97 -18.30 23.77
CA VAL A 1199 44.51 -18.43 23.61
C VAL A 1199 44.15 -19.27 22.39
N LEU A 1200 44.84 -19.10 21.26
CA LEU A 1200 44.63 -19.88 20.03
C LEU A 1200 44.90 -21.38 20.26
N VAL A 1201 46.01 -21.72 20.91
CA VAL A 1201 46.40 -23.10 21.25
C VAL A 1201 45.44 -23.73 22.25
N VAL A 1202 45.07 -23.00 23.32
CA VAL A 1202 44.06 -23.46 24.29
C VAL A 1202 42.71 -23.68 23.61
N SER A 1203 42.33 -22.81 22.68
CA SER A 1203 41.06 -22.95 21.95
C SER A 1203 41.05 -24.11 20.96
N LEU A 1204 42.19 -24.39 20.31
CA LEU A 1204 42.35 -25.56 19.43
C LEU A 1204 42.27 -26.87 20.21
N THR A 1205 42.99 -26.94 21.34
CA THR A 1205 43.04 -28.15 22.19
C THR A 1205 41.68 -28.45 22.82
N LEU A 1206 40.98 -27.42 23.31
CA LEU A 1206 39.65 -27.55 23.90
C LEU A 1206 38.51 -27.51 22.87
N ARG A 1207 38.82 -27.40 21.57
CA ARG A 1207 37.87 -27.30 20.43
C ARG A 1207 36.81 -26.19 20.59
N LEU A 1208 37.24 -25.03 21.08
CA LEU A 1208 36.39 -23.86 21.36
C LEU A 1208 36.41 -22.90 20.17
N GLN A 1209 35.27 -22.71 19.51
CA GLN A 1209 35.12 -21.95 18.27
C GLN A 1209 35.34 -20.45 18.47
N ALA A 1210 34.71 -19.84 19.46
CA ALA A 1210 34.76 -18.38 19.66
C ALA A 1210 36.15 -17.83 20.03
N PRO A 1211 36.84 -18.37 21.06
CA PRO A 1211 38.18 -17.89 21.40
C PRO A 1211 39.21 -18.26 20.32
N LEU A 1212 39.00 -19.35 19.55
CA LEU A 1212 39.83 -19.68 18.39
C LEU A 1212 39.74 -18.62 17.28
N LEU A 1213 38.52 -18.24 16.91
CA LEU A 1213 38.31 -17.25 15.84
C LEU A 1213 38.75 -15.85 16.28
N LEU A 1214 38.49 -15.45 17.53
CA LEU A 1214 38.92 -14.16 18.05
C LEU A 1214 40.45 -14.05 18.15
N SER A 1215 41.12 -15.07 18.70
CA SER A 1215 42.58 -15.08 18.76
C SER A 1215 43.22 -15.18 17.36
N ALA A 1216 42.65 -15.95 16.43
CA ALA A 1216 43.13 -16.04 15.05
C ALA A 1216 42.96 -14.70 14.29
N ALA A 1217 41.82 -14.02 14.49
CA ALA A 1217 41.56 -12.72 13.88
C ALA A 1217 42.49 -11.65 14.47
N VAL A 1218 42.63 -11.57 15.80
CA VAL A 1218 43.56 -10.65 16.48
C VAL A 1218 44.99 -10.92 16.04
N LEU A 1219 45.42 -12.18 15.97
CA LEU A 1219 46.75 -12.57 15.52
C LEU A 1219 47.00 -12.22 14.03
N LEU A 1220 46.01 -12.43 13.16
CA LEU A 1220 46.10 -12.09 11.74
C LEU A 1220 46.13 -10.57 11.51
N ILE A 1221 45.28 -9.81 12.22
CA ILE A 1221 45.27 -8.34 12.16
C ILE A 1221 46.60 -7.81 12.69
N HIS A 1222 47.07 -8.34 13.82
CA HIS A 1222 48.37 -8.01 14.40
C HIS A 1222 49.50 -8.31 13.41
N ALA A 1223 49.49 -9.48 12.75
CA ALA A 1223 50.48 -9.86 11.74
C ALA A 1223 50.41 -8.98 10.47
N ILE A 1224 49.22 -8.74 9.91
CA ILE A 1224 49.06 -7.87 8.73
C ILE A 1224 49.48 -6.44 9.06
N ALA A 1225 49.07 -5.89 10.20
CA ALA A 1225 49.50 -4.56 10.63
C ALA A 1225 51.03 -4.49 10.78
N THR A 1226 51.66 -5.60 11.19
CA THR A 1226 53.12 -5.72 11.30
C THR A 1226 53.81 -5.85 9.92
N PHE A 1227 53.20 -6.52 8.92
CA PHE A 1227 53.84 -6.84 7.62
C PHE A 1227 53.31 -6.06 6.39
N ALA A 1228 52.24 -5.28 6.51
CA ALA A 1228 51.62 -4.53 5.41
C ALA A 1228 52.56 -3.59 4.64
N PRO A 1229 53.56 -2.92 5.27
CA PRO A 1229 54.51 -2.08 4.55
C PRO A 1229 55.28 -2.81 3.43
N GLU A 1230 55.53 -4.11 3.59
CA GLU A 1230 56.32 -4.92 2.64
C GLU A 1230 55.52 -5.37 1.39
N ILE A 1231 54.21 -5.62 1.54
CA ILE A 1231 53.35 -6.11 0.44
C ILE A 1231 53.14 -5.03 -0.64
N VAL A 1232 53.02 -3.77 -0.22
CA VAL A 1232 52.79 -2.63 -1.12
C VAL A 1232 53.98 -2.38 -2.04
N ALA A 1233 55.18 -2.75 -1.62
CA ALA A 1233 56.40 -2.60 -2.42
C ALA A 1233 56.39 -3.47 -3.69
N VAL A 1234 55.76 -4.66 -3.67
CA VAL A 1234 55.78 -5.63 -4.78
C VAL A 1234 54.79 -5.29 -5.90
N TYR A 1235 53.61 -4.74 -5.56
CA TYR A 1235 52.53 -4.49 -6.52
C TYR A 1235 52.86 -3.40 -7.55
N ARG A 1236 53.81 -2.50 -7.23
CA ARG A 1236 54.16 -1.35 -8.08
C ARG A 1236 55.07 -1.72 -9.28
N ALA A 1237 55.32 -3.01 -9.55
CA ALA A 1237 56.38 -3.45 -10.47
C ALA A 1237 55.96 -4.05 -11.85
N VAL A 1238 54.67 -4.20 -12.23
CA VAL A 1238 54.24 -4.90 -13.49
C VAL A 1238 53.08 -4.21 -14.27
N GLU A 1239 53.07 -4.27 -15.62
CA GLU A 1239 52.06 -3.63 -16.52
C GLU A 1239 50.68 -4.35 -16.64
N TRP A 1240 49.62 -3.60 -16.99
CA TRP A 1240 48.21 -4.00 -16.77
C TRP A 1240 47.55 -4.88 -17.84
N TRP A 1241 47.93 -4.78 -19.13
CA TRP A 1241 47.25 -5.47 -20.24
C TRP A 1241 47.55 -6.98 -20.29
N LEU A 1242 48.67 -7.41 -19.68
CA LEU A 1242 49.03 -8.82 -19.52
C LEU A 1242 47.96 -9.58 -18.71
N TRP A 1243 47.28 -8.90 -17.79
CA TRP A 1243 46.22 -9.49 -16.95
C TRP A 1243 44.92 -9.77 -17.71
N LEU A 1244 44.61 -9.03 -18.79
CA LEU A 1244 43.43 -9.27 -19.64
C LEU A 1244 43.59 -10.52 -20.53
N ALA A 1245 44.79 -10.71 -21.10
CA ALA A 1245 45.12 -11.90 -21.89
C ALA A 1245 45.11 -13.17 -21.02
N ILE A 1246 45.68 -13.08 -19.81
CA ILE A 1246 45.65 -14.15 -18.82
C ILE A 1246 44.20 -14.46 -18.39
N GLY A 1247 43.36 -13.43 -18.22
CA GLY A 1247 41.94 -13.60 -17.90
C GLY A 1247 41.14 -14.35 -18.98
N GLY A 1248 41.34 -14.03 -20.26
CA GLY A 1248 40.67 -14.71 -21.38
C GLY A 1248 41.04 -16.19 -21.52
N VAL A 1249 42.33 -16.51 -21.33
CA VAL A 1249 42.83 -17.90 -21.35
C VAL A 1249 42.31 -18.69 -20.14
N ILE A 1250 42.24 -18.06 -18.97
CA ILE A 1250 41.68 -18.66 -17.76
C ILE A 1250 40.19 -18.97 -17.93
N VAL A 1251 39.38 -18.08 -18.51
CA VAL A 1251 37.94 -18.31 -18.69
C VAL A 1251 37.65 -19.40 -19.73
N LEU A 1252 38.44 -19.48 -20.81
CA LEU A 1252 38.36 -20.54 -21.80
C LEU A 1252 38.77 -21.90 -21.20
N ALA A 1253 39.84 -21.94 -20.39
CA ALA A 1253 40.27 -23.13 -19.66
C ALA A 1253 39.26 -23.55 -18.58
N ILE A 1254 38.63 -22.59 -17.88
CA ILE A 1254 37.58 -22.85 -16.89
C ILE A 1254 36.33 -23.41 -17.57
N SER A 1255 35.92 -22.89 -18.73
CA SER A 1255 34.74 -23.40 -19.47
C SER A 1255 34.94 -24.84 -19.94
N ILE A 1256 36.18 -25.24 -20.24
CA ILE A 1256 36.57 -26.62 -20.57
C ILE A 1256 36.63 -27.51 -19.31
N ARG A 1257 36.92 -26.95 -18.12
CA ARG A 1257 37.17 -27.69 -16.86
C ARG A 1257 35.99 -27.72 -15.88
N PHE A 1258 34.97 -26.87 -16.09
CA PHE A 1258 33.83 -26.67 -15.19
C PHE A 1258 32.91 -27.90 -15.06
N GLU A 1259 32.99 -28.84 -16.00
CA GLU A 1259 32.22 -30.08 -15.95
C GLU A 1259 32.76 -31.07 -14.87
N SER A 1260 33.92 -30.79 -14.23
CA SER A 1260 34.63 -31.77 -13.36
C SER A 1260 34.73 -31.48 -11.84
N SER A 1261 34.67 -30.24 -11.30
CA SER A 1261 35.16 -29.97 -9.92
C SER A 1261 34.16 -29.55 -8.82
N ARG A 1262 32.84 -29.70 -9.04
CA ARG A 1262 31.78 -29.23 -8.10
C ARG A 1262 31.76 -29.83 -6.68
N ARG A 1263 32.62 -30.81 -6.34
CA ARG A 1263 32.54 -31.58 -5.08
C ARG A 1263 33.49 -31.08 -3.95
N GLY A 1264 34.57 -30.37 -4.26
CA GLY A 1264 35.62 -30.04 -3.27
C GLY A 1264 35.27 -28.92 -2.27
N VAL A 1265 34.58 -27.87 -2.72
CA VAL A 1265 34.35 -26.65 -1.90
C VAL A 1265 33.34 -26.87 -0.77
N LYS A 1266 32.38 -27.79 -0.94
CA LYS A 1266 31.38 -28.09 0.09
C LYS A 1266 31.94 -28.83 1.32
N ALA A 1267 33.10 -29.48 1.20
CA ALA A 1267 33.68 -30.28 2.28
C ALA A 1267 34.40 -29.44 3.36
N ILE A 1268 34.92 -28.25 3.00
CA ILE A 1268 35.69 -27.39 3.91
C ILE A 1268 34.76 -26.62 4.86
N ILE A 1269 33.66 -26.09 4.34
CA ILE A 1269 32.66 -25.35 5.12
C ILE A 1269 32.00 -26.24 6.18
N GLY A 1270 31.81 -27.54 5.87
CA GLY A 1270 31.26 -28.52 6.81
C GLY A 1270 32.14 -28.80 8.04
N ARG A 1271 33.47 -28.66 7.95
CA ARG A 1271 34.40 -28.96 9.07
C ARG A 1271 34.51 -27.83 10.09
N ILE A 1272 34.37 -26.56 9.65
CA ILE A 1272 34.42 -25.39 10.54
C ILE A 1272 33.15 -25.26 11.37
N ALA A 1273 32.00 -25.65 10.82
CA ALA A 1273 30.71 -25.64 11.51
C ALA A 1273 30.56 -26.72 12.60
N ALA A 1274 31.50 -27.69 12.69
CA ALA A 1274 31.47 -28.80 13.63
C ALA A 1274 32.26 -28.54 14.94
N LEU A 1275 32.89 -27.37 15.09
CA LEU A 1275 33.52 -26.93 16.34
C LEU A 1275 32.48 -26.34 17.31
N ARG A 1276 32.73 -26.43 18.61
CA ARG A 1276 31.78 -26.07 19.69
C ARG A 1276 31.94 -24.62 20.14
#